data_AF-A0A9N8ZAJ0-F1
#
_entry.id   AF-A0A9N8ZAJ0-F1
#
_cell.length_a   1.000
_cell.length_b   1.000
_cell.length_c   1.000
_cell.angle_alpha   90.00
_cell.angle_beta   90.00
_cell.angle_gamma   90.00
#
_symmetry.space_group_name_H-M   'P 1'
#
loop_
_entity.id
_entity.type
_entity.pdbx_description
1 polymer ?
#
loop_
_entity_poly.entity_id
_entity_poly.type
_entity_poly.pdbx_seq_one_letter_code
_entity_poly.pdbx_strand_id
1 'polypeptide(L)'
;MPALFELESTLVERDIGQDIHTRLSPSDKEKRTLIIIGIYILVILILWKMPILNYILYPFKLLTVGLHEWSHAAVGCCTGAKIEGIELDPDEGGVTRMRGGIQCCTLPAGALLVFCGFNVVASKVASIVLGVLLIILLFWARNWWPSRVITIFFILVIVVLWVVKDGEGVVYFVLFVGVMSCLYSLWDIMDDLVFRKVNESDASKFAKLSGCCPAQFWGITVGEITRYRIQFDSTKHPSSTAWPPSNLVVKITNETSILYRGAFLSGPYSISASCIETVHANRLNLLTTDNFFTPNLNPSIKCGEVWQVELAVPSNGIGDWTIDIMCEILFSLNKVKYNVSIFACVPEGATIDDELQIFDGEAIASQDGTTTVYSPSIQYEFLKPYDIFKLPDLTTFSTRDIHLVVLTHGIHGSMLDELYLKEALENKCIDRKTDSIVFFMSDVNHSYTEDGIEACGERLAKELLKYIKWPSNLNKDNIHNENDSRDNIDSDDSDESDFKDKPLISKISLIGHSLGGLINTFLAGYLHSVTNGAFFNHIQPIHFITIATPWLGSTDLSWYIKIGLQLGVVGQTGKDLALIARSREEQEKARGAVQEDTGEEQPLLLALAQPTSPSHIAVSKFHNRTLYANTANDLVVSFRTSSLYFHDYDEEISFKYTINDHLRHVLVSLSPLDITNDYLSKCMGSSPILYDKVINPEDIPPPNEEMDITIEEQIAREWHKDMSWRKVFVQLEGEAHTHVIVRRKWVNAAGWQVIEHLLNEHSLAPIQIFQDEATEERAENARLSSFVGAIAVGDLVKSTLGPKGMDKILQSASKGDIIVTNDGATILKSIALDNAAAKVLVNISKVQDDEVGDGTTTVCVLAAELLREAEKLVNQKIHPQTVIDGYRIASAAAYKALEESAVDNGANPEAFRKDLINIARTTLSSKVLSQDKGYFANLAVDAVLRLKGSTNLEHIQIIKKVGGFILDKKIGVNQPKRIEKAKILVANTPMDTDKIKIFGARVRVDATGKLAELERAERDKMKEKVEKIKAHGINCFVNRQLIYNWPEQLFADSGIMSIEHADFDGIERLALVTGGEIASTFDHPELVKLGYCDLIEEVIIGEDKLIKFSGVAAGEACTIVLRGATNQLLDEAERSLHDALSVLTQTVKETRTVLGGGCSEMLMSKAVEEKAKTTAGKKAIAVESFAKALRQIPTILADNAGYDSADLVARLRAAHYEGKSTYGLDMANNTIGDMREIGITESYKLKRQVLLSASEAAEMILRVDDIIRCAPRKRGQ
;
A
#
# COMPACT_ATOMS: atom_id res chain seq x y z
N MET A 1 -62.55 -1.88 -11.25
CA MET A 1 -62.83 -0.94 -10.14
C MET A 1 -64.09 -1.43 -9.44
N PRO A 2 -64.37 -1.18 -8.16
CA PRO A 2 -63.59 -1.17 -6.92
C PRO A 2 -64.26 -2.11 -5.88
N ALA A 3 -63.58 -3.11 -5.31
CA ALA A 3 -64.19 -4.00 -4.30
C ALA A 3 -63.17 -4.63 -3.32
N LEU A 4 -62.00 -4.00 -3.17
CA LEU A 4 -60.90 -4.50 -2.32
C LEU A 4 -60.55 -3.52 -1.20
N PHE A 5 -61.47 -2.64 -0.81
CA PHE A 5 -61.24 -1.61 0.23
C PHE A 5 -62.35 -1.51 1.29
N GLU A 6 -63.12 -2.57 1.55
CA GLU A 6 -64.20 -2.53 2.56
C GLU A 6 -64.52 -3.86 3.26
N LEU A 7 -63.54 -4.76 3.40
CA LEU A 7 -63.65 -5.97 4.24
C LEU A 7 -62.50 -6.06 5.26
N GLU A 8 -61.97 -4.89 5.64
CA GLU A 8 -60.92 -4.68 6.63
C GLU A 8 -61.53 -3.97 7.85
N SER A 9 -62.49 -4.59 8.55
CA SER A 9 -62.92 -4.06 9.87
C SER A 9 -63.74 -4.99 10.78
N THR A 10 -64.08 -6.23 10.43
CA THR A 10 -64.86 -7.08 11.36
C THR A 10 -64.55 -8.56 11.16
N LEU A 11 -63.57 -9.09 11.89
CA LEU A 11 -63.56 -10.39 12.60
C LEU A 11 -62.13 -10.70 13.07
N VAL A 12 -61.80 -10.11 14.22
CA VAL A 12 -60.59 -10.31 15.02
C VAL A 12 -60.77 -11.55 15.93
N GLU A 13 -59.69 -12.32 16.09
CA GLU A 13 -59.34 -13.26 17.18
C GLU A 13 -60.30 -14.41 17.58
N ARG A 14 -59.91 -15.64 17.23
CA ARG A 14 -60.14 -16.84 18.05
C ARG A 14 -59.17 -17.99 17.71
N ASP A 15 -58.26 -18.28 18.65
CA ASP A 15 -57.48 -19.51 18.90
C ASP A 15 -57.18 -20.50 17.74
N ILE A 16 -56.05 -20.31 17.05
CA ILE A 16 -55.43 -21.34 16.16
C ILE A 16 -54.16 -21.95 16.80
N GLY A 17 -53.62 -21.34 17.86
CA GLY A 17 -52.33 -21.74 18.47
C GLY A 17 -52.36 -22.99 19.36
N GLN A 18 -53.52 -23.43 19.87
CA GLN A 18 -53.61 -24.62 20.73
C GLN A 18 -53.89 -25.93 19.97
N ASP A 19 -54.31 -25.88 18.71
CA ASP A 19 -54.76 -27.06 17.94
C ASP A 19 -53.65 -27.77 17.14
N ILE A 20 -52.50 -27.11 16.96
CA ILE A 20 -51.33 -27.68 16.25
C ILE A 20 -50.42 -28.45 17.23
N HIS A 21 -50.25 -27.94 18.45
CA HIS A 21 -49.43 -28.60 19.48
C HIS A 21 -50.02 -29.93 19.98
N THR A 22 -51.34 -30.09 19.94
CA THR A 22 -52.03 -31.34 20.30
C THR A 22 -52.03 -32.39 19.18
N ARG A 23 -51.84 -31.98 17.90
CA ARG A 23 -51.75 -32.91 16.76
C ARG A 23 -50.35 -33.45 16.49
N LEU A 24 -49.30 -32.77 16.93
CA LEU A 24 -47.89 -33.15 16.70
C LEU A 24 -47.21 -33.80 17.91
N SER A 25 -47.87 -33.88 19.07
CA SER A 25 -47.33 -34.60 20.23
C SER A 25 -47.53 -36.12 20.05
N PRO A 26 -46.45 -36.94 19.91
CA PRO A 26 -46.59 -38.38 19.72
C PRO A 26 -47.27 -39.00 20.94
N SER A 27 -48.22 -39.90 20.70
CA SER A 27 -48.92 -40.63 21.75
C SER A 27 -47.95 -41.46 22.60
N ASP A 28 -48.33 -41.76 23.85
CA ASP A 28 -47.48 -42.55 24.74
C ASP A 28 -47.17 -43.96 24.20
N LYS A 29 -47.99 -44.47 23.26
CA LYS A 29 -47.71 -45.71 22.52
C LYS A 29 -46.62 -45.49 21.47
N GLU A 30 -46.70 -44.44 20.66
CA GLU A 30 -45.71 -44.11 19.63
C GLU A 30 -44.34 -43.78 20.25
N LYS A 31 -44.31 -43.06 21.38
CA LYS A 31 -43.07 -42.81 22.13
C LYS A 31 -42.40 -44.11 22.60
N ARG A 32 -43.17 -45.08 23.09
CA ARG A 32 -42.62 -46.39 23.51
C ARG A 32 -42.09 -47.18 22.32
N THR A 33 -42.80 -47.17 21.18
CA THR A 33 -42.35 -47.83 19.94
C THR A 33 -41.03 -47.23 19.45
N LEU A 34 -40.88 -45.90 19.46
CA LEU A 34 -39.63 -45.22 19.08
C LEU A 34 -38.45 -45.55 20.01
N ILE A 35 -38.68 -45.62 21.34
CA ILE A 35 -37.64 -46.04 22.30
C ILE A 35 -37.20 -47.48 22.01
N ILE A 36 -38.14 -48.38 21.70
CA ILE A 36 -37.84 -49.78 21.39
C ILE A 36 -37.06 -49.90 20.07
N ILE A 37 -37.38 -49.10 19.04
CA ILE A 37 -36.58 -49.02 17.80
C ILE A 37 -35.14 -48.62 18.14
N GLY A 38 -34.94 -47.61 18.98
CA GLY A 38 -33.60 -47.19 19.42
C GLY A 38 -32.83 -48.30 20.14
N ILE A 39 -33.49 -49.05 21.03
CA ILE A 39 -32.90 -50.21 21.71
C ILE A 39 -32.55 -51.31 20.69
N TYR A 40 -33.42 -51.60 19.74
CA TYR A 40 -33.16 -52.60 18.70
C TYR A 40 -31.98 -52.22 17.81
N ILE A 41 -31.85 -50.96 17.41
CA ILE A 41 -30.68 -50.48 16.66
C ILE A 41 -29.39 -50.74 17.44
N LEU A 42 -29.36 -50.37 18.72
CA LEU A 42 -28.18 -50.55 19.56
C LEU A 42 -27.82 -52.02 19.75
N VAL A 43 -28.83 -52.86 19.99
CA VAL A 43 -28.65 -54.32 20.11
C VAL A 43 -28.16 -54.92 18.80
N ILE A 44 -28.75 -54.57 17.64
CA ILE A 44 -28.35 -55.08 16.33
C ILE A 44 -26.90 -54.69 16.00
N LEU A 45 -26.51 -53.43 16.24
CA LEU A 45 -25.13 -52.98 16.01
C LEU A 45 -24.11 -53.71 16.89
N ILE A 46 -24.45 -53.99 18.15
CA ILE A 46 -23.61 -54.79 19.05
C ILE A 46 -23.51 -56.23 18.54
N LEU A 47 -24.64 -56.84 18.16
CA LEU A 47 -24.68 -58.22 17.67
C LEU A 47 -23.91 -58.38 16.34
N TRP A 48 -23.94 -57.37 15.45
CA TRP A 48 -23.18 -57.35 14.18
C TRP A 48 -21.66 -57.21 14.38
N LYS A 49 -21.20 -56.63 15.50
CA LYS A 49 -19.78 -56.54 15.85
C LYS A 49 -19.20 -57.83 16.45
N MET A 50 -20.03 -58.83 16.81
CA MET A 50 -19.56 -60.09 17.41
C MET A 50 -19.30 -61.19 16.36
N PRO A 51 -18.04 -61.63 16.15
CA PRO A 51 -17.68 -62.53 15.05
C PRO A 51 -18.31 -63.93 15.12
N ILE A 52 -18.53 -64.48 16.33
CA ILE A 52 -19.13 -65.81 16.53
C ILE A 52 -20.63 -65.79 16.18
N LEU A 53 -21.31 -64.67 16.42
CA LEU A 53 -22.74 -64.53 16.18
C LEU A 53 -23.07 -64.27 14.71
N ASN A 54 -22.15 -63.65 13.98
CA ASN A 54 -22.26 -63.38 12.54
C ASN A 54 -22.49 -64.66 11.73
N TYR A 55 -21.80 -65.75 12.12
CA TYR A 55 -21.96 -67.07 11.49
C TYR A 55 -23.32 -67.73 11.77
N ILE A 56 -23.92 -67.47 12.94
CA ILE A 56 -25.24 -68.02 13.34
C ILE A 56 -26.39 -67.24 12.67
N LEU A 57 -26.19 -65.94 12.43
CA LEU A 57 -27.18 -65.01 11.88
C LEU A 57 -27.17 -64.93 10.34
N TYR A 58 -26.23 -65.58 9.65
CA TYR A 58 -26.07 -65.54 8.20
C TYR A 58 -27.37 -65.84 7.38
N PRO A 59 -28.19 -66.87 7.70
CA PRO A 59 -29.45 -67.08 6.96
C PRO A 59 -30.49 -66.01 7.23
N PHE A 60 -30.43 -65.37 8.40
CA PHE A 60 -31.30 -64.23 8.71
C PHE A 60 -30.92 -63.01 7.91
N LYS A 61 -29.62 -62.77 7.74
CA LYS A 61 -29.12 -61.70 6.87
C LYS A 61 -29.54 -61.90 5.41
N LEU A 62 -29.35 -63.11 4.87
CA LEU A 62 -29.76 -63.44 3.50
C LEU A 62 -31.28 -63.33 3.28
N LEU A 63 -32.09 -63.69 4.29
CA LEU A 63 -33.55 -63.46 4.27
C LEU A 63 -33.87 -61.96 4.25
N THR A 64 -33.17 -61.16 5.05
CA THR A 64 -33.36 -59.71 5.11
C THR A 64 -33.02 -59.06 3.77
N VAL A 65 -31.92 -59.47 3.12
CA VAL A 65 -31.55 -59.05 1.76
C VAL A 65 -32.65 -59.43 0.78
N GLY A 66 -33.15 -60.67 0.85
CA GLY A 66 -34.27 -61.13 0.03
C GLY A 66 -35.55 -60.32 0.19
N LEU A 67 -35.89 -59.95 1.43
CA LEU A 67 -37.04 -59.10 1.74
C LEU A 67 -36.86 -57.67 1.24
N HIS A 68 -35.63 -57.14 1.33
CA HIS A 68 -35.26 -55.83 0.82
C HIS A 68 -35.48 -55.77 -0.69
N GLU A 69 -34.96 -56.73 -1.44
CA GLU A 69 -35.14 -56.81 -2.89
C GLU A 69 -36.61 -57.00 -3.32
N TRP A 70 -37.34 -57.88 -2.63
CA TRP A 70 -38.76 -58.05 -2.90
C TRP A 70 -39.59 -56.78 -2.64
N SER A 71 -39.18 -55.93 -1.71
CA SER A 71 -39.87 -54.66 -1.44
C SER A 71 -39.74 -53.69 -2.62
N HIS A 72 -38.57 -53.62 -3.25
CA HIS A 72 -38.35 -52.85 -4.48
C HIS A 72 -39.22 -53.37 -5.62
N ALA A 73 -39.30 -54.70 -5.79
CA ALA A 73 -40.14 -55.32 -6.81
C ALA A 73 -41.64 -55.05 -6.59
N ALA A 74 -42.10 -55.13 -5.34
CA ALA A 74 -43.51 -54.89 -5.00
C ALA A 74 -43.93 -53.45 -5.27
N VAL A 75 -43.14 -52.46 -4.84
CA VAL A 75 -43.43 -51.04 -5.11
C VAL A 75 -43.25 -50.71 -6.59
N GLY A 76 -42.29 -51.36 -7.25
CA GLY A 76 -42.16 -51.31 -8.71
C GLY A 76 -43.47 -51.68 -9.40
N CYS A 77 -44.03 -52.85 -9.12
CA CYS A 77 -45.33 -53.27 -9.66
C CYS A 77 -46.45 -52.27 -9.38
N CYS A 78 -46.55 -51.77 -8.14
CA CYS A 78 -47.59 -50.81 -7.75
C CYS A 78 -47.46 -49.45 -8.46
N THR A 79 -46.25 -49.07 -8.87
CA THR A 79 -46.00 -47.82 -9.61
C THR A 79 -45.96 -48.01 -11.12
N GLY A 80 -46.32 -49.21 -11.62
CA GLY A 80 -46.39 -49.53 -13.04
C GLY A 80 -45.10 -50.08 -13.65
N ALA A 81 -44.10 -50.45 -12.85
CA ALA A 81 -42.89 -51.13 -13.31
C ALA A 81 -43.14 -52.60 -13.64
N LYS A 82 -42.43 -53.12 -14.64
CA LYS A 82 -42.39 -54.55 -14.96
C LYS A 82 -41.10 -55.16 -14.40
N ILE A 83 -41.24 -56.18 -13.55
CA ILE A 83 -40.11 -56.85 -12.89
C ILE A 83 -39.49 -57.86 -13.84
N GLU A 84 -38.19 -57.73 -14.11
CA GLU A 84 -37.41 -58.61 -14.99
C GLU A 84 -36.79 -59.79 -14.22
N GLY A 85 -36.42 -59.59 -12.96
CA GLY A 85 -35.93 -60.65 -12.07
C GLY A 85 -35.41 -60.13 -10.73
N ILE A 86 -35.31 -61.03 -9.75
CA ILE A 86 -34.69 -60.76 -8.44
C ILE A 86 -33.58 -61.80 -8.25
N GLU A 87 -32.34 -61.36 -8.06
CA GLU A 87 -31.17 -62.21 -7.83
C GLU A 87 -30.61 -61.94 -6.42
N LEU A 88 -30.24 -62.99 -5.71
CA LEU A 88 -29.62 -62.91 -4.37
C LEU A 88 -28.26 -63.59 -4.41
N ASP A 89 -27.24 -62.88 -3.96
CA ASP A 89 -25.85 -63.33 -3.88
C ASP A 89 -25.60 -63.99 -2.50
N PRO A 90 -24.95 -65.17 -2.45
CA PRO A 90 -24.53 -65.79 -1.20
C PRO A 90 -23.72 -64.86 -0.29
N ASP A 91 -22.90 -63.96 -0.83
CA ASP A 91 -22.09 -63.03 -0.04
C ASP A 91 -22.91 -61.81 0.44
N GLU A 92 -24.14 -62.04 0.88
CA GLU A 92 -25.09 -61.07 1.43
C GLU A 92 -25.55 -59.97 0.44
N GLY A 93 -25.30 -60.06 -0.87
CA GLY A 93 -25.78 -59.06 -1.86
C GLY A 93 -27.15 -59.35 -2.48
N GLY A 94 -27.85 -58.34 -3.00
CA GLY A 94 -29.16 -58.51 -3.68
C GLY A 94 -29.35 -57.53 -4.84
N VAL A 95 -30.06 -57.94 -5.90
CA VAL A 95 -30.46 -57.01 -6.98
C VAL A 95 -31.83 -57.32 -7.56
N THR A 96 -32.67 -56.29 -7.63
CA THR A 96 -33.97 -56.29 -8.28
C THR A 96 -33.90 -55.58 -9.63
N ARG A 97 -34.00 -56.33 -10.72
CA ARG A 97 -34.05 -55.75 -12.07
C ARG A 97 -35.50 -55.48 -12.46
N MET A 98 -35.82 -54.21 -12.77
CA MET A 98 -37.15 -53.79 -13.21
C MET A 98 -37.07 -52.66 -14.24
N ARG A 99 -38.08 -52.58 -15.13
CA ARG A 99 -38.25 -51.50 -16.13
C ARG A 99 -39.55 -50.73 -15.90
N GLY A 100 -39.44 -49.40 -15.80
CA GLY A 100 -40.55 -48.49 -15.53
C GLY A 100 -40.78 -48.25 -14.02
N GLY A 101 -41.87 -47.56 -13.67
CA GLY A 101 -42.21 -47.20 -12.29
C GLY A 101 -41.78 -45.79 -11.88
N ILE A 102 -42.31 -45.31 -10.76
CA ILE A 102 -41.98 -43.99 -10.19
C ILE A 102 -40.84 -44.17 -9.17
N GLN A 103 -39.64 -43.74 -9.55
CA GLN A 103 -38.42 -44.01 -8.79
C GLN A 103 -38.42 -43.44 -7.36
N CYS A 104 -39.07 -42.30 -7.12
CA CYS A 104 -39.14 -41.71 -5.79
C CYS A 104 -39.89 -42.60 -4.77
N CYS A 105 -40.75 -43.51 -5.23
CA CYS A 105 -41.45 -44.47 -4.40
C CYS A 105 -40.70 -45.80 -4.30
N THR A 106 -40.03 -46.24 -5.37
CA THR A 106 -39.34 -47.53 -5.39
C THR A 106 -38.02 -47.53 -4.62
N LEU A 107 -37.27 -46.42 -4.62
CA LEU A 107 -35.97 -46.31 -3.94
C LEU A 107 -36.03 -46.47 -2.40
N PRO A 108 -37.01 -45.91 -1.67
CA PRO A 108 -37.12 -46.10 -0.22
C PRO A 108 -37.89 -47.36 0.22
N ALA A 109 -38.25 -48.25 -0.72
CA ALA A 109 -39.17 -49.37 -0.47
C ALA A 109 -38.69 -50.35 0.62
N GLY A 110 -37.37 -50.49 0.80
CA GLY A 110 -36.74 -51.35 1.81
C GLY A 110 -37.11 -51.04 3.26
N ALA A 111 -37.67 -49.85 3.53
CA ALA A 111 -38.09 -49.41 4.87
C ALA A 111 -39.57 -49.66 5.19
N LEU A 112 -40.37 -50.15 4.24
CA LEU A 112 -41.83 -50.29 4.39
C LEU A 112 -42.24 -51.23 5.54
N LEU A 113 -41.41 -52.22 5.86
CA LEU A 113 -41.71 -53.21 6.91
C LEU A 113 -41.73 -52.60 8.33
N VAL A 114 -40.97 -51.52 8.55
CA VAL A 114 -40.95 -50.79 9.84
C VAL A 114 -42.30 -50.13 10.10
N PHE A 115 -42.94 -49.57 9.07
CA PHE A 115 -44.25 -48.92 9.20
C PHE A 115 -45.37 -49.89 9.57
N CYS A 116 -45.27 -51.16 9.16
CA CYS A 116 -46.20 -52.20 9.60
C CYS A 116 -46.17 -52.40 11.13
N GLY A 117 -45.04 -52.12 11.78
CA GLY A 117 -44.83 -52.21 13.23
C GLY A 117 -45.49 -51.09 14.06
N PHE A 118 -46.20 -50.15 13.43
CA PHE A 118 -46.98 -49.12 14.14
C PHE A 118 -48.48 -49.46 14.23
N ASN A 119 -48.95 -50.48 13.50
CA ASN A 119 -50.36 -50.88 13.49
C ASN A 119 -50.50 -52.40 13.66
N VAL A 120 -51.28 -52.82 14.66
CA VAL A 120 -51.51 -54.25 14.98
C VAL A 120 -52.05 -55.02 13.79
N VAL A 121 -52.99 -54.44 13.03
CA VAL A 121 -53.59 -55.11 11.86
C VAL A 121 -52.56 -55.26 10.74
N ALA A 122 -51.77 -54.21 10.47
CA ALA A 122 -50.71 -54.25 9.46
C ALA A 122 -49.60 -55.25 9.85
N SER A 123 -49.22 -55.29 11.12
CA SER A 123 -48.26 -56.27 11.66
C SER A 123 -48.76 -57.71 11.54
N LYS A 124 -50.05 -57.97 11.78
CA LYS A 124 -50.65 -59.30 11.58
C LYS A 124 -50.62 -59.76 10.13
N VAL A 125 -50.85 -58.84 9.18
CA VAL A 125 -50.76 -59.16 7.75
C VAL A 125 -49.30 -59.41 7.35
N ALA A 126 -48.38 -58.53 7.76
CA ALA A 126 -46.95 -58.67 7.49
C ALA A 126 -46.37 -59.97 8.08
N SER A 127 -46.82 -60.40 9.26
CA SER A 127 -46.34 -61.64 9.89
C SER A 127 -46.79 -62.90 9.17
N ILE A 128 -47.95 -62.88 8.50
CA ILE A 128 -48.40 -64.00 7.65
C ILE A 128 -47.49 -64.12 6.43
N VAL A 129 -47.19 -63.01 5.77
CA VAL A 129 -46.26 -62.97 4.62
C VAL A 129 -44.87 -63.45 5.04
N LEU A 130 -44.37 -62.97 6.18
CA LEU A 130 -43.09 -63.38 6.73
C LEU A 130 -43.07 -64.87 7.10
N GLY A 131 -44.17 -65.39 7.66
CA GLY A 131 -44.33 -66.82 7.96
C GLY A 131 -44.27 -67.70 6.72
N VAL A 132 -44.91 -67.30 5.62
CA VAL A 132 -44.86 -68.02 4.33
C VAL A 132 -43.44 -68.01 3.76
N LEU A 133 -42.75 -66.86 3.81
CA LEU A 133 -41.37 -66.75 3.33
C LEU A 133 -40.40 -67.60 4.16
N LEU A 134 -40.57 -67.66 5.50
CA LEU A 134 -39.79 -68.55 6.37
C LEU A 134 -40.03 -70.03 6.07
N ILE A 135 -41.26 -70.43 5.68
CA ILE A 135 -41.56 -71.81 5.25
C ILE A 135 -40.86 -72.15 3.91
N ILE A 136 -40.82 -71.21 2.97
CA ILE A 136 -40.09 -71.37 1.70
C ILE A 136 -38.58 -71.53 1.99
N LEU A 137 -38.04 -70.74 2.93
CA LEU A 137 -36.64 -70.80 3.35
C LEU A 137 -36.28 -72.14 4.02
N LEU A 138 -37.22 -72.73 4.77
CA LEU A 138 -37.11 -74.07 5.35
C LEU A 138 -36.90 -75.17 4.29
N PHE A 139 -37.56 -75.03 3.13
CA PHE A 139 -37.40 -75.93 1.99
C PHE A 139 -36.09 -75.69 1.22
N TRP A 140 -35.64 -74.44 1.13
CA TRP A 140 -34.45 -74.05 0.37
C TRP A 140 -33.14 -74.33 1.12
N ALA A 141 -33.15 -74.25 2.45
CA ALA A 141 -32.01 -74.58 3.32
C ALA A 141 -31.77 -76.11 3.38
N ARG A 142 -31.19 -76.68 2.33
CA ARG A 142 -31.10 -78.14 2.14
C ARG A 142 -29.91 -78.82 2.85
N ASN A 143 -28.89 -78.08 3.32
CA ASN A 143 -27.66 -78.64 3.91
C ASN A 143 -27.16 -78.02 5.23
N TRP A 144 -27.97 -77.25 5.96
CA TRP A 144 -27.56 -76.63 7.22
C TRP A 144 -28.60 -76.87 8.34
N TRP A 145 -28.28 -77.74 9.30
CA TRP A 145 -29.20 -78.12 10.39
C TRP A 145 -29.51 -76.97 11.37
N PRO A 146 -28.54 -76.10 11.76
CA PRO A 146 -28.81 -75.00 12.68
C PRO A 146 -29.85 -74.00 12.15
N SER A 147 -29.83 -73.66 10.86
CA SER A 147 -30.83 -72.74 10.29
C SER A 147 -32.23 -73.32 10.35
N ARG A 148 -32.44 -74.61 10.09
CA ARG A 148 -33.78 -75.22 10.19
C ARG A 148 -34.35 -75.12 11.59
N VAL A 149 -33.53 -75.38 12.62
CA VAL A 149 -33.94 -75.28 14.03
C VAL A 149 -34.34 -73.85 14.37
N ILE A 150 -33.55 -72.87 13.93
CA ILE A 150 -33.80 -71.46 14.19
C ILE A 150 -35.04 -70.97 13.41
N THR A 151 -35.18 -71.32 12.12
CA THR A 151 -36.36 -70.96 11.32
C THR A 151 -37.65 -71.55 11.90
N ILE A 152 -37.63 -72.80 12.37
CA ILE A 152 -38.78 -73.41 13.07
C ILE A 152 -39.07 -72.67 14.38
N PHE A 153 -38.04 -72.31 15.14
CA PHE A 153 -38.20 -71.52 16.37
C PHE A 153 -38.89 -70.17 16.08
N PHE A 154 -38.49 -69.46 15.03
CA PHE A 154 -39.10 -68.17 14.69
C PHE A 154 -40.53 -68.30 14.16
N ILE A 155 -40.84 -69.34 13.38
CA ILE A 155 -42.23 -69.64 13.00
C ILE A 155 -43.08 -69.89 14.26
N LEU A 156 -42.55 -70.65 15.22
CA LEU A 156 -43.23 -70.92 16.49
C LEU A 156 -43.40 -69.64 17.32
N VAL A 157 -42.40 -68.75 17.35
CA VAL A 157 -42.47 -67.43 17.98
C VAL A 157 -43.55 -66.56 17.33
N ILE A 158 -43.64 -66.52 16.00
CA ILE A 158 -44.70 -65.78 15.29
C ILE A 158 -46.08 -66.31 15.70
N VAL A 159 -46.28 -67.63 15.68
CA VAL A 159 -47.56 -68.25 16.05
C VAL A 159 -47.91 -67.98 17.51
N VAL A 160 -46.96 -68.12 18.44
CA VAL A 160 -47.17 -67.84 19.88
C VAL A 160 -47.52 -66.36 20.10
N LEU A 161 -46.77 -65.44 19.50
CA LEU A 161 -47.02 -64.00 19.62
C LEU A 161 -48.34 -63.58 18.99
N TRP A 162 -48.86 -64.35 18.02
CA TRP A 162 -50.16 -64.12 17.41
C TRP A 162 -51.33 -64.49 18.34
N VAL A 163 -51.16 -65.52 19.18
CA VAL A 163 -52.17 -66.02 20.13
C VAL A 163 -52.14 -65.25 21.45
N VAL A 164 -50.98 -64.74 21.85
CA VAL A 164 -50.81 -64.01 23.12
C VAL A 164 -51.27 -62.55 22.98
N LYS A 165 -52.15 -62.10 23.89
CA LYS A 165 -52.64 -60.70 24.02
C LYS A 165 -53.11 -60.10 22.68
N ASP A 166 -54.04 -60.77 22.00
CA ASP A 166 -54.66 -60.31 20.74
C ASP A 166 -53.68 -59.86 19.65
N GLY A 167 -52.46 -60.41 19.63
CA GLY A 167 -51.43 -60.13 18.61
C GLY A 167 -50.64 -58.83 18.81
N GLU A 168 -50.71 -58.19 19.99
CA GLU A 168 -49.84 -57.05 20.31
C GLU A 168 -48.35 -57.41 20.27
N GLY A 169 -47.99 -58.66 20.59
CA GLY A 169 -46.61 -59.14 20.55
C GLY A 169 -46.01 -59.21 19.14
N VAL A 170 -46.85 -59.44 18.12
CA VAL A 170 -46.41 -59.51 16.71
C VAL A 170 -45.91 -58.17 16.19
N VAL A 171 -46.44 -57.08 16.75
CA VAL A 171 -46.03 -55.71 16.40
C VAL A 171 -44.54 -55.50 16.66
N TYR A 172 -44.05 -55.89 17.83
CA TYR A 172 -42.64 -55.74 18.19
C TYR A 172 -41.72 -56.66 17.40
N PHE A 173 -42.20 -57.85 17.04
CA PHE A 173 -41.43 -58.79 16.21
C PHE A 173 -41.27 -58.28 14.77
N VAL A 174 -42.36 -57.83 14.14
CA VAL A 174 -42.30 -57.23 12.78
C VAL A 174 -41.47 -55.96 12.80
N LEU A 175 -41.57 -55.16 13.87
CA LEU A 175 -40.75 -53.97 14.06
C LEU A 175 -39.25 -54.31 14.16
N PHE A 176 -38.87 -55.36 14.90
CA PHE A 176 -37.48 -55.82 14.99
C PHE A 176 -36.91 -56.21 13.62
N VAL A 177 -37.66 -57.01 12.84
CA VAL A 177 -37.26 -57.43 11.50
C VAL A 177 -37.17 -56.23 10.54
N GLY A 178 -38.11 -55.29 10.64
CA GLY A 178 -38.09 -54.06 9.84
C GLY A 178 -36.86 -53.18 10.15
N VAL A 179 -36.53 -52.99 11.42
CA VAL A 179 -35.36 -52.19 11.83
C VAL A 179 -34.06 -52.83 11.33
N MET A 180 -33.97 -54.16 11.38
CA MET A 180 -32.83 -54.91 10.87
C MET A 180 -32.69 -54.77 9.34
N SER A 181 -33.79 -54.78 8.58
CA SER A 181 -33.83 -54.50 7.14
C SER A 181 -33.36 -53.10 6.78
N CYS A 182 -33.78 -52.07 7.54
CA CYS A 182 -33.34 -50.70 7.32
C CYS A 182 -31.84 -50.52 7.58
N LEU A 183 -31.32 -51.10 8.66
CA LEU A 183 -29.88 -51.06 8.95
C LEU A 183 -29.09 -51.82 7.89
N TYR A 184 -29.65 -52.89 7.33
CA TYR A 184 -29.00 -53.66 6.27
C TYR A 184 -28.84 -52.81 5.00
N SER A 185 -29.89 -52.11 4.57
CA SER A 185 -29.82 -51.20 3.41
C SER A 185 -28.69 -50.17 3.51
N LEU A 186 -28.47 -49.61 4.71
CA LEU A 186 -27.36 -48.68 4.96
C LEU A 186 -25.99 -49.37 4.87
N TRP A 187 -25.88 -50.61 5.35
CA TRP A 187 -24.66 -51.39 5.24
C TRP A 187 -24.36 -51.82 3.80
N ASP A 188 -25.38 -52.24 3.05
CA ASP A 188 -25.29 -52.65 1.64
C ASP A 188 -24.82 -51.49 0.75
N ILE A 189 -25.36 -50.29 0.97
CA ILE A 189 -24.87 -49.06 0.32
C ILE A 189 -23.38 -48.81 0.63
N MET A 190 -22.94 -49.08 1.86
CA MET A 190 -21.52 -48.96 2.22
C MET A 190 -20.66 -50.06 1.57
N ASP A 191 -21.11 -51.32 1.52
CA ASP A 191 -20.36 -52.43 0.92
C ASP A 191 -20.20 -52.27 -0.59
N ASP A 192 -21.27 -51.87 -1.28
CA ASP A 192 -21.27 -51.70 -2.74
C ASP A 192 -20.51 -50.45 -3.21
N LEU A 193 -20.55 -49.34 -2.46
CA LEU A 193 -19.83 -48.12 -2.83
C LEU A 193 -18.37 -48.10 -2.38
N VAL A 194 -18.06 -48.75 -1.25
CA VAL A 194 -16.73 -48.65 -0.61
C VAL A 194 -15.91 -49.93 -0.79
N PHE A 195 -16.53 -51.11 -0.86
CA PHE A 195 -15.80 -52.38 -0.72
C PHE A 195 -15.80 -53.31 -1.96
N ARG A 196 -16.71 -53.22 -2.95
CA ARG A 196 -16.69 -54.05 -4.20
C ARG A 196 -16.43 -53.23 -5.50
N LYS A 197 -15.58 -53.72 -6.44
CA LYS A 197 -15.30 -53.07 -7.75
C LYS A 197 -15.37 -54.04 -8.94
N VAL A 198 -16.09 -53.66 -10.02
CA VAL A 198 -16.16 -54.37 -11.31
C VAL A 198 -15.94 -53.41 -12.51
N ASN A 199 -15.04 -53.83 -13.42
CA ASN A 199 -14.79 -53.50 -14.85
C ASN A 199 -14.03 -52.23 -15.35
N GLU A 200 -12.77 -52.49 -15.73
CA GLU A 200 -11.83 -52.09 -16.83
C GLU A 200 -11.73 -50.67 -17.47
N SER A 201 -10.51 -50.08 -17.43
CA SER A 201 -10.02 -48.92 -18.21
C SER A 201 -8.50 -49.04 -18.57
N ASP A 202 -7.89 -48.05 -19.26
CA ASP A 202 -6.52 -48.09 -19.83
C ASP A 202 -5.37 -48.36 -18.84
N ALA A 203 -5.58 -48.19 -17.53
CA ALA A 203 -4.65 -48.66 -16.50
C ALA A 203 -4.44 -50.19 -16.54
N SER A 204 -5.44 -50.94 -16.99
CA SER A 204 -5.38 -52.39 -17.24
C SER A 204 -4.37 -52.77 -18.35
N LYS A 205 -4.05 -51.86 -19.27
CA LYS A 205 -3.05 -52.10 -20.33
C LYS A 205 -1.61 -51.91 -19.81
N PHE A 206 -1.40 -51.00 -18.87
CA PHE A 206 -0.06 -50.71 -18.33
C PHE A 206 0.42 -51.79 -17.34
N ALA A 207 -0.48 -52.35 -16.53
CA ALA A 207 -0.16 -53.49 -15.66
C ALA A 207 0.18 -54.78 -16.43
N LYS A 208 -0.35 -54.94 -17.66
CA LYS A 208 0.03 -56.05 -18.56
C LYS A 208 1.46 -55.92 -19.09
N LEU A 209 2.04 -54.72 -19.09
CA LEU A 209 3.41 -54.45 -19.54
C LEU A 209 4.46 -54.64 -18.42
N SER A 210 4.09 -54.41 -17.16
CA SER A 210 5.03 -54.43 -16.02
C SER A 210 5.02 -55.70 -15.18
N GLY A 211 4.05 -56.60 -15.34
CA GLY A 211 4.11 -58.01 -14.92
C GLY A 211 4.17 -58.34 -13.41
N CYS A 212 4.36 -57.36 -12.53
CA CYS A 212 4.61 -57.63 -11.10
C CYS A 212 3.44 -57.28 -10.17
N CYS A 213 2.51 -56.39 -10.56
CA CYS A 213 1.43 -55.92 -9.69
C CYS A 213 0.14 -55.59 -10.48
N PRO A 214 -1.07 -55.83 -9.91
CA PRO A 214 -2.35 -55.56 -10.58
C PRO A 214 -2.62 -54.07 -10.82
N ALA A 215 -3.39 -53.76 -11.87
CA ALA A 215 -3.77 -52.40 -12.31
C ALA A 215 -4.60 -51.57 -11.30
N GLN A 216 -5.05 -52.17 -10.19
CA GLN A 216 -5.80 -51.46 -9.15
C GLN A 216 -4.93 -50.50 -8.32
N PHE A 217 -3.60 -50.56 -8.49
CA PHE A 217 -2.64 -49.87 -7.63
C PHE A 217 -2.31 -48.44 -8.09
N TRP A 218 -2.76 -47.98 -9.27
CA TRP A 218 -2.36 -46.69 -9.85
C TRP A 218 -3.50 -46.02 -10.63
N GLY A 219 -4.11 -44.95 -10.09
CA GLY A 219 -5.01 -44.08 -10.87
C GLY A 219 -5.94 -43.16 -10.06
N ILE A 220 -5.39 -42.04 -9.55
CA ILE A 220 -6.13 -40.85 -9.10
C ILE A 220 -5.81 -39.73 -10.09
N THR A 221 -6.81 -39.05 -10.64
CA THR A 221 -6.62 -37.80 -11.40
C THR A 221 -7.44 -36.71 -10.74
N VAL A 222 -6.77 -35.82 -10.01
CA VAL A 222 -7.33 -34.58 -9.45
C VAL A 222 -7.39 -33.50 -10.55
N GLY A 223 -8.28 -32.52 -10.38
CA GLY A 223 -8.82 -31.55 -11.35
C GLY A 223 -7.94 -31.07 -12.50
N GLU A 224 -8.55 -31.03 -13.70
CA GLU A 224 -8.06 -30.25 -14.84
C GLU A 224 -8.52 -28.78 -14.70
N ILE A 225 -7.62 -27.84 -14.92
CA ILE A 225 -7.91 -26.41 -15.05
C ILE A 225 -7.86 -26.01 -16.52
N THR A 226 -8.87 -25.29 -16.99
CA THR A 226 -8.88 -24.73 -18.34
C THR A 226 -9.22 -23.25 -18.26
N ARG A 227 -8.55 -22.46 -19.10
CA ARG A 227 -8.76 -21.02 -19.18
C ARG A 227 -9.21 -20.63 -20.59
N TYR A 228 -10.26 -19.84 -20.64
CA TYR A 228 -10.75 -19.19 -21.85
C TYR A 228 -10.56 -17.69 -21.68
N ARG A 229 -9.84 -17.05 -22.60
CA ARG A 229 -9.78 -15.59 -22.69
C ARG A 229 -10.60 -15.14 -23.87
N ILE A 230 -11.53 -14.20 -23.67
CA ILE A 230 -12.43 -13.69 -24.70
C ILE A 230 -12.13 -12.19 -24.84
N GLN A 231 -11.76 -11.76 -26.04
CA GLN A 231 -11.54 -10.36 -26.39
C GLN A 231 -12.58 -9.92 -27.40
N PHE A 232 -13.29 -8.84 -27.07
CA PHE A 232 -14.27 -8.19 -27.93
C PHE A 232 -13.81 -6.79 -28.32
N ASP A 233 -13.87 -6.47 -29.60
CA ASP A 233 -13.53 -5.18 -30.17
C ASP A 233 -14.64 -4.73 -31.13
N SER A 234 -15.46 -3.78 -30.67
CA SER A 234 -16.58 -3.22 -31.45
C SER A 234 -16.10 -2.43 -32.67
N THR A 235 -14.86 -1.93 -32.68
CA THR A 235 -14.33 -1.09 -33.77
C THR A 235 -14.01 -1.87 -35.03
N LYS A 236 -13.77 -3.17 -34.91
CA LYS A 236 -13.49 -4.08 -36.02
C LYS A 236 -14.75 -4.67 -36.67
N HIS A 237 -15.93 -4.24 -36.21
CA HIS A 237 -17.19 -4.80 -36.65
C HIS A 237 -17.64 -4.18 -38.00
N PRO A 238 -18.08 -4.97 -38.99
CA PRO A 238 -18.62 -4.45 -40.24
C PRO A 238 -19.94 -3.66 -39.99
N SER A 239 -20.04 -2.49 -40.61
CA SER A 239 -21.03 -1.43 -40.32
C SER A 239 -22.47 -1.67 -40.82
N SER A 240 -22.86 -2.92 -41.13
CA SER A 240 -24.14 -3.21 -41.81
C SER A 240 -25.22 -3.88 -40.95
N THR A 241 -24.99 -4.08 -39.64
CA THR A 241 -26.00 -4.61 -38.71
C THR A 241 -26.11 -3.72 -37.47
N ALA A 242 -27.31 -3.65 -36.87
CA ALA A 242 -27.60 -2.90 -35.64
C ALA A 242 -26.99 -3.58 -34.40
N TRP A 243 -25.68 -3.80 -34.44
CA TRP A 243 -24.83 -4.48 -33.47
C TRP A 243 -23.67 -3.51 -33.21
N PRO A 244 -23.29 -3.22 -31.95
CA PRO A 244 -22.94 -4.21 -30.95
C PRO A 244 -23.93 -4.29 -29.77
N PRO A 245 -23.99 -5.42 -29.05
CA PRO A 245 -24.86 -5.59 -27.91
C PRO A 245 -24.27 -4.85 -26.70
N SER A 246 -25.14 -4.34 -25.81
CA SER A 246 -24.68 -3.75 -24.54
C SER A 246 -24.06 -4.80 -23.62
N ASN A 247 -24.60 -6.04 -23.66
CA ASN A 247 -24.13 -7.17 -22.87
C ASN A 247 -23.93 -8.41 -23.78
N LEU A 248 -22.87 -9.17 -23.54
CA LEU A 248 -22.72 -10.56 -24.01
C LEU A 248 -23.13 -11.50 -22.88
N VAL A 249 -23.50 -12.74 -23.18
CA VAL A 249 -23.82 -13.76 -22.17
C VAL A 249 -22.97 -14.99 -22.42
N VAL A 250 -22.29 -15.50 -21.39
CA VAL A 250 -21.57 -16.77 -21.45
C VAL A 250 -22.31 -17.83 -20.65
N LYS A 251 -22.47 -19.01 -21.23
CA LYS A 251 -23.17 -20.15 -20.67
C LYS A 251 -22.20 -21.31 -20.54
N ILE A 252 -22.05 -21.82 -19.32
CA ILE A 252 -21.22 -22.98 -19.00
C ILE A 252 -22.15 -24.09 -18.54
N THR A 253 -22.20 -25.17 -19.31
CA THR A 253 -23.09 -26.32 -19.08
C THR A 253 -22.26 -27.52 -18.69
N ASN A 254 -22.56 -28.12 -17.54
CA ASN A 254 -21.98 -29.41 -17.17
C ASN A 254 -22.78 -30.53 -17.87
N GLU A 255 -22.24 -31.05 -18.97
CA GLU A 255 -22.85 -32.11 -19.79
C GLU A 255 -22.71 -33.52 -19.17
N THR A 256 -22.06 -33.62 -18.01
CA THR A 256 -21.97 -34.89 -17.28
C THR A 256 -23.36 -35.38 -16.91
N SER A 257 -23.63 -36.68 -17.10
CA SER A 257 -24.95 -37.25 -16.91
C SER A 257 -25.49 -36.97 -15.51
N ILE A 258 -26.75 -36.55 -15.43
CA ILE A 258 -27.45 -36.28 -14.15
C ILE A 258 -27.50 -37.53 -13.25
N LEU A 259 -27.31 -38.72 -13.80
CA LEU A 259 -27.19 -39.99 -13.05
C LEU A 259 -26.00 -40.01 -12.09
N TYR A 260 -24.96 -39.20 -12.33
CA TYR A 260 -23.78 -39.08 -11.47
C TYR A 260 -23.94 -38.07 -10.32
N ARG A 261 -25.13 -37.45 -10.20
CA ARG A 261 -25.50 -36.58 -9.08
C ARG A 261 -25.94 -37.47 -7.91
N GLY A 262 -25.05 -37.72 -6.95
CA GLY A 262 -25.37 -38.49 -5.74
C GLY A 262 -26.51 -37.85 -4.93
N ALA A 263 -27.29 -38.66 -4.20
CA ALA A 263 -28.48 -38.18 -3.47
C ALA A 263 -28.15 -37.37 -2.19
N PHE A 264 -26.96 -37.54 -1.61
CA PHE A 264 -26.53 -36.89 -0.36
C PHE A 264 -25.17 -36.19 -0.42
N LEU A 265 -24.43 -36.37 -1.52
CA LEU A 265 -23.15 -35.72 -1.78
C LEU A 265 -23.26 -34.95 -3.09
N SER A 266 -22.65 -33.78 -3.16
CA SER A 266 -22.58 -32.89 -4.34
C SER A 266 -22.02 -33.58 -5.59
N GLY A 267 -21.43 -34.78 -5.42
CA GLY A 267 -20.93 -35.66 -6.46
C GLY A 267 -19.53 -35.23 -6.95
N PRO A 268 -18.65 -36.16 -7.33
CA PRO A 268 -17.27 -35.85 -7.73
C PRO A 268 -17.13 -35.27 -9.15
N TYR A 269 -18.23 -34.79 -9.71
CA TYR A 269 -18.34 -34.33 -11.10
C TYR A 269 -18.91 -32.90 -11.19
N SER A 270 -18.89 -32.15 -10.08
CA SER A 270 -19.17 -30.71 -10.11
C SER A 270 -17.99 -29.97 -10.74
N ILE A 271 -18.30 -28.95 -11.53
CA ILE A 271 -17.30 -28.00 -12.02
C ILE A 271 -17.49 -26.67 -11.31
N SER A 272 -16.38 -26.04 -10.97
CA SER A 272 -16.35 -24.65 -10.56
C SER A 272 -16.01 -23.80 -11.78
N ALA A 273 -16.71 -22.68 -11.96
CA ALA A 273 -16.48 -21.78 -13.09
C ALA A 273 -16.55 -20.33 -12.64
N SER A 274 -15.68 -19.50 -13.22
CA SER A 274 -15.45 -18.16 -12.73
C SER A 274 -15.09 -17.21 -13.87
N CYS A 275 -15.68 -16.01 -13.90
CA CYS A 275 -15.49 -15.03 -14.98
C CYS A 275 -15.02 -13.66 -14.45
N ILE A 276 -14.00 -13.05 -15.07
CA ILE A 276 -13.46 -11.71 -14.73
C ILE A 276 -13.28 -10.88 -15.99
N GLU A 277 -13.42 -9.55 -15.87
CA GLU A 277 -12.96 -8.57 -16.86
C GLU A 277 -11.49 -8.14 -16.63
N THR A 278 -10.62 -8.36 -17.62
CA THR A 278 -9.15 -8.27 -17.52
C THR A 278 -8.61 -6.83 -17.50
N VAL A 279 -9.23 -5.90 -18.24
CA VAL A 279 -8.66 -4.54 -18.46
C VAL A 279 -9.17 -3.51 -17.44
N HIS A 280 -10.39 -3.64 -16.94
CA HIS A 280 -10.99 -2.69 -16.00
C HIS A 280 -10.63 -3.00 -14.53
N ALA A 281 -10.56 -4.28 -14.14
CA ALA A 281 -10.28 -4.69 -12.76
C ALA A 281 -8.85 -4.37 -12.29
N ASN A 282 -7.87 -4.35 -13.19
CA ASN A 282 -6.46 -4.06 -12.85
C ASN A 282 -6.16 -2.56 -12.64
N ARG A 283 -7.03 -1.64 -13.07
CA ARG A 283 -6.80 -0.18 -12.93
C ARG A 283 -7.56 0.48 -11.79
N LEU A 284 -8.60 -0.16 -11.25
CA LEU A 284 -9.50 0.50 -10.31
C LEU A 284 -9.04 0.28 -8.86
N ASN A 285 -8.28 1.27 -8.36
CA ASN A 285 -8.33 1.71 -6.96
C ASN A 285 -9.72 2.32 -6.65
N LEU A 286 -10.81 1.61 -6.92
CA LEU A 286 -12.15 2.03 -6.53
C LEU A 286 -12.51 1.43 -5.18
N LEU A 287 -11.96 2.03 -4.13
CA LEU A 287 -12.59 2.07 -2.81
C LEU A 287 -13.56 3.27 -2.79
N THR A 288 -14.58 3.26 -3.64
CA THR A 288 -15.75 4.13 -3.49
C THR A 288 -16.88 3.30 -2.93
N THR A 289 -17.39 3.70 -1.77
CA THR A 289 -18.32 2.99 -0.89
C THR A 289 -19.69 2.65 -1.46
N ASP A 290 -20.01 3.04 -2.70
CA ASP A 290 -21.41 3.19 -3.11
C ASP A 290 -21.89 2.20 -4.18
N ASN A 291 -21.04 1.34 -4.75
CA ASN A 291 -21.46 0.31 -5.72
C ASN A 291 -20.76 -1.03 -5.45
N PHE A 292 -21.46 -1.94 -4.77
CA PHE A 292 -21.01 -3.30 -4.51
C PHE A 292 -20.98 -4.12 -5.80
N PHE A 293 -19.78 -4.45 -6.30
CA PHE A 293 -19.62 -5.36 -7.44
C PHE A 293 -19.60 -6.82 -6.92
N THR A 294 -20.67 -7.57 -7.16
CA THR A 294 -20.72 -9.02 -6.89
C THR A 294 -19.93 -9.78 -7.96
N PRO A 295 -18.95 -10.62 -7.58
CA PRO A 295 -18.17 -11.41 -8.54
C PRO A 295 -19.00 -12.53 -9.17
N ASN A 296 -18.81 -12.74 -10.48
CA ASN A 296 -19.42 -13.82 -11.23
C ASN A 296 -18.63 -15.13 -11.04
N LEU A 297 -18.90 -15.84 -9.95
CA LEU A 297 -18.35 -17.16 -9.62
C LEU A 297 -19.49 -18.13 -9.34
N ASN A 298 -19.43 -19.33 -9.92
CA ASN A 298 -20.21 -20.46 -9.45
C ASN A 298 -19.27 -21.56 -8.97
N PRO A 299 -19.21 -21.82 -7.64
CA PRO A 299 -18.31 -22.82 -7.09
C PRO A 299 -18.74 -24.26 -7.37
N SER A 300 -20.01 -24.51 -7.76
CA SER A 300 -20.50 -25.89 -7.91
C SER A 300 -21.63 -25.99 -8.94
N ILE A 301 -21.26 -26.08 -10.22
CA ILE A 301 -22.16 -26.42 -11.32
C ILE A 301 -22.32 -27.93 -11.35
N LYS A 302 -23.50 -28.42 -10.93
CA LYS A 302 -23.80 -29.85 -10.81
C LYS A 302 -23.97 -30.49 -12.18
N CYS A 303 -23.92 -31.82 -12.24
CA CYS A 303 -24.22 -32.57 -13.45
C CYS A 303 -25.57 -32.17 -14.06
N GLY A 304 -25.58 -31.81 -15.35
CA GLY A 304 -26.75 -31.32 -16.08
C GLY A 304 -27.14 -29.86 -15.79
N GLU A 305 -26.41 -29.16 -14.92
CA GLU A 305 -26.68 -27.77 -14.59
C GLU A 305 -25.96 -26.81 -15.53
N VAL A 306 -26.56 -25.62 -15.69
CA VAL A 306 -26.08 -24.55 -16.54
C VAL A 306 -25.85 -23.33 -15.67
N TRP A 307 -24.67 -22.72 -15.79
CA TRP A 307 -24.40 -21.40 -15.24
C TRP A 307 -24.32 -20.37 -16.36
N GLN A 308 -25.03 -19.25 -16.20
CA GLN A 308 -25.05 -18.13 -17.15
C GLN A 308 -24.46 -16.90 -16.49
N VAL A 309 -23.61 -16.17 -17.22
CA VAL A 309 -22.99 -14.92 -16.78
C VAL A 309 -23.13 -13.85 -17.86
N GLU A 310 -23.62 -12.66 -17.49
CA GLU A 310 -23.63 -11.49 -18.36
C GLU A 310 -22.27 -10.77 -18.31
N LEU A 311 -21.73 -10.44 -19.48
CA LEU A 311 -20.53 -9.65 -19.70
C LEU A 311 -20.93 -8.26 -20.23
N ALA A 312 -20.83 -7.24 -19.39
CA ALA A 312 -21.12 -5.87 -19.80
C ALA A 312 -20.01 -5.34 -20.72
N VAL A 313 -20.36 -4.85 -21.91
CA VAL A 313 -19.38 -4.27 -22.84
C VAL A 313 -19.01 -2.85 -22.39
N PRO A 314 -17.73 -2.53 -22.16
CA PRO A 314 -17.34 -1.21 -21.68
C PRO A 314 -17.65 -0.10 -22.70
N SER A 315 -17.81 1.15 -22.22
CA SER A 315 -18.18 2.30 -23.06
C SER A 315 -17.20 2.63 -24.18
N ASN A 316 -15.94 2.18 -24.07
CA ASN A 316 -14.91 2.32 -25.11
C ASN A 316 -15.05 1.27 -26.24
N GLY A 317 -15.98 0.33 -26.12
CA GLY A 317 -16.25 -0.71 -27.11
C GLY A 317 -15.27 -1.88 -27.13
N ILE A 318 -14.29 -1.94 -26.21
CA ILE A 318 -13.30 -3.01 -26.12
C ILE A 318 -13.43 -3.71 -24.77
N GLY A 319 -13.81 -4.99 -24.80
CA GLY A 319 -13.90 -5.85 -23.63
C GLY A 319 -12.87 -6.98 -23.68
N ASP A 320 -12.33 -7.38 -22.53
CA ASP A 320 -11.43 -8.51 -22.39
C ASP A 320 -11.85 -9.25 -21.11
N TRP A 321 -12.22 -10.52 -21.22
CA TRP A 321 -12.67 -11.33 -20.11
C TRP A 321 -11.91 -12.66 -20.04
N THR A 322 -11.63 -13.11 -18.82
CA THR A 322 -11.00 -14.40 -18.55
C THR A 322 -11.97 -15.29 -17.78
N ILE A 323 -12.17 -16.51 -18.28
CA ILE A 323 -13.05 -17.53 -17.72
C ILE A 323 -12.20 -18.74 -17.35
N ASP A 324 -12.19 -19.07 -16.06
CA ASP A 324 -11.50 -20.26 -15.56
C ASP A 324 -12.53 -21.30 -15.14
N ILE A 325 -12.37 -22.51 -15.66
CA ILE A 325 -13.18 -23.68 -15.33
C ILE A 325 -12.25 -24.72 -14.70
N MET A 326 -12.60 -25.14 -13.50
CA MET A 326 -11.87 -26.16 -12.76
C MET A 326 -12.82 -27.28 -12.36
N CYS A 327 -12.41 -28.51 -12.63
CA CYS A 327 -13.10 -29.69 -12.14
C CYS A 327 -12.66 -29.98 -10.70
N GLU A 328 -13.58 -29.90 -9.74
CA GLU A 328 -13.35 -30.41 -8.37
C GLU A 328 -13.46 -31.93 -8.42
N ILE A 329 -12.48 -32.71 -7.94
CA ILE A 329 -12.52 -34.18 -8.06
C ILE A 329 -12.19 -34.85 -6.73
N LEU A 330 -12.98 -35.87 -6.37
CA LEU A 330 -12.56 -36.99 -5.54
C LEU A 330 -13.32 -38.28 -5.95
N PHE A 331 -12.64 -39.21 -6.63
CA PHE A 331 -13.06 -40.57 -7.04
C PHE A 331 -13.78 -40.72 -8.41
N SER A 332 -13.09 -40.55 -9.54
CA SER A 332 -13.56 -41.12 -10.82
C SER A 332 -12.49 -41.29 -11.91
N LEU A 333 -12.70 -42.28 -12.79
CA LEU A 333 -11.97 -42.51 -14.05
C LEU A 333 -12.52 -41.68 -15.23
N ASN A 334 -13.70 -41.04 -15.09
CA ASN A 334 -14.37 -40.33 -16.17
C ASN A 334 -14.07 -38.83 -16.10
N LYS A 335 -13.55 -38.25 -17.20
CA LYS A 335 -13.41 -36.79 -17.34
C LYS A 335 -14.78 -36.12 -17.30
N VAL A 336 -14.87 -35.03 -16.55
CA VAL A 336 -16.07 -34.18 -16.50
C VAL A 336 -16.28 -33.55 -17.88
N LYS A 337 -17.47 -33.71 -18.46
CA LYS A 337 -17.81 -33.10 -19.75
C LYS A 337 -18.54 -31.79 -19.51
N TYR A 338 -18.08 -30.73 -20.15
CA TYR A 338 -18.73 -29.43 -20.08
C TYR A 338 -18.61 -28.69 -21.41
N ASN A 339 -19.52 -27.75 -21.62
CA ASN A 339 -19.63 -26.95 -22.84
C ASN A 339 -19.73 -25.47 -22.48
N VAL A 340 -18.97 -24.63 -23.19
CA VAL A 340 -18.91 -23.17 -23.01
C VAL A 340 -19.43 -22.52 -24.29
N SER A 341 -20.48 -21.71 -24.17
CA SER A 341 -21.12 -21.03 -25.30
C SER A 341 -21.30 -19.53 -25.01
N ILE A 342 -21.17 -18.69 -26.04
CA ILE A 342 -21.24 -17.22 -25.95
C ILE A 342 -22.41 -16.73 -26.83
N PHE A 343 -23.21 -15.82 -26.27
CA PHE A 343 -24.42 -15.25 -26.87
C PHE A 343 -24.38 -13.71 -26.80
N ALA A 344 -25.10 -13.02 -27.69
CA ALA A 344 -25.31 -11.58 -27.62
C ALA A 344 -26.74 -11.27 -27.15
N CYS A 345 -26.91 -10.41 -26.14
CA CYS A 345 -28.24 -10.01 -25.68
C CYS A 345 -28.90 -9.04 -26.67
N VAL A 346 -30.14 -9.35 -27.07
CA VAL A 346 -31.04 -8.44 -27.80
C VAL A 346 -32.10 -7.94 -26.79
N PRO A 347 -32.45 -6.63 -26.76
CA PRO A 347 -33.30 -6.03 -25.72
C PRO A 347 -34.71 -6.65 -25.61
N GLU A 348 -35.32 -6.49 -24.41
CA GLU A 348 -36.55 -7.17 -23.94
C GLU A 348 -37.66 -7.29 -25.00
N GLY A 349 -38.00 -8.54 -25.35
CA GLY A 349 -39.01 -8.91 -26.34
C GLY A 349 -38.58 -10.01 -27.32
N ALA A 350 -37.31 -10.41 -27.31
CA ALA A 350 -36.75 -11.46 -28.16
C ALA A 350 -37.10 -12.88 -27.66
N THR A 351 -37.34 -13.79 -28.60
CA THR A 351 -37.66 -15.20 -28.33
C THR A 351 -36.40 -16.07 -28.29
N ILE A 352 -36.48 -17.30 -27.76
CA ILE A 352 -35.35 -18.26 -27.71
C ILE A 352 -34.75 -18.52 -29.10
N ASP A 353 -35.53 -18.34 -30.17
CA ASP A 353 -35.10 -18.51 -31.56
C ASP A 353 -34.24 -17.34 -32.09
N ASP A 354 -34.11 -16.23 -31.34
CA ASP A 354 -33.26 -15.08 -31.68
C ASP A 354 -31.84 -15.18 -31.07
N GLU A 355 -31.51 -16.31 -30.42
CA GLU A 355 -30.18 -16.62 -29.90
C GLU A 355 -29.19 -16.90 -31.05
N LEU A 356 -28.33 -15.93 -31.37
CA LEU A 356 -27.24 -16.13 -32.32
C LEU A 356 -26.11 -16.91 -31.63
N GLN A 357 -26.11 -18.23 -31.78
CA GLN A 357 -25.00 -19.08 -31.34
C GLN A 357 -23.73 -18.75 -32.13
N ILE A 358 -22.72 -18.21 -31.44
CA ILE A 358 -21.41 -17.90 -32.06
C ILE A 358 -20.54 -19.17 -32.16
N PHE A 359 -20.98 -20.30 -31.59
CA PHE A 359 -20.21 -21.53 -31.45
C PHE A 359 -20.91 -22.73 -32.09
N ASP A 360 -20.64 -23.00 -33.37
CA ASP A 360 -20.95 -24.31 -33.97
C ASP A 360 -20.12 -24.69 -35.23
N GLY A 361 -18.93 -24.08 -35.49
CA GLY A 361 -18.16 -24.37 -36.72
C GLY A 361 -16.66 -24.04 -36.71
N GLU A 362 -15.92 -24.64 -37.65
CA GLU A 362 -14.44 -24.77 -37.72
C GLU A 362 -13.65 -23.48 -37.53
N ALA A 363 -12.73 -23.50 -36.56
CA ALA A 363 -11.88 -22.39 -36.19
C ALA A 363 -10.64 -22.25 -37.10
N ILE A 364 -10.23 -21.02 -37.39
CA ILE A 364 -8.94 -20.75 -38.03
C ILE A 364 -7.87 -20.73 -36.93
N ALA A 365 -7.14 -21.84 -36.78
CA ALA A 365 -6.05 -21.93 -35.82
C ALA A 365 -4.82 -21.14 -36.31
N SER A 366 -4.21 -20.39 -35.39
CA SER A 366 -2.83 -19.91 -35.56
C SER A 366 -1.85 -21.10 -35.72
N GLN A 367 -0.69 -20.89 -36.34
CA GLN A 367 0.31 -21.96 -36.58
C GLN A 367 0.77 -22.68 -35.29
N ASP A 368 0.57 -22.04 -34.13
CA ASP A 368 0.95 -22.54 -32.80
C ASP A 368 -0.20 -23.25 -32.06
N GLY A 369 -1.43 -23.21 -32.61
CA GLY A 369 -2.59 -23.97 -32.13
C GLY A 369 -3.29 -23.46 -30.87
N THR A 370 -2.87 -22.32 -30.30
CA THR A 370 -3.36 -21.76 -29.02
C THR A 370 -4.44 -20.69 -29.16
N THR A 371 -4.39 -19.89 -30.23
CA THR A 371 -5.36 -18.82 -30.51
C THR A 371 -6.17 -19.12 -31.75
N THR A 372 -7.48 -18.92 -31.65
CA THR A 372 -8.45 -19.18 -32.72
C THR A 372 -9.33 -17.94 -32.91
N VAL A 373 -9.34 -17.41 -34.14
CA VAL A 373 -10.06 -16.17 -34.47
C VAL A 373 -11.42 -16.53 -35.06
N TYR A 374 -12.52 -16.12 -34.41
CA TYR A 374 -13.89 -16.41 -34.86
C TYR A 374 -14.45 -15.30 -35.75
N SER A 375 -14.24 -14.03 -35.39
CA SER A 375 -14.64 -12.87 -36.20
C SER A 375 -13.61 -11.75 -36.06
N PRO A 376 -13.62 -10.71 -36.93
CA PRO A 376 -12.74 -9.55 -36.77
C PRO A 376 -12.90 -8.86 -35.39
N SER A 377 -14.08 -9.01 -34.76
CA SER A 377 -14.45 -8.38 -33.50
C SER A 377 -14.36 -9.30 -32.27
N ILE A 378 -14.37 -10.63 -32.42
CA ILE A 378 -14.27 -11.57 -31.29
C ILE A 378 -13.07 -12.48 -31.51
N GLN A 379 -12.11 -12.38 -30.60
CA GLN A 379 -10.98 -13.29 -30.48
C GLN A 379 -11.13 -14.09 -29.20
N TYR A 380 -10.78 -15.37 -29.23
CA TYR A 380 -10.66 -16.14 -28.00
C TYR A 380 -9.38 -16.97 -27.99
N GLU A 381 -8.90 -17.23 -26.79
CA GLU A 381 -7.73 -18.03 -26.50
C GLU A 381 -8.14 -19.15 -25.55
N PHE A 382 -7.76 -20.39 -25.87
CA PHE A 382 -8.03 -21.55 -25.03
C PHE A 382 -6.71 -22.13 -24.53
N LEU A 383 -6.49 -22.06 -23.23
CA LEU A 383 -5.27 -22.52 -22.57
C LEU A 383 -5.55 -23.82 -21.81
N LYS A 384 -4.81 -24.87 -22.16
CA LYS A 384 -4.81 -26.16 -21.45
C LYS A 384 -3.93 -26.07 -20.20
N PRO A 385 -4.06 -27.02 -19.24
CA PRO A 385 -3.21 -27.04 -18.05
C PRO A 385 -1.71 -26.89 -18.36
N TYR A 386 -1.20 -27.62 -19.35
CA TYR A 386 0.21 -27.56 -19.75
C TYR A 386 0.66 -26.16 -20.22
N ASP A 387 -0.22 -25.45 -20.92
CA ASP A 387 0.10 -24.12 -21.44
C ASP A 387 0.10 -23.07 -20.32
N ILE A 388 -0.72 -23.28 -19.26
CA ILE A 388 -0.81 -22.41 -18.09
C ILE A 388 0.47 -22.47 -17.23
N PHE A 389 1.09 -23.64 -17.13
CA PHE A 389 2.27 -23.87 -16.27
C PHE A 389 3.61 -23.85 -17.02
N LYS A 390 3.63 -23.45 -18.30
CA LYS A 390 4.86 -23.43 -19.10
C LYS A 390 5.89 -22.44 -18.53
N LEU A 391 7.02 -22.96 -18.06
CA LEU A 391 8.12 -22.18 -17.50
C LEU A 391 9.00 -21.56 -18.61
N PRO A 392 9.52 -20.33 -18.43
CA PRO A 392 10.44 -19.70 -19.38
C PRO A 392 11.81 -20.39 -19.38
N ASP A 393 12.52 -20.41 -20.51
CA ASP A 393 13.89 -20.92 -20.54
C ASP A 393 14.85 -19.92 -19.85
N LEU A 394 15.42 -20.32 -18.72
CA LEU A 394 16.36 -19.51 -17.93
C LEU A 394 17.58 -19.03 -18.73
N THR A 395 17.93 -19.68 -19.84
CA THR A 395 19.05 -19.26 -20.70
C THR A 395 18.73 -18.06 -21.60
N THR A 396 17.46 -17.67 -21.71
CA THR A 396 17.01 -16.53 -22.53
C THR A 396 17.16 -15.17 -21.85
N PHE A 397 17.40 -15.14 -20.54
CA PHE A 397 17.56 -13.89 -19.78
C PHE A 397 18.97 -13.31 -19.99
N SER A 398 19.04 -12.00 -20.30
CA SER A 398 20.32 -11.31 -20.57
C SER A 398 21.22 -11.13 -19.33
N THR A 399 20.63 -11.25 -18.14
CA THR A 399 21.29 -11.06 -16.83
C THR A 399 21.18 -12.34 -16.01
N ARG A 400 22.26 -12.75 -15.34
CA ARG A 400 22.27 -13.95 -14.46
C ARG A 400 21.79 -13.69 -13.01
N ASP A 401 21.37 -12.47 -12.67
CA ASP A 401 20.75 -12.17 -11.37
C ASP A 401 19.24 -12.51 -11.41
N ILE A 402 18.94 -13.81 -11.47
CA ILE A 402 17.56 -14.32 -11.53
C ILE A 402 17.12 -14.71 -10.12
N HIS A 403 15.99 -14.15 -9.68
CA HIS A 403 15.32 -14.53 -8.43
C HIS A 403 14.22 -15.56 -8.72
N LEU A 404 14.45 -16.80 -8.30
CA LEU A 404 13.47 -17.88 -8.42
C LEU A 404 12.50 -17.88 -7.22
N VAL A 405 11.21 -17.78 -7.47
CA VAL A 405 10.15 -17.89 -6.44
C VAL A 405 9.41 -19.21 -6.64
N VAL A 406 9.57 -20.14 -5.70
CA VAL A 406 8.92 -21.45 -5.72
C VAL A 406 7.59 -21.36 -4.97
N LEU A 407 6.50 -21.65 -5.67
CA LEU A 407 5.17 -21.76 -5.10
C LEU A 407 4.83 -23.25 -4.91
N THR A 408 4.18 -23.58 -3.81
CA THR A 408 3.72 -24.95 -3.53
C THR A 408 2.37 -24.96 -2.83
N HIS A 409 1.49 -25.88 -3.25
CA HIS A 409 0.19 -26.14 -2.64
C HIS A 409 0.16 -27.42 -1.79
N GLY A 410 -0.97 -27.65 -1.08
CA GLY A 410 -1.23 -28.87 -0.31
C GLY A 410 -2.36 -29.74 -0.86
N ILE A 411 -2.72 -30.82 -0.13
CA ILE A 411 -3.75 -31.83 -0.48
C ILE A 411 -5.11 -31.22 -0.84
N HIS A 412 -5.47 -30.11 -0.17
CA HIS A 412 -6.77 -29.43 -0.33
C HIS A 412 -6.65 -28.04 -0.99
N GLY A 413 -5.45 -27.64 -1.41
CA GLY A 413 -5.24 -26.38 -2.12
C GLY A 413 -5.75 -26.51 -3.56
N SER A 414 -6.61 -25.58 -3.99
CA SER A 414 -6.98 -25.49 -5.39
C SER A 414 -5.81 -24.93 -6.20
N MET A 415 -5.47 -25.55 -7.34
CA MET A 415 -4.47 -24.97 -8.27
C MET A 415 -4.85 -23.56 -8.73
N LEU A 416 -6.13 -23.19 -8.68
CA LEU A 416 -6.57 -21.81 -8.94
C LEU A 416 -6.02 -20.81 -7.91
N ASP A 417 -5.93 -21.20 -6.64
CA ASP A 417 -5.50 -20.31 -5.55
C ASP A 417 -4.01 -19.99 -5.69
N GLU A 418 -3.21 -20.98 -6.08
CA GLU A 418 -1.79 -20.82 -6.35
C GLU A 418 -1.53 -20.07 -7.67
N LEU A 419 -2.31 -20.36 -8.72
CA LEU A 419 -2.24 -19.61 -9.98
C LEU A 419 -2.59 -18.14 -9.78
N TYR A 420 -3.61 -17.85 -8.96
CA TYR A 420 -3.95 -16.48 -8.60
C TYR A 420 -2.83 -15.80 -7.80
N LEU A 421 -2.24 -16.49 -6.82
CA LEU A 421 -1.09 -15.96 -6.08
C LEU A 421 0.07 -15.64 -7.01
N LYS A 422 0.39 -16.53 -7.96
CA LYS A 422 1.38 -16.30 -9.02
C LYS A 422 1.06 -15.04 -9.83
N GLU A 423 -0.16 -14.93 -10.37
CA GLU A 423 -0.58 -13.77 -11.16
C GLU A 423 -0.54 -12.46 -10.36
N ALA A 424 -0.94 -12.48 -9.09
CA ALA A 424 -0.89 -11.32 -8.21
C ALA A 424 0.56 -10.88 -7.94
N LEU A 425 1.47 -11.84 -7.75
CA LEU A 425 2.90 -11.59 -7.62
C LEU A 425 3.49 -11.05 -8.94
N GLU A 426 3.19 -11.68 -10.08
CA GLU A 426 3.65 -11.27 -11.42
C GLU A 426 3.21 -9.85 -11.76
N ASN A 427 1.92 -9.53 -11.59
CA ASN A 427 1.36 -8.20 -11.86
C ASN A 427 2.07 -7.11 -11.05
N LYS A 428 2.38 -7.37 -9.77
CA LYS A 428 3.10 -6.39 -8.93
C LYS A 428 4.57 -6.22 -9.34
N CYS A 429 5.17 -7.25 -9.92
CA CYS A 429 6.54 -7.21 -10.44
C CYS A 429 6.62 -6.47 -11.79
N ILE A 430 5.58 -6.53 -12.64
CA ILE A 430 5.56 -5.83 -13.94
C ILE A 430 5.73 -4.31 -13.81
N ASP A 431 5.17 -3.70 -12.75
CA ASP A 431 5.28 -2.26 -12.50
C ASP A 431 6.69 -1.82 -12.05
N ARG A 432 7.55 -2.76 -11.66
CA ARG A 432 8.87 -2.51 -11.07
C ARG A 432 9.95 -3.10 -11.98
N LYS A 433 10.32 -2.38 -13.05
CA LYS A 433 11.24 -2.73 -14.16
C LYS A 433 12.69 -3.17 -13.80
N THR A 434 12.99 -3.66 -12.60
CA THR A 434 14.37 -3.80 -12.11
C THR A 434 14.87 -5.22 -11.90
N ASP A 435 14.03 -6.25 -11.77
CA ASP A 435 14.49 -7.61 -11.43
C ASP A 435 13.93 -8.69 -12.38
N SER A 436 14.79 -9.64 -12.78
CA SER A 436 14.40 -10.85 -13.54
C SER A 436 13.85 -11.91 -12.57
N ILE A 437 12.61 -11.72 -12.10
CA ILE A 437 11.93 -12.66 -11.20
C ILE A 437 11.26 -13.77 -12.03
N VAL A 438 11.46 -15.03 -11.63
CA VAL A 438 10.84 -16.20 -12.28
C VAL A 438 10.05 -16.99 -11.24
N PHE A 439 8.76 -17.19 -11.50
CA PHE A 439 7.88 -18.00 -10.66
C PHE A 439 7.92 -19.46 -11.12
N PHE A 440 8.28 -20.36 -10.20
CA PHE A 440 8.33 -21.80 -10.39
C PHE A 440 7.12 -22.45 -9.70
N MET A 441 6.27 -23.06 -10.52
CA MET A 441 5.16 -23.92 -10.10
C MET A 441 5.33 -25.27 -10.80
N SER A 442 4.99 -26.35 -10.12
CA SER A 442 5.18 -27.72 -10.61
C SER A 442 3.95 -28.59 -10.38
N ASP A 443 3.69 -29.50 -11.32
CA ASP A 443 2.64 -30.52 -11.26
C ASP A 443 3.13 -31.89 -10.74
N VAL A 444 4.40 -32.03 -10.34
CA VAL A 444 4.98 -33.35 -9.98
C VAL A 444 4.36 -34.01 -8.76
N ASN A 445 3.71 -33.24 -7.90
CA ASN A 445 3.00 -33.74 -6.71
C ASN A 445 1.49 -33.83 -6.92
N HIS A 446 0.99 -33.51 -8.12
CA HIS A 446 -0.42 -33.57 -8.45
C HIS A 446 -0.92 -35.02 -8.39
N SER A 447 -1.94 -35.28 -7.57
CA SER A 447 -2.47 -36.63 -7.29
C SER A 447 -1.50 -37.60 -6.59
N TYR A 448 -0.38 -37.12 -6.02
CA TYR A 448 0.58 -37.96 -5.28
C TYR A 448 0.87 -37.41 -3.88
N THR A 449 -0.02 -36.56 -3.36
CA THR A 449 0.15 -35.88 -2.07
C THR A 449 -0.08 -36.78 -0.87
N GLU A 450 -0.68 -37.95 -1.06
CA GLU A 450 -0.89 -39.01 -0.06
C GLU A 450 0.38 -39.81 0.26
N ASP A 451 1.40 -39.75 -0.62
CA ASP A 451 2.66 -40.51 -0.52
C ASP A 451 3.53 -40.10 0.69
N GLY A 452 3.23 -38.96 1.32
CA GLY A 452 4.00 -38.41 2.44
C GLY A 452 4.68 -37.08 2.09
N ILE A 453 4.93 -36.27 3.12
CA ILE A 453 5.55 -34.93 2.97
C ILE A 453 6.94 -35.03 2.35
N GLU A 454 7.70 -36.06 2.71
CA GLU A 454 9.05 -36.33 2.23
C GLU A 454 9.13 -36.66 0.73
N ALA A 455 8.27 -37.58 0.27
CA ALA A 455 8.23 -37.99 -1.13
C ALA A 455 7.84 -36.80 -2.01
N CYS A 456 6.93 -35.95 -1.52
CA CYS A 456 6.54 -34.72 -2.19
C CYS A 456 7.70 -33.72 -2.27
N GLY A 457 8.41 -33.49 -1.17
CA GLY A 457 9.55 -32.57 -1.13
C GLY A 457 10.72 -33.04 -1.99
N GLU A 458 11.04 -34.34 -1.97
CA GLU A 458 12.10 -34.93 -2.79
C GLU A 458 11.81 -34.83 -4.30
N ARG A 459 10.59 -35.15 -4.73
CA ARG A 459 10.19 -35.04 -6.15
C ARG A 459 10.35 -33.60 -6.65
N LEU A 460 9.86 -32.65 -5.88
CA LEU A 460 9.95 -31.23 -6.20
C LEU A 460 11.41 -30.74 -6.24
N ALA A 461 12.24 -31.18 -5.30
CA ALA A 461 13.66 -30.79 -5.26
C ALA A 461 14.44 -31.33 -6.48
N LYS A 462 14.19 -32.57 -6.88
CA LYS A 462 14.82 -33.18 -8.08
C LYS A 462 14.43 -32.44 -9.35
N GLU A 463 13.17 -32.06 -9.47
CA GLU A 463 12.70 -31.28 -10.62
C GLU A 463 13.30 -29.88 -10.64
N LEU A 464 13.35 -29.20 -9.49
CA LEU A 464 13.95 -27.87 -9.37
C LEU A 464 15.42 -27.90 -9.79
N LEU A 465 16.20 -28.86 -9.29
CA LEU A 465 17.62 -29.05 -9.67
C LEU A 465 17.79 -29.29 -11.18
N LYS A 466 16.87 -30.03 -11.79
CA LYS A 466 16.83 -30.28 -13.23
C LYS A 466 16.51 -29.00 -14.02
N TYR A 467 15.55 -28.21 -13.54
CA TYR A 467 15.12 -26.97 -14.19
C TYR A 467 16.22 -25.91 -14.17
N ILE A 468 16.88 -25.70 -13.02
CA ILE A 468 17.98 -24.73 -12.88
C ILE A 468 19.31 -25.22 -13.50
N LYS A 469 19.35 -26.46 -14.02
CA LYS A 469 20.55 -27.10 -14.57
C LYS A 469 21.74 -27.07 -13.59
N TRP A 470 21.53 -27.56 -12.36
CA TRP A 470 22.53 -27.49 -11.29
C TRP A 470 23.90 -28.11 -11.69
N PRO A 471 25.03 -27.38 -11.57
CA PRO A 471 26.34 -27.88 -11.96
C PRO A 471 26.84 -28.99 -11.01
N SER A 472 27.16 -30.16 -11.56
CA SER A 472 27.61 -31.32 -10.77
C SER A 472 28.96 -31.11 -10.07
N ASN A 473 29.78 -30.19 -10.57
CA ASN A 473 31.14 -29.94 -10.07
C ASN A 473 31.15 -29.20 -8.72
N LEU A 474 30.14 -28.35 -8.46
CA LEU A 474 30.02 -27.55 -7.22
C LEU A 474 29.74 -28.38 -5.96
N ASN A 475 29.34 -29.65 -6.12
CA ASN A 475 29.10 -30.55 -5.00
C ASN A 475 30.41 -31.02 -4.31
N LYS A 476 31.59 -30.69 -4.87
CA LYS A 476 32.91 -31.14 -4.38
C LYS A 476 33.67 -30.12 -3.52
N ASP A 477 33.21 -28.87 -3.43
CA ASP A 477 33.99 -27.74 -2.89
C ASP A 477 34.08 -27.65 -1.36
N ASN A 478 33.89 -28.76 -0.63
CA ASN A 478 34.05 -28.80 0.84
C ASN A 478 35.18 -29.73 1.33
N ILE A 479 36.08 -30.19 0.45
CA ILE A 479 37.16 -31.13 0.88
C ILE A 479 38.56 -30.50 0.89
N HIS A 480 38.82 -29.36 0.23
CA HIS A 480 40.15 -28.74 0.25
C HIS A 480 40.09 -27.21 0.22
N ASN A 481 40.43 -26.58 1.36
CA ASN A 481 41.30 -25.39 1.48
C ASN A 481 40.94 -24.51 2.69
N GLU A 482 41.24 -24.98 3.89
CA GLU A 482 41.89 -24.11 4.88
C GLU A 482 43.38 -24.44 4.82
N ASN A 483 44.21 -23.43 4.52
CA ASN A 483 45.67 -23.47 4.32
C ASN A 483 46.15 -23.69 2.87
N ASP A 484 46.17 -22.64 2.05
CA ASP A 484 47.41 -22.26 1.35
C ASP A 484 47.34 -20.90 0.64
N SER A 485 48.42 -20.11 0.76
CA SER A 485 48.94 -19.04 -0.13
C SER A 485 47.98 -17.89 -0.54
N ARG A 486 48.13 -16.61 -0.17
CA ARG A 486 49.29 -15.68 -0.30
C ARG A 486 50.17 -15.92 -1.53
N ASP A 487 50.16 -14.93 -2.42
CA ASP A 487 51.04 -14.67 -3.56
C ASP A 487 50.64 -15.32 -4.91
N ASN A 488 50.00 -14.55 -5.80
CA ASN A 488 50.67 -14.11 -7.04
C ASN A 488 49.84 -13.14 -7.92
N ILE A 489 50.64 -12.38 -8.67
CA ILE A 489 50.45 -11.21 -9.54
C ILE A 489 49.87 -11.54 -10.93
N ASP A 490 49.18 -10.54 -11.52
CA ASP A 490 48.90 -10.21 -12.94
C ASP A 490 48.72 -11.31 -14.01
N SER A 491 47.59 -11.23 -14.73
CA SER A 491 47.57 -11.09 -16.21
C SER A 491 46.15 -10.83 -16.75
N ASP A 492 45.96 -9.70 -17.43
CA ASP A 492 44.92 -9.49 -18.44
C ASP A 492 45.22 -10.35 -19.68
N ASP A 493 44.31 -11.27 -20.03
CA ASP A 493 43.72 -11.46 -21.37
C ASP A 493 43.06 -12.85 -21.51
N SER A 494 41.83 -12.83 -22.04
CA SER A 494 41.06 -13.90 -22.71
C SER A 494 40.65 -15.17 -21.93
N ASP A 495 39.34 -15.39 -21.73
CA ASP A 495 38.56 -16.35 -22.55
C ASP A 495 37.21 -16.74 -21.92
N GLU A 496 36.23 -17.00 -22.79
CA GLU A 496 34.84 -17.45 -22.56
C GLU A 496 34.69 -18.76 -21.75
N SER A 497 35.75 -19.29 -21.12
CA SER A 497 35.74 -20.56 -20.39
C SER A 497 35.23 -20.47 -18.95
N ASP A 498 35.16 -19.29 -18.34
CA ASP A 498 34.73 -19.09 -16.93
C ASP A 498 33.20 -19.11 -16.72
N PHE A 499 32.41 -19.21 -17.79
CA PHE A 499 30.95 -19.05 -17.73
C PHE A 499 30.15 -20.35 -17.49
N LYS A 500 30.80 -21.53 -17.48
CA LYS A 500 30.12 -22.83 -17.34
C LYS A 500 29.88 -23.31 -15.90
N ASP A 501 30.58 -22.75 -14.92
CA ASP A 501 30.62 -23.31 -13.56
C ASP A 501 29.78 -22.54 -12.50
N LYS A 502 28.96 -21.56 -12.90
CA LYS A 502 28.07 -20.80 -11.99
C LYS A 502 26.59 -21.16 -12.16
N PRO A 503 25.77 -21.22 -11.09
CA PRO A 503 24.35 -21.50 -11.18
C PRO A 503 23.60 -20.44 -12.01
N LEU A 504 22.50 -20.84 -12.64
CA LEU A 504 21.68 -19.97 -13.49
C LEU A 504 20.83 -18.97 -12.70
N ILE A 505 20.65 -19.19 -11.40
CA ILE A 505 19.88 -18.35 -10.50
C ILE A 505 20.79 -17.82 -9.38
N SER A 506 20.47 -16.63 -8.87
CA SER A 506 21.22 -15.96 -7.80
C SER A 506 20.48 -15.98 -6.46
N LYS A 507 19.14 -15.94 -6.48
CA LYS A 507 18.28 -15.83 -5.30
C LYS A 507 17.14 -16.84 -5.36
N ILE A 508 16.69 -17.32 -4.20
CA ILE A 508 15.53 -18.22 -4.08
C ILE A 508 14.58 -17.78 -2.96
N SER A 509 13.27 -17.86 -3.21
CA SER A 509 12.21 -17.72 -2.20
C SER A 509 11.27 -18.91 -2.27
N LEU A 510 10.81 -19.41 -1.13
CA LEU A 510 9.85 -20.50 -1.01
C LEU A 510 8.54 -19.97 -0.39
N ILE A 511 7.41 -20.18 -1.06
CA ILE A 511 6.08 -19.81 -0.56
C ILE A 511 5.21 -21.07 -0.57
N GLY A 512 4.81 -21.51 0.62
CA GLY A 512 4.00 -22.71 0.81
C GLY A 512 2.61 -22.40 1.35
N HIS A 513 1.58 -22.99 0.75
CA HIS A 513 0.20 -22.90 1.23
C HIS A 513 -0.27 -24.26 1.76
N SER A 514 -0.92 -24.29 2.93
CA SER A 514 -1.37 -25.52 3.58
C SER A 514 -0.18 -26.50 3.75
N LEU A 515 -0.31 -27.75 3.30
CA LEU A 515 0.78 -28.74 3.32
C LEU A 515 2.05 -28.28 2.57
N GLY A 516 1.92 -27.36 1.61
CA GLY A 516 3.04 -26.82 0.83
C GLY A 516 4.16 -26.24 1.68
N GLY A 517 3.84 -25.66 2.85
CA GLY A 517 4.87 -25.18 3.79
C GLY A 517 5.74 -26.30 4.35
N LEU A 518 5.15 -27.44 4.72
CA LEU A 518 5.89 -28.62 5.20
C LEU A 518 6.70 -29.29 4.07
N ILE A 519 6.14 -29.32 2.86
CA ILE A 519 6.83 -29.80 1.66
C ILE A 519 8.07 -28.92 1.37
N ASN A 520 7.94 -27.60 1.46
CA ASN A 520 9.04 -26.65 1.29
C ASN A 520 10.12 -26.78 2.37
N THR A 521 9.73 -27.04 3.63
CA THR A 521 10.68 -27.34 4.71
C THR A 521 11.54 -28.55 4.36
N PHE A 522 10.92 -29.65 3.91
CA PHE A 522 11.65 -30.85 3.50
C PHE A 522 12.51 -30.61 2.25
N LEU A 523 11.96 -29.92 1.24
CA LEU A 523 12.67 -29.54 0.01
C LEU A 523 13.95 -28.77 0.33
N ALA A 524 13.89 -27.77 1.20
CA ALA A 524 15.06 -26.99 1.60
C ALA A 524 16.13 -27.88 2.26
N GLY A 525 15.73 -28.76 3.18
CA GLY A 525 16.64 -29.72 3.81
C GLY A 525 17.28 -30.70 2.83
N TYR A 526 16.49 -31.21 1.88
CA TYR A 526 16.98 -32.11 0.84
C TYR A 526 17.98 -31.42 -0.09
N LEU A 527 17.70 -30.18 -0.53
CA LEU A 527 18.63 -29.38 -1.34
C LEU A 527 19.94 -29.11 -0.59
N HIS A 528 19.86 -28.80 0.70
CA HIS A 528 21.05 -28.60 1.54
C HIS A 528 21.91 -29.87 1.63
N SER A 529 21.28 -31.01 1.86
CA SER A 529 21.98 -32.29 2.05
C SER A 529 22.57 -32.86 0.76
N VAL A 530 21.79 -32.94 -0.32
CA VAL A 530 22.24 -33.52 -1.59
C VAL A 530 23.35 -32.71 -2.26
N THR A 531 23.47 -31.42 -1.92
CA THR A 531 24.54 -30.55 -2.40
C THR A 531 25.67 -30.33 -1.39
N ASN A 532 25.69 -31.06 -0.26
CA ASN A 532 26.66 -30.87 0.83
C ASN A 532 26.79 -29.40 1.29
N GLY A 533 25.67 -28.68 1.29
CA GLY A 533 25.57 -27.27 1.66
C GLY A 533 25.89 -26.26 0.56
N ALA A 534 26.43 -26.68 -0.59
CA ALA A 534 26.83 -25.80 -1.68
C ALA A 534 25.65 -25.00 -2.26
N PHE A 535 24.44 -25.57 -2.28
CA PHE A 535 23.26 -24.88 -2.83
C PHE A 535 23.02 -23.51 -2.22
N PHE A 536 22.93 -23.44 -0.88
CA PHE A 536 22.69 -22.18 -0.16
C PHE A 536 23.95 -21.34 0.06
N ASN A 537 25.12 -21.82 -0.36
CA ASN A 537 26.35 -21.02 -0.40
C ASN A 537 26.44 -20.22 -1.71
N HIS A 538 25.91 -20.75 -2.80
CA HIS A 538 25.92 -20.09 -4.11
C HIS A 538 24.61 -19.37 -4.46
N ILE A 539 23.48 -19.79 -3.90
CA ILE A 539 22.16 -19.17 -4.10
C ILE A 539 21.73 -18.55 -2.78
N GLN A 540 21.37 -17.27 -2.81
CA GLN A 540 20.93 -16.55 -1.62
C GLN A 540 19.46 -16.88 -1.29
N PRO A 541 19.16 -17.50 -0.13
CA PRO A 541 17.79 -17.77 0.30
C PRO A 541 17.16 -16.51 0.92
N ILE A 542 16.15 -15.93 0.26
CA ILE A 542 15.56 -14.64 0.64
C ILE A 542 14.37 -14.83 1.58
N HIS A 543 13.27 -15.38 1.07
CA HIS A 543 12.00 -15.49 1.80
C HIS A 543 11.55 -16.93 1.96
N PHE A 544 11.13 -17.30 3.16
CA PHE A 544 10.45 -18.56 3.48
C PHE A 544 9.08 -18.22 4.11
N ILE A 545 8.02 -18.31 3.31
CA ILE A 545 6.68 -17.87 3.70
C ILE A 545 5.76 -19.08 3.73
N THR A 546 5.02 -19.25 4.83
CA THR A 546 3.98 -20.28 4.92
C THR A 546 2.64 -19.67 5.25
N ILE A 547 1.60 -20.12 4.56
CA ILE A 547 0.22 -19.64 4.70
C ILE A 547 -0.65 -20.82 5.12
N ALA A 548 -1.26 -20.74 6.31
CA ALA A 548 -2.13 -21.78 6.86
C ALA A 548 -1.50 -23.20 6.87
N THR A 549 -0.22 -23.31 7.19
CA THR A 549 0.52 -24.59 7.22
C THR A 549 0.46 -25.25 8.61
N PRO A 550 0.09 -26.54 8.77
CA PRO A 550 0.01 -27.22 10.06
C PRO A 550 1.39 -27.64 10.60
N TRP A 551 2.17 -26.70 11.12
CA TRP A 551 3.52 -26.96 11.63
C TRP A 551 3.58 -27.91 12.83
N LEU A 552 2.54 -27.93 13.66
CA LEU A 552 2.44 -28.81 14.85
C LEU A 552 1.61 -30.08 14.58
N GLY A 553 1.34 -30.40 13.31
CA GLY A 553 0.40 -31.45 12.93
C GLY A 553 -1.06 -31.01 13.05
N SER A 554 -2.00 -31.93 12.85
CA SER A 554 -3.45 -31.69 12.94
C SER A 554 -4.05 -32.35 14.19
N THR A 555 -3.39 -32.17 15.35
CA THR A 555 -3.76 -32.82 16.61
C THR A 555 -4.90 -32.12 17.36
N ASP A 556 -5.37 -30.97 16.92
CA ASP A 556 -6.52 -30.27 17.53
C ASP A 556 -7.88 -30.70 16.93
N LEU A 557 -7.88 -31.63 15.97
CA LEU A 557 -9.09 -32.09 15.29
C LEU A 557 -10.05 -32.89 16.19
N SER A 558 -11.33 -32.94 15.79
CA SER A 558 -12.33 -33.79 16.45
C SER A 558 -11.92 -35.27 16.44
N TRP A 559 -12.36 -36.00 17.48
CA TRP A 559 -11.95 -37.39 17.72
C TRP A 559 -12.21 -38.34 16.54
N TYR A 560 -13.28 -38.12 15.75
CA TYR A 560 -13.62 -38.97 14.60
C TYR A 560 -12.73 -38.73 13.37
N ILE A 561 -12.25 -37.49 13.16
CA ILE A 561 -11.30 -37.16 12.08
C ILE A 561 -9.92 -37.72 12.43
N LYS A 562 -9.51 -37.59 13.71
CA LYS A 562 -8.29 -38.19 14.24
C LYS A 562 -8.24 -39.69 14.02
N ILE A 563 -9.34 -40.41 14.23
CA ILE A 563 -9.43 -41.84 13.94
C ILE A 563 -9.15 -42.12 12.46
N GLY A 564 -9.71 -41.33 11.53
CA GLY A 564 -9.44 -41.49 10.09
C GLY A 564 -7.98 -41.27 9.72
N LEU A 565 -7.33 -40.25 10.29
CA LEU A 565 -5.91 -39.97 10.09
C LEU A 565 -5.02 -41.06 10.73
N GLN A 566 -5.36 -41.52 11.93
CA GLN A 566 -4.64 -42.57 12.65
C GLN A 566 -4.77 -43.94 11.99
N LEU A 567 -5.92 -44.24 11.38
CA LEU A 567 -6.14 -45.45 10.60
C LEU A 567 -5.51 -45.40 9.21
N GLY A 568 -4.87 -44.28 8.82
CA GLY A 568 -4.18 -44.14 7.55
C GLY A 568 -5.09 -44.00 6.33
N VAL A 569 -6.33 -43.54 6.53
CA VAL A 569 -7.32 -43.36 5.44
C VAL A 569 -6.86 -42.32 4.40
N VAL A 570 -5.95 -41.42 4.79
CA VAL A 570 -5.39 -40.33 3.96
C VAL A 570 -3.91 -40.60 3.62
N GLY A 571 -3.49 -41.86 3.61
CA GLY A 571 -2.11 -42.25 3.26
C GLY A 571 -1.06 -41.86 4.31
N GLN A 572 0.20 -41.80 3.88
CA GLN A 572 1.33 -41.52 4.76
C GLN A 572 1.30 -40.08 5.29
N THR A 573 0.85 -39.14 4.47
CA THR A 573 0.69 -37.73 4.87
C THR A 573 -0.27 -37.57 6.05
N GLY A 574 -1.36 -38.34 6.10
CA GLY A 574 -2.28 -38.33 7.23
C GLY A 574 -1.63 -38.80 8.54
N LYS A 575 -0.73 -39.79 8.48
CA LYS A 575 0.03 -40.27 9.64
C LYS A 575 1.05 -39.25 10.12
N ASP A 576 1.73 -38.57 9.19
CA ASP A 576 2.71 -37.52 9.50
C ASP A 576 2.03 -36.34 10.22
N LEU A 577 0.83 -35.94 9.79
CA LEU A 577 0.02 -34.91 10.44
C LEU A 577 -0.57 -35.37 11.78
N ALA A 578 -0.75 -36.67 11.99
CA ALA A 578 -1.21 -37.24 13.26
C ALA A 578 -0.08 -37.44 14.28
N LEU A 579 1.15 -36.98 13.97
CA LEU A 579 2.36 -37.12 14.81
C LEU A 579 2.63 -38.56 15.24
N ILE A 580 2.34 -39.53 14.37
CA ILE A 580 2.60 -40.95 14.64
C ILE A 580 4.11 -41.21 14.51
N ALA A 581 4.70 -41.85 15.51
CA ALA A 581 6.11 -42.27 15.48
C ALA A 581 6.34 -43.24 14.31
N ARG A 582 7.43 -43.03 13.58
CA ARG A 582 7.74 -43.80 12.37
C ARG A 582 8.60 -45.02 12.70
N SER A 583 8.36 -46.09 11.96
CA SER A 583 9.22 -47.28 12.01
C SER A 583 10.60 -46.99 11.42
N ARG A 584 11.59 -47.80 11.79
CA ARG A 584 12.98 -47.67 11.29
C ARG A 584 13.07 -47.68 9.75
N GLU A 585 12.26 -48.50 9.08
CA GLU A 585 12.23 -48.59 7.61
C GLU A 585 11.66 -47.32 6.95
N GLU A 586 10.68 -46.67 7.58
CA GLU A 586 10.12 -45.40 7.11
C GLU A 586 11.10 -44.24 7.35
N GLN A 587 11.85 -44.25 8.46
CA GLN A 587 12.92 -43.28 8.71
C GLN A 587 14.07 -43.39 7.69
N GLU A 588 14.41 -44.60 7.22
CA GLU A 588 15.42 -44.78 6.18
C GLU A 588 15.01 -44.19 4.83
N LYS A 589 13.71 -44.16 4.52
CA LYS A 589 13.17 -43.52 3.30
C LYS A 589 13.23 -41.99 3.37
N ALA A 590 13.18 -41.43 4.58
CA ALA A 590 13.31 -39.99 4.84
C ALA A 590 14.76 -39.47 4.79
N ARG A 591 15.75 -40.33 4.50
CA ARG A 591 17.18 -39.98 4.49
C ARG A 591 17.47 -38.84 3.51
N GLY A 592 18.23 -37.85 3.98
CA GLY A 592 18.59 -36.65 3.22
C GLY A 592 18.15 -35.38 3.93
N ALA A 593 16.93 -35.27 4.43
CA ALA A 593 16.43 -34.04 5.07
C ALA A 593 16.38 -34.11 6.62
N VAL A 594 16.66 -35.29 7.20
CA VAL A 594 16.61 -35.62 8.63
C VAL A 594 18.00 -36.13 9.09
N GLN A 595 18.33 -35.99 10.39
CA GLN A 595 19.62 -36.42 10.98
C GLN A 595 19.85 -37.95 10.88
N GLU A 596 21.11 -38.39 10.75
CA GLU A 596 21.49 -39.80 10.77
C GLU A 596 21.43 -40.43 12.19
N ASP A 597 20.56 -41.43 12.32
CA ASP A 597 20.54 -42.54 13.32
C ASP A 597 20.71 -42.14 14.81
N THR A 598 19.67 -41.55 15.41
CA THR A 598 19.58 -41.37 16.88
C THR A 598 19.04 -42.61 17.62
N GLY A 599 18.53 -43.61 16.90
CA GLY A 599 18.02 -44.86 17.49
C GLY A 599 16.64 -44.75 18.18
N GLU A 600 16.01 -43.57 18.20
CA GLU A 600 14.70 -43.34 18.81
C GLU A 600 13.56 -43.21 17.78
N GLU A 601 12.42 -43.86 18.02
CA GLU A 601 11.22 -43.75 17.19
C GLU A 601 10.52 -42.40 17.46
N GLN A 602 10.74 -41.41 16.58
CA GLN A 602 10.17 -40.07 16.69
C GLN A 602 9.27 -39.70 15.49
N PRO A 603 8.28 -38.80 15.65
CA PRO A 603 7.47 -38.28 14.55
C PRO A 603 8.27 -37.43 13.56
N LEU A 604 7.87 -37.41 12.28
CA LEU A 604 8.60 -36.67 11.22
C LEU A 604 8.76 -35.18 11.54
N LEU A 605 7.69 -34.50 11.97
CA LEU A 605 7.73 -33.05 12.18
C LEU A 605 8.70 -32.66 13.31
N LEU A 606 8.84 -33.52 14.32
CA LEU A 606 9.85 -33.37 15.36
C LEU A 606 11.27 -33.57 14.82
N ALA A 607 11.46 -34.60 13.99
CA ALA A 607 12.75 -34.88 13.37
C ALA A 607 13.21 -33.75 12.42
N LEU A 608 12.29 -33.09 11.72
CA LEU A 608 12.57 -31.91 10.90
C LEU A 608 12.92 -30.68 11.75
N ALA A 609 12.28 -30.52 12.90
CA ALA A 609 12.47 -29.36 13.78
C ALA A 609 13.81 -29.35 14.52
N GLN A 610 14.49 -30.50 14.65
CA GLN A 610 15.75 -30.59 15.39
C GLN A 610 16.85 -29.68 14.82
N PRO A 611 17.61 -28.93 15.64
CA PRO A 611 18.67 -28.03 15.18
C PRO A 611 19.79 -28.69 14.38
N THR A 612 19.98 -29.98 14.59
CA THR A 612 20.93 -30.84 13.89
C THR A 612 20.42 -31.35 12.54
N SER A 613 19.14 -31.14 12.22
CA SER A 613 18.54 -31.62 10.98
C SER A 613 18.94 -30.72 9.79
N PRO A 614 19.20 -31.30 8.60
CA PRO A 614 19.43 -30.52 7.38
C PRO A 614 18.30 -29.54 7.06
N SER A 615 17.05 -29.90 7.36
CA SER A 615 15.88 -29.05 7.14
C SER A 615 15.89 -27.81 8.01
N HIS A 616 16.22 -27.96 9.30
CA HIS A 616 16.32 -26.86 10.23
C HIS A 616 17.45 -25.89 9.82
N ILE A 617 18.63 -26.43 9.49
CA ILE A 617 19.78 -25.66 9.01
C ILE A 617 19.45 -24.93 7.70
N ALA A 618 18.71 -25.56 6.79
CA ALA A 618 18.34 -24.94 5.52
C ALA A 618 17.36 -23.78 5.72
N VAL A 619 16.33 -23.96 6.56
CA VAL A 619 15.33 -22.93 6.86
C VAL A 619 15.96 -21.76 7.65
N SER A 620 16.93 -22.02 8.53
CA SER A 620 17.64 -20.97 9.27
C SER A 620 18.46 -20.03 8.39
N LYS A 621 18.91 -20.50 7.21
CA LYS A 621 19.63 -19.67 6.22
C LYS A 621 18.75 -18.61 5.55
N PHE A 622 17.42 -18.77 5.49
CA PHE A 622 16.55 -17.76 4.86
C PHE A 622 16.56 -16.44 5.64
N HIS A 623 16.64 -15.31 4.93
CA HIS A 623 16.70 -14.00 5.58
C HIS A 623 15.38 -13.67 6.29
N ASN A 624 14.26 -13.91 5.62
CA ASN A 624 12.93 -13.63 6.13
C ASN A 624 12.11 -14.91 6.23
N ARG A 625 11.69 -15.27 7.45
CA ARG A 625 10.77 -16.38 7.71
C ARG A 625 9.44 -15.82 8.20
N THR A 626 8.33 -16.17 7.55
CA THR A 626 7.01 -15.62 7.91
C THR A 626 5.90 -16.66 7.91
N LEU A 627 5.08 -16.61 8.95
CA LEU A 627 3.94 -17.48 9.17
C LEU A 627 2.66 -16.64 9.13
N TYR A 628 1.75 -16.95 8.19
CA TYR A 628 0.39 -16.42 8.17
C TYR A 628 -0.56 -17.45 8.78
N ALA A 629 -1.20 -17.10 9.90
CA ALA A 629 -2.12 -17.96 10.64
C ALA A 629 -3.48 -17.29 10.82
N ASN A 630 -4.57 -18.01 10.55
CA ASN A 630 -5.93 -17.51 10.77
C ASN A 630 -6.35 -17.73 12.22
N THR A 631 -6.85 -16.70 12.90
CA THR A 631 -7.34 -16.76 14.29
C THR A 631 -8.76 -17.31 14.38
N ALA A 632 -9.56 -17.14 13.32
CA ALA A 632 -10.84 -17.82 13.19
C ALA A 632 -10.55 -19.29 12.86
N ASN A 633 -10.67 -20.15 13.88
CA ASN A 633 -10.28 -21.55 13.79
C ASN A 633 -11.07 -22.27 12.68
N ASP A 634 -10.38 -22.69 11.62
CA ASP A 634 -10.93 -23.69 10.71
C ASP A 634 -10.71 -25.07 11.35
N LEU A 635 -11.67 -25.97 11.15
CA LEU A 635 -11.62 -27.29 11.78
C LEU A 635 -10.65 -28.23 11.03
N VAL A 636 -9.61 -27.72 10.34
CA VAL A 636 -8.67 -28.47 9.49
C VAL A 636 -7.21 -28.14 9.82
N VAL A 637 -6.82 -26.86 9.82
CA VAL A 637 -5.56 -26.28 10.29
C VAL A 637 -5.88 -25.17 11.32
N SER A 638 -5.68 -25.51 12.59
CA SER A 638 -5.95 -24.58 13.67
C SER A 638 -4.97 -23.41 13.72
N PHE A 639 -5.39 -22.31 14.35
CA PHE A 639 -4.50 -21.19 14.70
C PHE A 639 -3.25 -21.69 15.44
N ARG A 640 -3.42 -22.60 16.40
CA ARG A 640 -2.35 -23.17 17.23
C ARG A 640 -1.30 -23.87 16.37
N THR A 641 -1.77 -24.72 15.45
CA THR A 641 -0.90 -25.55 14.60
C THR A 641 -0.21 -24.73 13.51
N SER A 642 -0.82 -23.63 13.04
CA SER A 642 -0.25 -22.79 11.99
C SER A 642 0.66 -21.65 12.47
N SER A 643 0.49 -21.18 13.70
CA SER A 643 1.28 -20.07 14.26
C SER A 643 2.54 -20.50 15.01
N LEU A 644 2.84 -21.81 15.09
CA LEU A 644 3.88 -22.37 15.97
C LEU A 644 3.74 -21.79 17.40
N TYR A 645 2.52 -21.85 17.96
CA TYR A 645 2.20 -21.24 19.26
C TYR A 645 2.67 -22.15 20.41
N PHE A 646 3.29 -21.59 21.45
CA PHE A 646 3.95 -22.35 22.53
C PHE A 646 3.34 -22.18 23.93
N HIS A 647 2.34 -21.31 24.11
CA HIS A 647 1.76 -21.02 25.43
C HIS A 647 0.39 -21.68 25.56
N ASP A 648 0.23 -22.54 26.57
CA ASP A 648 -1.09 -22.90 27.08
C ASP A 648 -1.50 -21.84 28.12
N TYR A 649 -2.79 -21.46 28.13
CA TYR A 649 -3.49 -20.44 28.96
C TYR A 649 -3.59 -19.00 28.44
N ASP A 650 -4.71 -18.73 27.76
CA ASP A 650 -5.82 -17.98 28.37
C ASP A 650 -7.14 -18.70 28.03
N GLU A 651 -7.98 -18.95 29.04
CA GLU A 651 -9.32 -19.54 28.86
C GLU A 651 -10.25 -18.64 28.02
N GLU A 652 -9.85 -17.41 27.68
CA GLU A 652 -10.65 -16.44 26.92
C GLU A 652 -10.66 -16.68 25.39
N ILE A 653 -9.71 -17.44 24.82
CA ILE A 653 -9.67 -17.76 23.38
C ILE A 653 -10.03 -19.24 23.13
N SER A 654 -10.70 -19.88 24.09
CA SER A 654 -11.29 -21.21 23.94
C SER A 654 -12.65 -21.10 23.25
N PHE A 655 -12.68 -21.16 21.92
CA PHE A 655 -13.95 -21.38 21.21
C PHE A 655 -14.44 -22.81 21.47
N LYS A 656 -15.27 -22.98 22.51
CA LYS A 656 -16.05 -24.22 22.72
C LYS A 656 -17.11 -24.35 21.62
N TYR A 657 -16.77 -25.04 20.54
CA TYR A 657 -17.74 -25.39 19.51
C TYR A 657 -18.75 -26.42 20.03
N THR A 658 -20.04 -26.19 19.74
CA THR A 658 -21.08 -27.21 19.99
C THR A 658 -21.23 -28.15 18.80
N ILE A 659 -21.82 -29.33 19.03
CA ILE A 659 -22.14 -30.31 17.97
C ILE A 659 -23.00 -29.68 16.85
N ASN A 660 -23.84 -28.70 17.18
CA ASN A 660 -24.65 -27.97 16.20
C ASN A 660 -23.81 -27.08 15.27
N ASP A 661 -22.74 -26.48 15.78
CA ASP A 661 -21.82 -25.68 14.97
C ASP A 661 -21.03 -26.59 14.02
N HIS A 662 -20.65 -27.79 14.48
CA HIS A 662 -20.02 -28.80 13.62
C HIS A 662 -20.93 -29.29 12.49
N LEU A 663 -22.21 -29.57 12.78
CA LEU A 663 -23.18 -29.98 11.75
C LEU A 663 -23.44 -28.87 10.73
N ARG A 664 -23.54 -27.61 11.18
CA ARG A 664 -23.63 -26.45 10.29
C ARG A 664 -22.41 -26.34 9.38
N HIS A 665 -21.20 -26.49 9.92
CA HIS A 665 -19.98 -26.42 9.13
C HIS A 665 -19.86 -27.56 8.12
N VAL A 666 -20.19 -28.81 8.49
CA VAL A 666 -20.22 -29.94 7.54
C VAL A 666 -21.19 -29.67 6.38
N LEU A 667 -22.37 -29.12 6.68
CA LEU A 667 -23.37 -28.73 5.66
C LEU A 667 -22.90 -27.57 4.78
N VAL A 668 -22.13 -26.62 5.32
CA VAL A 668 -21.52 -25.49 4.57
C VAL A 668 -20.37 -25.97 3.69
N SER A 669 -19.55 -26.93 4.13
CA SER A 669 -18.52 -27.56 3.29
C SER A 669 -19.10 -28.43 2.17
N LEU A 670 -20.34 -28.92 2.32
CA LEU A 670 -21.05 -29.65 1.26
C LEU A 670 -21.77 -28.73 0.27
N SER A 671 -22.00 -27.47 0.66
CA SER A 671 -22.71 -26.45 -0.12
C SER A 671 -22.24 -25.07 0.33
N PRO A 672 -21.25 -24.45 -0.36
CA PRO A 672 -20.75 -23.13 0.04
C PRO A 672 -21.88 -22.11 0.07
N LEU A 673 -21.85 -21.21 1.05
CA LEU A 673 -22.86 -20.17 1.24
C LEU A 673 -22.92 -19.24 0.02
N ASP A 674 -24.13 -18.87 -0.40
CA ASP A 674 -24.31 -17.82 -1.40
C ASP A 674 -23.68 -16.51 -0.88
N ILE A 675 -22.81 -15.90 -1.68
CA ILE A 675 -22.15 -14.63 -1.35
C ILE A 675 -23.23 -13.55 -1.30
N THR A 676 -23.65 -13.15 -0.10
CA THR A 676 -24.67 -12.12 0.11
C THR A 676 -24.05 -10.73 0.29
N ASN A 677 -24.79 -9.67 -0.04
CA ASN A 677 -24.36 -8.29 0.24
C ASN A 677 -24.08 -8.06 1.74
N ASP A 678 -24.77 -8.77 2.63
CA ASP A 678 -24.52 -8.73 4.08
C ASP A 678 -23.12 -9.27 4.43
N TYR A 679 -22.73 -10.42 3.87
CA TYR A 679 -21.38 -11.00 4.01
C TYR A 679 -20.29 -10.04 3.50
N LEU A 680 -20.47 -9.44 2.32
CA LEU A 680 -19.53 -8.47 1.76
C LEU A 680 -19.41 -7.18 2.60
N SER A 681 -20.53 -6.70 3.16
CA SER A 681 -20.54 -5.49 3.99
C SER A 681 -19.80 -5.65 5.32
N LYS A 682 -19.85 -6.83 5.94
CA LYS A 682 -19.22 -7.10 7.25
C LYS A 682 -17.69 -7.15 7.17
N CYS A 683 -17.14 -7.57 6.04
CA CYS A 683 -15.72 -7.90 5.94
C CYS A 683 -14.84 -6.73 5.43
N MET A 684 -15.42 -5.67 4.85
CA MET A 684 -14.68 -4.55 4.24
C MET A 684 -14.37 -3.37 5.19
N GLY A 685 -14.74 -3.45 6.48
CA GLY A 685 -14.68 -2.32 7.43
C GLY A 685 -13.37 -2.15 8.22
N SER A 686 -12.56 -3.19 8.39
CA SER A 686 -11.32 -3.18 9.18
C SER A 686 -10.29 -4.15 8.59
N SER A 687 -9.00 -3.83 8.67
CA SER A 687 -7.93 -4.75 8.23
C SER A 687 -8.06 -6.10 8.93
N PRO A 688 -7.97 -7.23 8.21
CA PRO A 688 -8.03 -8.57 8.79
C PRO A 688 -6.79 -8.89 9.62
N ILE A 689 -5.74 -8.06 9.57
CA ILE A 689 -4.47 -8.31 10.25
C ILE A 689 -4.60 -7.84 11.70
N LEU A 690 -4.63 -8.78 12.63
CA LEU A 690 -4.74 -8.52 14.06
C LEU A 690 -3.37 -8.34 14.74
N TYR A 691 -2.37 -9.06 14.23
CA TYR A 691 -1.04 -9.13 14.84
C TYR A 691 0.01 -9.31 13.76
N ASP A 692 1.10 -8.55 13.85
CA ASP A 692 2.27 -8.71 13.00
C ASP A 692 3.52 -8.34 13.81
N LYS A 693 4.29 -9.36 14.22
CA LYS A 693 5.54 -9.16 14.97
C LYS A 693 6.57 -10.23 14.63
N VAL A 694 7.84 -9.85 14.73
CA VAL A 694 8.97 -10.79 14.73
C VAL A 694 9.18 -11.29 16.16
N ILE A 695 9.16 -12.60 16.34
CA ILE A 695 9.48 -13.28 17.60
C ILE A 695 10.91 -13.79 17.52
N ASN A 696 11.76 -13.35 18.44
CA ASN A 696 13.14 -13.79 18.56
C ASN A 696 13.26 -14.96 19.57
N PRO A 697 14.34 -15.76 19.50
CA PRO A 697 14.57 -16.84 20.46
C PRO A 697 14.56 -16.38 21.93
N GLU A 698 14.99 -15.15 22.20
CA GLU A 698 15.03 -14.52 23.52
C GLU A 698 13.64 -14.13 24.06
N ASP A 699 12.64 -14.01 23.20
CA ASP A 699 11.26 -13.66 23.58
C ASP A 699 10.48 -14.88 24.14
N ILE A 700 11.09 -16.06 24.14
CA ILE A 700 10.43 -17.31 24.54
C ILE A 700 10.67 -17.59 26.01
N PRO A 701 9.60 -17.73 26.82
CA PRO A 701 9.71 -18.01 28.24
C PRO A 701 10.34 -19.39 28.48
N PRO A 702 11.11 -19.53 29.59
CA PRO A 702 11.66 -20.82 29.98
C PRO A 702 10.53 -21.83 30.23
N PRO A 703 10.75 -23.13 29.96
CA PRO A 703 9.75 -24.16 30.21
C PRO A 703 9.39 -24.22 31.69
N ASN A 704 8.11 -24.44 32.00
CA ASN A 704 7.67 -24.68 33.38
C ASN A 704 8.27 -26.00 33.87
N GLU A 705 9.13 -25.96 34.88
CA GLU A 705 9.81 -27.14 35.45
C GLU A 705 8.86 -28.19 36.07
N GLU A 706 7.56 -27.87 36.22
CA GLU A 706 6.56 -28.71 36.88
C GLU A 706 5.63 -29.53 35.95
N MET A 707 5.72 -29.40 34.61
CA MET A 707 4.85 -30.13 33.66
C MET A 707 5.61 -30.85 32.53
N ASP A 708 5.16 -32.07 32.17
CA ASP A 708 5.63 -32.80 30.98
C ASP A 708 5.24 -32.03 29.70
N ILE A 709 6.24 -31.63 28.91
CA ILE A 709 6.08 -30.85 27.68
C ILE A 709 5.46 -31.72 26.58
N THR A 710 4.37 -31.26 25.97
CA THR A 710 3.70 -31.95 24.85
C THR A 710 4.60 -32.02 23.60
N ILE A 711 4.39 -33.01 22.72
CA ILE A 711 5.21 -33.16 21.50
C ILE A 711 5.10 -31.92 20.61
N GLU A 712 3.92 -31.31 20.54
CA GLU A 712 3.65 -30.07 19.81
C GLU A 712 4.48 -28.91 20.36
N GLU A 713 4.56 -28.75 21.69
CA GLU A 713 5.39 -27.72 22.31
C GLU A 713 6.88 -27.99 22.10
N GLN A 714 7.32 -29.26 22.09
CA GLN A 714 8.70 -29.64 21.75
C GLN A 714 9.05 -29.21 20.31
N ILE A 715 8.18 -29.51 19.34
CA ILE A 715 8.34 -29.08 17.94
C ILE A 715 8.43 -27.55 17.85
N ALA A 716 7.51 -26.83 18.52
CA ALA A 716 7.50 -25.38 18.53
C ALA A 716 8.81 -24.80 19.10
N ARG A 717 9.28 -25.32 20.24
CA ARG A 717 10.49 -24.83 20.90
C ARG A 717 11.76 -25.08 20.08
N GLU A 718 11.89 -26.24 19.45
CA GLU A 718 13.05 -26.51 18.59
C GLU A 718 13.10 -25.53 17.41
N TRP A 719 11.97 -25.24 16.73
CA TRP A 719 11.95 -24.27 15.63
C TRP A 719 12.32 -22.82 16.01
N HIS A 720 12.20 -22.44 17.28
CA HIS A 720 12.55 -21.09 17.73
C HIS A 720 13.88 -21.01 18.49
N LYS A 721 14.62 -22.11 18.61
CA LYS A 721 15.83 -22.18 19.42
C LYS A 721 16.93 -21.23 18.94
N ASP A 722 17.11 -21.13 17.63
CA ASP A 722 18.16 -20.35 16.96
C ASP A 722 17.64 -19.53 15.77
N MET A 723 16.31 -19.46 15.59
CA MET A 723 15.64 -18.77 14.49
C MET A 723 14.58 -17.80 14.99
N SER A 724 14.54 -16.62 14.36
CA SER A 724 13.44 -15.67 14.50
C SER A 724 12.36 -15.92 13.45
N TRP A 725 11.09 -15.70 13.84
CA TRP A 725 9.91 -15.89 12.99
C TRP A 725 9.03 -14.65 13.01
N ARG A 726 8.69 -14.08 11.84
CA ARG A 726 7.62 -13.09 11.72
C ARG A 726 6.28 -13.81 11.73
N LYS A 727 5.41 -13.50 12.68
CA LYS A 727 4.09 -14.12 12.82
C LYS A 727 3.02 -13.08 12.50
N VAL A 728 2.21 -13.39 11.50
CA VAL A 728 1.10 -12.56 11.04
C VAL A 728 -0.20 -13.28 11.33
N PHE A 729 -0.98 -12.76 12.28
CA PHE A 729 -2.28 -13.32 12.64
C PHE A 729 -3.38 -12.55 11.93
N VAL A 730 -4.21 -13.29 11.19
CA VAL A 730 -5.31 -12.74 10.42
C VAL A 730 -6.64 -13.25 10.96
N GLN A 731 -7.69 -12.44 10.93
CA GLN A 731 -9.04 -12.84 11.29
C GLN A 731 -9.92 -12.82 10.04
N LEU A 732 -10.17 -14.00 9.48
CA LEU A 732 -11.02 -14.18 8.32
C LEU A 732 -12.12 -15.18 8.64
N GLU A 733 -13.38 -14.78 8.48
CA GLU A 733 -14.53 -15.69 8.62
C GLU A 733 -14.55 -16.68 7.45
N GLY A 734 -14.30 -17.96 7.73
CA GLY A 734 -14.28 -19.04 6.74
C GLY A 734 -13.17 -20.06 6.98
N GLU A 735 -13.02 -21.01 6.05
CA GLU A 735 -11.96 -22.02 6.09
C GLU A 735 -10.61 -21.39 5.69
N ALA A 736 -9.58 -21.51 6.53
CA ALA A 736 -8.28 -20.86 6.30
C ALA A 736 -7.60 -21.36 5.01
N HIS A 737 -7.86 -22.61 4.61
CA HIS A 737 -7.39 -23.22 3.36
C HIS A 737 -7.91 -22.55 2.10
N THR A 738 -9.09 -21.92 2.15
CA THR A 738 -9.72 -21.32 0.96
C THR A 738 -9.94 -19.81 1.10
N HIS A 739 -9.77 -19.27 2.31
CA HIS A 739 -10.02 -17.85 2.61
C HIS A 739 -8.78 -16.99 2.83
N VAL A 740 -7.66 -17.55 3.33
CA VAL A 740 -6.42 -16.77 3.51
C VAL A 740 -5.77 -16.47 2.16
N ILE A 741 -5.77 -17.44 1.25
CA ILE A 741 -5.46 -17.20 -0.16
C ILE A 741 -6.79 -17.00 -0.88
N VAL A 742 -6.93 -15.84 -1.50
CA VAL A 742 -8.21 -15.43 -2.07
C VAL A 742 -8.37 -15.92 -3.49
N ARG A 743 -9.53 -16.53 -3.76
CA ARG A 743 -10.05 -16.71 -5.11
C ARG A 743 -10.43 -15.38 -5.73
N ARG A 744 -9.47 -14.56 -6.18
CA ARG A 744 -9.70 -13.28 -6.88
C ARG A 744 -10.24 -12.18 -5.95
N LYS A 745 -9.67 -10.96 -6.05
CA LYS A 745 -9.86 -9.77 -5.18
C LYS A 745 -11.28 -9.52 -4.64
N TRP A 746 -12.32 -9.95 -5.36
CA TRP A 746 -13.73 -9.68 -5.08
C TRP A 746 -14.51 -10.81 -4.38
N VAL A 747 -14.06 -12.07 -4.46
CA VAL A 747 -14.82 -13.25 -3.96
C VAL A 747 -14.63 -13.47 -2.47
N ASN A 748 -13.51 -13.00 -1.92
CA ASN A 748 -13.20 -13.25 -0.51
C ASN A 748 -12.95 -11.94 0.23
N ALA A 749 -14.08 -11.38 0.66
CA ALA A 749 -14.41 -10.42 1.71
C ALA A 749 -13.31 -9.72 2.55
N ALA A 750 -12.09 -10.25 2.70
CA ALA A 750 -10.93 -9.54 3.28
C ALA A 750 -9.57 -10.21 2.98
N GLY A 751 -9.51 -11.47 2.53
CA GLY A 751 -8.23 -12.18 2.36
C GLY A 751 -7.29 -11.54 1.32
N TRP A 752 -7.81 -10.74 0.37
CA TRP A 752 -6.97 -10.06 -0.62
C TRP A 752 -6.09 -9.01 0.05
N GLN A 753 -6.51 -8.48 1.20
CA GLN A 753 -5.72 -7.58 2.05
C GLN A 753 -4.56 -8.34 2.71
N VAL A 754 -4.71 -9.64 2.97
CA VAL A 754 -3.61 -10.51 3.43
C VAL A 754 -2.58 -10.71 2.32
N ILE A 755 -3.04 -10.94 1.10
CA ILE A 755 -2.17 -11.04 -0.09
C ILE A 755 -1.52 -9.68 -0.39
N GLU A 756 -2.25 -8.57 -0.30
CA GLU A 756 -1.72 -7.23 -0.47
C GLU A 756 -0.66 -6.91 0.59
N HIS A 757 -0.91 -7.28 1.85
CA HIS A 757 0.06 -7.18 2.93
C HIS A 757 1.30 -8.02 2.66
N LEU A 758 1.15 -9.30 2.30
CA LEU A 758 2.28 -10.14 1.87
C LEU A 758 3.07 -9.46 0.75
N LEU A 759 2.39 -8.96 -0.27
CA LEU A 759 3.01 -8.29 -1.39
C LEU A 759 3.68 -6.95 -1.03
N ASN A 760 3.25 -6.26 0.03
CA ASN A 760 3.79 -4.98 0.49
C ASN A 760 4.99 -5.20 1.44
N GLU A 761 4.79 -6.07 2.43
CA GLU A 761 5.74 -6.34 3.51
C GLU A 761 6.86 -7.28 3.11
N HIS A 762 6.53 -8.31 2.34
CA HIS A 762 7.48 -9.27 1.79
C HIS A 762 7.88 -8.76 0.44
N SER A 763 8.56 -7.63 0.48
CA SER A 763 9.28 -7.10 -0.65
C SER A 763 10.17 -8.22 -1.20
N LEU A 764 9.74 -8.84 -2.30
CA LEU A 764 10.65 -9.32 -3.34
C LEU A 764 11.43 -8.14 -3.95
N ALA A 765 11.12 -6.92 -3.51
CA ALA A 765 11.79 -5.64 -3.71
C ALA A 765 12.84 -5.37 -2.59
N PRO A 766 13.71 -4.35 -2.72
CA PRO A 766 14.82 -4.11 -1.80
C PRO A 766 14.37 -3.77 -0.36
N ILE A 767 15.23 -4.11 0.61
CA ILE A 767 15.10 -3.78 2.05
C ILE A 767 14.62 -2.33 2.21
N GLN A 768 13.47 -2.14 2.86
CA GLN A 768 12.94 -0.82 3.16
C GLN A 768 13.80 -0.19 4.28
N ILE A 769 14.73 0.69 3.88
CA ILE A 769 15.68 1.36 4.81
C ILE A 769 14.97 2.46 5.62
N PHE A 770 13.89 3.05 5.08
CA PHE A 770 13.25 4.24 5.64
C PHE A 770 11.88 3.93 6.27
N GLN A 771 11.49 4.75 7.25
CA GLN A 771 10.18 4.68 7.91
C GLN A 771 9.03 4.87 6.90
N ASP A 772 7.86 4.32 7.21
CA ASP A 772 6.66 4.53 6.40
C ASP A 772 6.35 6.02 6.21
N GLU A 773 5.86 6.38 5.02
CA GLU A 773 5.68 7.77 4.54
C GLU A 773 6.98 8.54 4.23
N ALA A 774 8.16 7.96 4.46
CA ALA A 774 9.40 8.52 3.92
C ALA A 774 9.50 8.25 2.42
N THR A 775 9.92 9.26 1.66
CA THR A 775 10.05 9.16 0.21
C THR A 775 11.52 9.35 -0.19
N GLU A 776 12.03 8.46 -1.03
CA GLU A 776 13.35 8.55 -1.63
C GLU A 776 13.21 8.74 -3.15
N GLU A 777 13.73 9.84 -3.68
CA GLU A 777 13.83 10.08 -5.11
C GLU A 777 15.29 9.92 -5.53
N ARG A 778 15.63 8.81 -6.21
CA ARG A 778 17.02 8.51 -6.61
C ARG A 778 17.38 9.00 -8.01
N ALA A 779 18.66 9.32 -8.17
CA ALA A 779 19.37 9.61 -9.41
C ALA A 779 18.61 10.52 -10.39
N GLU A 780 18.06 9.94 -11.46
CA GLU A 780 17.41 10.71 -12.52
C GLU A 780 16.12 11.38 -12.03
N ASN A 781 15.37 10.72 -11.15
CA ASN A 781 14.15 11.28 -10.56
C ASN A 781 14.48 12.42 -9.58
N ALA A 782 15.52 12.27 -8.76
CA ALA A 782 16.02 13.32 -7.86
C ALA A 782 16.42 14.58 -8.64
N ARG A 783 17.14 14.38 -9.75
CA ARG A 783 17.59 15.47 -10.62
C ARG A 783 16.43 16.15 -11.34
N LEU A 784 15.51 15.38 -11.91
CA LEU A 784 14.29 15.91 -12.55
C LEU A 784 13.47 16.73 -11.55
N SER A 785 13.22 16.19 -10.35
CA SER A 785 12.51 16.88 -9.27
C SER A 785 13.21 18.18 -8.86
N SER A 786 14.55 18.15 -8.74
CA SER A 786 15.35 19.33 -8.43
C SER A 786 15.28 20.41 -9.53
N PHE A 787 15.40 20.02 -10.80
CA PHE A 787 15.29 20.94 -11.93
C PHE A 787 13.90 21.53 -12.03
N VAL A 788 12.85 20.71 -11.98
CA VAL A 788 11.45 21.16 -12.04
C VAL A 788 11.15 22.14 -10.92
N GLY A 789 11.57 21.85 -9.68
CA GLY A 789 11.37 22.76 -8.55
C GLY A 789 12.06 24.11 -8.73
N ALA A 790 13.32 24.10 -9.15
CA ALA A 790 14.10 25.32 -9.37
C ALA A 790 13.58 26.16 -10.54
N ILE A 791 13.25 25.50 -11.64
CA ILE A 791 12.71 26.12 -12.86
C ILE A 791 11.34 26.73 -12.59
N ALA A 792 10.46 26.02 -11.88
CA ALA A 792 9.14 26.53 -11.53
C ALA A 792 9.21 27.81 -10.69
N VAL A 793 10.14 27.88 -9.74
CA VAL A 793 10.41 29.08 -8.94
C VAL A 793 10.92 30.22 -9.82
N GLY A 794 11.87 29.95 -10.73
CA GLY A 794 12.37 30.95 -11.68
C GLY A 794 11.28 31.50 -12.59
N ASP A 795 10.45 30.63 -13.16
CA ASP A 795 9.35 31.00 -14.06
C ASP A 795 8.25 31.80 -13.34
N LEU A 796 8.01 31.52 -12.06
CA LEU A 796 7.07 32.29 -11.24
C LEU A 796 7.47 33.77 -11.10
N VAL A 797 8.76 34.04 -10.82
CA VAL A 797 9.27 35.40 -10.60
C VAL A 797 9.73 36.08 -11.89
N LYS A 798 9.89 35.32 -12.98
CA LYS A 798 10.35 35.82 -14.30
C LYS A 798 9.59 37.06 -14.78
N SER A 799 8.27 37.11 -14.55
CA SER A 799 7.45 38.23 -15.01
C SER A 799 7.64 39.52 -14.21
N THR A 800 8.33 39.49 -13.05
CA THR A 800 8.62 40.71 -12.27
C THR A 800 9.89 41.41 -12.76
N LEU A 801 10.70 40.73 -13.57
CA LEU A 801 11.99 41.26 -14.03
C LEU A 801 11.82 42.38 -15.07
N GLY A 802 12.50 43.51 -14.85
CA GLY A 802 12.65 44.58 -15.83
C GLY A 802 11.69 45.76 -15.66
N PRO A 803 11.90 46.87 -16.41
CA PRO A 803 11.15 48.12 -16.24
C PRO A 803 9.66 48.01 -16.63
N LYS A 804 9.29 46.94 -17.33
CA LYS A 804 7.91 46.58 -17.68
C LYS A 804 7.44 45.31 -16.97
N GLY A 805 8.15 44.89 -15.92
CA GLY A 805 7.77 43.77 -15.07
C GLY A 805 6.43 44.03 -14.37
N MET A 806 5.70 42.95 -14.11
CA MET A 806 4.36 42.97 -13.53
C MET A 806 4.38 42.48 -12.09
N ASP A 807 3.62 43.17 -11.22
CA ASP A 807 3.48 42.81 -9.81
C ASP A 807 2.67 41.52 -9.61
N LYS A 808 2.91 40.84 -8.49
CA LYS A 808 2.15 39.66 -8.05
C LYS A 808 1.25 40.00 -6.88
N ILE A 809 0.06 39.40 -6.86
CA ILE A 809 -0.87 39.46 -5.74
C ILE A 809 -0.72 38.18 -4.93
N LEU A 810 -0.40 38.32 -3.64
CA LEU A 810 -0.22 37.23 -2.69
C LEU A 810 -1.31 37.35 -1.62
N GLN A 811 -2.02 36.25 -1.37
CA GLN A 811 -3.07 36.20 -0.36
C GLN A 811 -2.75 35.11 0.66
N SER A 812 -2.66 35.49 1.94
CA SER A 812 -2.46 34.53 3.01
C SER A 812 -3.78 33.85 3.40
N ALA A 813 -3.81 32.52 3.37
CA ALA A 813 -4.98 31.74 3.78
C ALA A 813 -5.34 31.91 5.27
N SER A 814 -4.37 32.26 6.12
CA SER A 814 -4.57 32.33 7.58
C SER A 814 -5.09 33.68 8.06
N LYS A 815 -4.68 34.77 7.42
CA LYS A 815 -5.03 36.15 7.83
C LYS A 815 -5.97 36.86 6.86
N GLY A 816 -6.06 36.39 5.61
CA GLY A 816 -6.79 37.09 4.54
C GLY A 816 -6.07 38.34 4.02
N ASP A 817 -4.87 38.66 4.53
CA ASP A 817 -4.07 39.81 4.10
C ASP A 817 -3.65 39.65 2.63
N ILE A 818 -3.84 40.73 1.86
CA ILE A 818 -3.48 40.83 0.44
C ILE A 818 -2.24 41.71 0.31
N ILE A 819 -1.17 41.14 -0.24
CA ILE A 819 0.08 41.82 -0.52
C ILE A 819 0.24 41.90 -2.04
N VAL A 820 0.42 43.10 -2.57
CA VAL A 820 0.82 43.32 -3.96
C VAL A 820 2.30 43.65 -3.96
N THR A 821 3.11 42.96 -4.78
CA THR A 821 4.54 43.24 -4.82
C THR A 821 5.25 42.81 -6.10
N ASN A 822 6.30 43.56 -6.45
CA ASN A 822 7.23 43.23 -7.53
C ASN A 822 8.47 42.47 -7.04
N ASP A 823 8.84 42.65 -5.77
CA ASP A 823 10.08 42.11 -5.22
C ASP A 823 10.07 40.58 -5.15
N GLY A 824 11.03 39.97 -5.84
CA GLY A 824 11.19 38.52 -5.91
C GLY A 824 11.41 37.89 -4.54
N ALA A 825 12.18 38.51 -3.64
CA ALA A 825 12.45 37.94 -2.33
C ALA A 825 11.17 37.87 -1.49
N THR A 826 10.35 38.92 -1.52
CA THR A 826 9.08 38.94 -0.80
C THR A 826 8.07 37.92 -1.34
N ILE A 827 8.02 37.74 -2.66
CA ILE A 827 7.20 36.70 -3.29
C ILE A 827 7.62 35.32 -2.80
N LEU A 828 8.92 35.02 -2.88
CA LEU A 828 9.46 33.71 -2.54
C LEU A 828 9.41 33.39 -1.05
N LYS A 829 9.53 34.40 -0.17
CA LYS A 829 9.36 34.24 1.29
C LYS A 829 7.92 33.91 1.68
N SER A 830 6.94 34.34 0.88
CA SER A 830 5.50 34.22 1.19
C SER A 830 4.87 32.93 0.68
N ILE A 831 5.47 32.28 -0.32
CA ILE A 831 4.90 31.10 -0.97
C ILE A 831 5.33 29.82 -0.24
N ALA A 832 4.37 28.94 0.03
CA ALA A 832 4.63 27.62 0.58
C ALA A 832 5.19 26.71 -0.53
N LEU A 833 6.43 26.26 -0.37
CA LEU A 833 7.12 25.37 -1.29
C LEU A 833 7.59 24.13 -0.54
N ASP A 834 7.36 22.94 -1.11
CA ASP A 834 7.82 21.68 -0.52
C ASP A 834 9.17 21.21 -1.09
N ASN A 835 9.40 21.47 -2.38
CA ASN A 835 10.58 21.05 -3.10
C ASN A 835 11.88 21.66 -2.50
N ALA A 836 12.88 20.83 -2.26
CA ALA A 836 14.13 21.25 -1.62
C ALA A 836 14.95 22.21 -2.48
N ALA A 837 15.07 21.96 -3.79
CA ALA A 837 15.80 22.84 -4.72
C ALA A 837 15.12 24.21 -4.85
N ALA A 838 13.79 24.24 -4.82
CA ALA A 838 13.01 25.49 -4.76
C ALA A 838 13.35 26.31 -3.50
N LYS A 839 13.46 25.67 -2.33
CA LYS A 839 13.87 26.33 -1.07
C LYS A 839 15.31 26.85 -1.12
N VAL A 840 16.22 26.15 -1.80
CA VAL A 840 17.59 26.66 -2.02
C VAL A 840 17.54 27.99 -2.78
N LEU A 841 16.75 28.10 -3.86
CA LEU A 841 16.58 29.36 -4.57
C LEU A 841 15.94 30.47 -3.71
N VAL A 842 14.94 30.14 -2.89
CA VAL A 842 14.32 31.10 -1.95
C VAL A 842 15.36 31.66 -0.98
N ASN A 843 16.22 30.79 -0.43
CA ASN A 843 17.28 31.19 0.48
C ASN A 843 18.34 32.05 -0.23
N ILE A 844 18.71 31.72 -1.46
CA ILE A 844 19.64 32.52 -2.27
C ILE A 844 19.06 33.90 -2.57
N SER A 845 17.76 33.99 -2.87
CA SER A 845 17.07 35.27 -3.02
C SER A 845 17.14 36.11 -1.75
N LYS A 846 17.02 35.47 -0.57
CA LYS A 846 17.13 36.15 0.72
C LYS A 846 18.55 36.63 0.98
N VAL A 847 19.56 35.83 0.69
CA VAL A 847 20.97 36.24 0.84
C VAL A 847 21.28 37.44 -0.07
N GLN A 848 20.75 37.45 -1.29
CA GLN A 848 20.89 38.58 -2.21
C GLN A 848 20.23 39.87 -1.68
N ASP A 849 19.04 39.73 -1.09
CA ASP A 849 18.30 40.81 -0.43
C ASP A 849 19.09 41.37 0.78
N ASP A 850 19.65 40.50 1.62
CA ASP A 850 20.40 40.92 2.81
C ASP A 850 21.75 41.59 2.45
N GLU A 851 22.45 41.14 1.40
CA GLU A 851 23.78 41.65 1.01
C GLU A 851 23.76 42.90 0.14
N VAL A 852 22.75 43.05 -0.72
CA VAL A 852 22.66 44.13 -1.71
C VAL A 852 21.30 44.83 -1.69
N GLY A 853 20.23 44.11 -1.39
CA GLY A 853 18.86 44.63 -1.34
C GLY A 853 18.18 44.85 -2.69
N ASP A 854 18.79 44.36 -3.77
CA ASP A 854 18.19 44.35 -5.12
C ASP A 854 18.75 43.16 -5.91
N GLY A 855 18.19 42.88 -7.08
CA GLY A 855 18.57 41.74 -7.93
C GLY A 855 18.08 40.39 -7.41
N THR A 856 17.12 40.40 -6.48
CA THR A 856 16.46 39.22 -5.89
C THR A 856 15.81 38.35 -6.96
N THR A 857 15.07 38.96 -7.88
CA THR A 857 14.51 38.26 -9.05
C THR A 857 15.60 37.78 -10.00
N THR A 858 16.59 38.63 -10.30
CA THR A 858 17.64 38.33 -11.28
C THR A 858 18.46 37.12 -10.88
N VAL A 859 18.81 36.98 -9.59
CA VAL A 859 19.58 35.81 -9.10
C VAL A 859 18.78 34.51 -9.23
N CYS A 860 17.49 34.51 -8.90
CA CYS A 860 16.64 33.33 -9.03
C CYS A 860 16.43 32.93 -10.50
N VAL A 861 16.16 33.90 -11.36
CA VAL A 861 15.97 33.66 -12.80
C VAL A 861 17.25 33.15 -13.43
N LEU A 862 18.41 33.76 -13.14
CA LEU A 862 19.68 33.31 -13.70
C LEU A 862 20.03 31.89 -13.23
N ALA A 863 19.84 31.58 -11.95
CA ALA A 863 20.07 30.25 -11.41
C ALA A 863 19.14 29.20 -12.06
N ALA A 864 17.85 29.53 -12.24
CA ALA A 864 16.89 28.67 -12.90
C ALA A 864 17.24 28.43 -14.39
N GLU A 865 17.66 29.46 -15.12
CA GLU A 865 18.07 29.32 -16.52
C GLU A 865 19.40 28.55 -16.67
N LEU A 866 20.34 28.70 -15.72
CA LEU A 866 21.53 27.86 -15.64
C LEU A 866 21.18 26.38 -15.44
N LEU A 867 20.20 26.08 -14.60
CA LEU A 867 19.71 24.72 -14.35
C LEU A 867 18.93 24.17 -15.54
N ARG A 868 18.13 25.00 -16.24
CA ARG A 868 17.42 24.63 -17.47
C ARG A 868 18.39 24.25 -18.59
N GLU A 869 19.48 25.00 -18.74
CA GLU A 869 20.53 24.65 -19.70
C GLU A 869 21.31 23.40 -19.26
N ALA A 870 21.53 23.22 -17.96
CA ALA A 870 22.19 22.02 -17.43
C ALA A 870 21.33 20.76 -17.62
N GLU A 871 20.01 20.85 -17.45
CA GLU A 871 19.06 19.76 -17.70
C GLU A 871 19.21 19.22 -19.14
N LYS A 872 19.31 20.11 -20.14
CA LYS A 872 19.54 19.72 -21.54
C LYS A 872 20.84 18.93 -21.71
N LEU A 873 21.91 19.33 -21.01
CA LEU A 873 23.21 18.64 -21.07
C LEU A 873 23.18 17.28 -20.36
N VAL A 874 22.50 17.20 -19.21
CA VAL A 874 22.31 15.93 -18.48
C VAL A 874 21.48 14.95 -19.31
N ASN A 875 20.44 15.43 -20.00
CA ASN A 875 19.63 14.63 -20.93
C ASN A 875 20.46 14.13 -22.13
N GLN A 876 21.46 14.89 -22.56
CA GLN A 876 22.48 14.46 -23.54
C GLN A 876 23.54 13.52 -22.94
N LYS A 877 23.33 12.99 -21.72
CA LYS A 877 24.22 12.07 -21.01
C LYS A 877 25.60 12.67 -20.69
N ILE A 878 25.68 13.98 -20.45
CA ILE A 878 26.86 14.63 -19.86
C ILE A 878 26.75 14.55 -18.33
N HIS A 879 27.80 14.05 -17.68
CA HIS A 879 27.82 13.89 -16.22
C HIS A 879 27.69 15.25 -15.51
N PRO A 880 26.83 15.41 -14.47
CA PRO A 880 26.62 16.68 -13.77
C PRO A 880 27.92 17.33 -13.27
N GLN A 881 28.85 16.54 -12.75
CA GLN A 881 30.17 17.04 -12.33
C GLN A 881 30.99 17.69 -13.47
N THR A 882 30.86 17.20 -14.70
CA THR A 882 31.49 17.82 -15.87
C THR A 882 30.82 19.15 -16.23
N VAL A 883 29.51 19.24 -16.04
CA VAL A 883 28.76 20.51 -16.21
C VAL A 883 29.21 21.53 -15.17
N ILE A 884 29.33 21.12 -13.90
CA ILE A 884 29.82 21.97 -12.80
C ILE A 884 31.23 22.50 -13.10
N ASP A 885 32.15 21.63 -13.53
CA ASP A 885 33.50 22.06 -13.91
C ASP A 885 33.49 23.09 -15.04
N GLY A 886 32.60 22.92 -16.03
CA GLY A 886 32.39 23.89 -17.10
C GLY A 886 31.82 25.21 -16.57
N TYR A 887 30.83 25.17 -15.68
CA TYR A 887 30.19 26.35 -15.08
C TYR A 887 31.17 27.14 -14.22
N ARG A 888 32.08 26.49 -13.50
CA ARG A 888 33.17 27.17 -12.76
C ARG A 888 34.12 27.94 -13.68
N ILE A 889 34.50 27.33 -14.81
CA ILE A 889 35.35 28.00 -15.82
C ILE A 889 34.60 29.20 -16.43
N ALA A 890 33.32 29.02 -16.75
CA ALA A 890 32.47 30.07 -17.30
C ALA A 890 32.26 31.22 -16.33
N SER A 891 31.91 30.93 -15.07
CA SER A 891 31.69 31.91 -14.01
C SER A 891 32.94 32.76 -13.76
N ALA A 892 34.13 32.14 -13.72
CA ALA A 892 35.39 32.87 -13.59
C ALA A 892 35.68 33.80 -14.79
N ALA A 893 35.37 33.36 -16.01
CA ALA A 893 35.54 34.19 -17.22
C ALA A 893 34.53 35.35 -17.25
N ALA A 894 33.27 35.10 -16.91
CA ALA A 894 32.22 36.12 -16.79
C ALA A 894 32.57 37.16 -15.73
N TYR A 895 33.00 36.71 -14.54
CA TYR A 895 33.41 37.58 -13.44
C TYR A 895 34.55 38.51 -13.85
N LYS A 896 35.57 37.97 -14.52
CA LYS A 896 36.70 38.76 -15.00
C LYS A 896 36.27 39.83 -16.01
N ALA A 897 35.41 39.48 -16.96
CA ALA A 897 34.90 40.42 -17.95
C ALA A 897 34.05 41.53 -17.30
N LEU A 898 33.25 41.19 -16.29
CA LEU A 898 32.47 42.15 -15.52
C LEU A 898 33.39 43.14 -14.77
N GLU A 899 34.43 42.63 -14.11
CA GLU A 899 35.40 43.45 -13.38
C GLU A 899 36.18 44.40 -14.30
N GLU A 900 36.61 43.93 -15.48
CA GLU A 900 37.29 44.76 -16.49
C GLU A 900 36.37 45.84 -17.09
N SER A 901 35.05 45.62 -17.11
CA SER A 901 34.06 46.57 -17.63
C SER A 901 33.62 47.65 -16.64
N ALA A 902 33.94 47.49 -15.35
CA ALA A 902 33.48 48.35 -14.28
C ALA A 902 34.17 49.74 -14.32
N VAL A 903 33.40 50.79 -14.02
CA VAL A 903 33.90 52.18 -13.96
C VAL A 903 33.75 52.71 -12.55
N ASP A 904 34.83 53.29 -12.02
CA ASP A 904 34.86 53.92 -10.70
C ASP A 904 34.90 55.44 -10.82
N ASN A 905 33.92 56.11 -10.21
CA ASN A 905 33.85 57.57 -10.11
C ASN A 905 33.89 58.08 -8.67
N GLY A 906 34.20 57.23 -7.69
CA GLY A 906 34.16 57.56 -6.26
C GLY A 906 35.03 58.77 -5.85
N ALA A 907 36.10 59.06 -6.58
CA ALA A 907 36.97 60.20 -6.34
C ALA A 907 36.35 61.56 -6.71
N ASN A 908 35.33 61.59 -7.60
CA ASN A 908 34.67 62.82 -8.05
C ASN A 908 33.23 62.89 -7.51
N PRO A 909 32.95 63.73 -6.49
CA PRO A 909 31.64 63.80 -5.85
C PRO A 909 30.47 64.14 -6.79
N GLU A 910 30.69 64.99 -7.80
CA GLU A 910 29.61 65.40 -8.72
C GLU A 910 29.26 64.27 -9.69
N ALA A 911 30.29 63.62 -10.26
CA ALA A 911 30.10 62.47 -11.14
C ALA A 911 29.50 61.28 -10.36
N PHE A 912 30.00 61.02 -9.16
CA PHE A 912 29.49 59.96 -8.29
C PHE A 912 28.04 60.18 -7.87
N ARG A 913 27.65 61.41 -7.55
CA ARG A 913 26.23 61.74 -7.27
C ARG A 913 25.34 61.47 -8.48
N LYS A 914 25.82 61.79 -9.70
CA LYS A 914 25.08 61.50 -10.93
C LYS A 914 24.92 59.99 -11.15
N ASP A 915 25.95 59.21 -10.87
CA ASP A 915 25.90 57.75 -10.95
C ASP A 915 24.92 57.15 -9.94
N LEU A 916 24.93 57.63 -8.70
CA LEU A 916 23.96 57.21 -7.67
C LEU A 916 22.51 57.52 -8.11
N ILE A 917 22.26 58.69 -8.70
CA ILE A 917 20.94 59.04 -9.24
C ILE A 917 20.54 58.08 -10.37
N ASN A 918 21.46 57.74 -11.27
CA ASN A 918 21.19 56.82 -12.37
C ASN A 918 20.92 55.38 -11.88
N ILE A 919 21.65 54.91 -10.86
CA ILE A 919 21.40 53.63 -10.21
C ILE A 919 20.01 53.61 -9.56
N ALA A 920 19.68 54.63 -8.76
CA ALA A 920 18.36 54.73 -8.14
C ALA A 920 17.23 54.78 -9.18
N ARG A 921 17.41 55.52 -10.27
CA ARG A 921 16.46 55.57 -11.39
C ARG A 921 16.27 54.21 -12.06
N THR A 922 17.33 53.42 -12.16
CA THR A 922 17.32 52.09 -12.76
C THR A 922 16.59 51.11 -11.85
N THR A 923 16.97 51.02 -10.57
CA THR A 923 16.31 50.15 -9.56
C THR A 923 14.82 50.47 -9.36
N LEU A 924 14.42 51.74 -9.41
CA LEU A 924 13.02 52.14 -9.26
C LEU A 924 12.17 51.93 -10.53
N SER A 925 12.79 51.62 -11.67
CA SER A 925 12.10 51.61 -12.97
C SER A 925 11.12 50.44 -13.16
N SER A 926 11.31 49.33 -12.45
CA SER A 926 10.46 48.13 -12.50
C SER A 926 9.31 48.14 -11.49
N LYS A 927 9.19 49.20 -10.69
CA LYS A 927 8.30 49.23 -9.52
C LYS A 927 7.21 50.27 -9.66
N VAL A 928 6.26 50.28 -8.71
CA VAL A 928 5.17 51.26 -8.62
C VAL A 928 5.65 52.71 -8.72
N LEU A 929 6.85 53.01 -8.21
CA LEU A 929 7.44 54.35 -8.22
C LEU A 929 8.04 54.77 -9.58
N SER A 930 7.90 53.96 -10.63
CA SER A 930 8.50 54.21 -11.96
C SER A 930 8.01 55.51 -12.62
N GLN A 931 6.75 55.91 -12.37
CA GLN A 931 6.18 57.16 -12.91
C GLN A 931 6.94 58.40 -12.42
N ASP A 932 7.27 58.44 -11.12
CA ASP A 932 7.96 59.56 -10.45
C ASP A 932 9.41 59.22 -10.08
N LYS A 933 10.04 58.29 -10.80
CA LYS A 933 11.38 57.77 -10.47
C LYS A 933 12.44 58.85 -10.34
N GLY A 934 12.33 59.96 -11.07
CA GLY A 934 13.25 61.09 -10.94
C GLY A 934 13.17 61.80 -9.58
N TYR A 935 11.96 61.94 -9.03
CA TYR A 935 11.76 62.52 -7.70
C TYR A 935 12.28 61.59 -6.61
N PHE A 936 11.87 60.32 -6.64
CA PHE A 936 12.28 59.33 -5.64
C PHE A 936 13.77 58.99 -5.69
N ALA A 937 14.40 59.03 -6.88
CA ALA A 937 15.85 58.86 -7.00
C ALA A 937 16.62 59.97 -6.28
N ASN A 938 16.24 61.23 -6.48
CA ASN A 938 16.88 62.35 -5.77
C ASN A 938 16.67 62.23 -4.26
N LEU A 939 15.45 61.89 -3.82
CA LEU A 939 15.12 61.66 -2.42
C LEU A 939 16.00 60.57 -1.79
N ALA A 940 16.14 59.43 -2.45
CA ALA A 940 16.93 58.30 -1.96
C ALA A 940 18.43 58.65 -1.88
N VAL A 941 18.97 59.32 -2.91
CA VAL A 941 20.38 59.75 -2.93
C VAL A 941 20.65 60.79 -1.85
N ASP A 942 19.78 61.79 -1.70
CA ASP A 942 19.94 62.80 -0.66
C ASP A 942 19.84 62.19 0.75
N ALA A 943 19.00 61.16 0.95
CA ALA A 943 18.91 60.44 2.22
C ALA A 943 20.18 59.62 2.51
N VAL A 944 20.71 58.90 1.52
CA VAL A 944 21.93 58.08 1.69
C VAL A 944 23.17 58.96 1.89
N LEU A 945 23.30 60.06 1.16
CA LEU A 945 24.43 60.99 1.33
C LEU A 945 24.42 61.65 2.72
N ARG A 946 23.25 61.83 3.34
CA ARG A 946 23.14 62.33 4.73
C ARG A 946 23.68 61.37 5.78
N LEU A 947 23.71 60.07 5.51
CA LEU A 947 24.25 59.05 6.43
C LEU A 947 25.78 59.10 6.59
N LYS A 948 26.49 59.92 5.79
CA LYS A 948 27.96 60.12 5.84
C LYS A 948 28.77 58.80 5.91
N GLY A 949 28.35 57.78 5.17
CA GLY A 949 29.06 56.49 5.07
C GLY A 949 28.61 55.42 6.07
N SER A 950 27.64 55.70 6.95
CA SER A 950 26.92 54.64 7.67
C SER A 950 26.10 53.82 6.67
N THR A 951 26.16 52.49 6.79
CA THR A 951 25.30 51.58 6.01
C THR A 951 24.11 51.06 6.77
N ASN A 952 23.89 51.52 8.00
CA ASN A 952 22.68 51.12 8.72
C ASN A 952 21.48 51.88 8.15
N LEU A 953 20.63 51.17 7.42
CA LEU A 953 19.38 51.67 6.86
C LEU A 953 18.37 52.03 7.96
N GLU A 954 18.51 51.48 9.17
CA GLU A 954 17.64 51.83 10.30
C GLU A 954 17.72 53.31 10.68
N HIS A 955 18.81 54.01 10.33
CA HIS A 955 18.92 55.46 10.51
C HIS A 955 17.97 56.24 9.59
N ILE A 956 17.45 55.61 8.54
CA ILE A 956 16.42 56.14 7.67
C ILE A 956 15.07 55.57 8.12
N GLN A 957 14.26 56.38 8.79
CA GLN A 957 12.92 55.97 9.17
C GLN A 957 11.95 56.19 8.01
N ILE A 958 11.25 55.15 7.55
CA ILE A 958 10.15 55.33 6.59
C ILE A 958 8.85 55.34 7.38
N ILE A 959 8.05 56.40 7.21
CA ILE A 959 6.71 56.45 7.80
C ILE A 959 5.69 56.48 6.65
N LYS A 960 4.73 55.57 6.71
CA LYS A 960 3.62 55.46 5.75
C LYS A 960 2.43 56.22 6.30
N LYS A 961 2.06 57.33 5.66
CA LYS A 961 0.86 58.10 6.03
C LYS A 961 0.22 58.64 4.77
N VAL A 962 -1.08 58.87 4.79
CA VAL A 962 -1.72 59.66 3.74
C VAL A 962 -1.39 61.13 3.97
N GLY A 963 -0.15 61.54 3.66
CA GLY A 963 0.39 62.84 4.10
C GLY A 963 1.89 62.76 4.53
N GLY A 964 2.68 63.85 4.47
CA GLY A 964 4.18 63.91 4.55
C GLY A 964 4.92 63.69 5.91
N PHE A 965 6.18 64.16 6.03
CA PHE A 965 7.17 63.79 7.09
C PHE A 965 6.84 64.19 8.51
N ILE A 966 6.75 63.24 9.46
CA ILE A 966 6.69 63.52 10.91
C ILE A 966 6.87 62.31 11.88
N LEU A 967 7.38 62.52 13.11
CA LEU A 967 7.47 61.54 14.22
C LEU A 967 6.11 61.27 14.92
N ASP A 968 5.65 60.00 14.91
CA ASP A 968 4.31 59.59 15.38
C ASP A 968 4.19 59.48 16.90
N LYS A 969 4.29 60.61 17.60
CA LYS A 969 4.10 60.72 19.05
C LYS A 969 3.40 62.03 19.41
N LYS A 970 2.79 62.04 20.59
CA LYS A 970 2.05 63.19 21.13
C LYS A 970 2.91 63.93 22.14
N ILE A 971 2.80 65.26 22.15
CA ILE A 971 3.33 66.10 23.23
C ILE A 971 2.42 65.98 24.44
N GLY A 972 2.99 66.03 25.65
CA GLY A 972 2.24 65.98 26.91
C GLY A 972 1.16 67.06 27.05
N VAL A 973 0.20 66.81 27.93
CA VAL A 973 -0.97 67.69 28.09
C VAL A 973 -0.56 69.02 28.74
N ASN A 974 -1.06 70.16 28.21
CA ASN A 974 -0.73 71.53 28.64
C ASN A 974 0.73 71.99 28.45
N GLN A 975 1.49 71.34 27.57
CA GLN A 975 2.87 71.72 27.24
C GLN A 975 2.96 72.59 25.97
N PRO A 976 4.06 73.34 25.76
CA PRO A 976 4.23 74.14 24.54
C PRO A 976 4.29 73.25 23.30
N LYS A 977 3.45 73.51 22.30
CA LYS A 977 3.38 72.74 21.04
C LYS A 977 4.48 73.09 20.03
N ARG A 978 5.21 74.17 20.29
CA ARG A 978 6.30 74.67 19.48
C ARG A 978 7.41 75.20 20.39
N ILE A 979 8.64 74.75 20.16
CA ILE A 979 9.84 75.19 20.87
C ILE A 979 10.88 75.65 19.85
N GLU A 980 11.44 76.84 20.07
CA GLU A 980 12.58 77.36 19.32
C GLU A 980 13.87 77.18 20.12
N LYS A 981 14.97 76.87 19.43
CA LYS A 981 16.30 76.58 20.01
C LYS A 981 16.22 75.53 21.12
N ALA A 982 15.72 74.35 20.74
CA ALA A 982 15.56 73.22 21.63
C ALA A 982 16.91 72.63 22.09
N LYS A 983 17.09 72.53 23.41
CA LYS A 983 18.09 71.71 24.11
C LYS A 983 17.41 70.45 24.60
N ILE A 984 17.73 69.34 23.95
CA ILE A 984 17.02 68.08 24.09
C ILE A 984 17.86 67.13 24.93
N LEU A 985 17.28 66.60 26.01
CA LEU A 985 17.83 65.46 26.73
C LEU A 985 17.14 64.19 26.26
N VAL A 986 17.92 63.26 25.72
CA VAL A 986 17.43 61.96 25.28
C VAL A 986 17.72 60.95 26.38
N ALA A 987 16.69 60.27 26.86
CA ALA A 987 16.80 59.41 28.03
C ALA A 987 16.20 58.02 27.84
N ASN A 988 16.78 57.05 28.55
CA ASN A 988 16.19 55.73 28.75
C ASN A 988 16.10 55.45 30.25
N THR A 989 15.02 55.94 30.88
CA THR A 989 14.78 55.78 32.32
C THR A 989 13.30 55.55 32.62
N PRO A 990 12.93 54.74 33.64
CA PRO A 990 11.53 54.59 34.04
C PRO A 990 11.00 55.88 34.69
N MET A 991 9.82 56.33 34.25
CA MET A 991 9.14 57.54 34.74
C MET A 991 7.68 57.24 35.17
N ASP A 992 7.45 56.06 35.75
CA ASP A 992 6.15 55.65 36.33
C ASP A 992 6.22 55.75 37.86
N THR A 993 6.82 54.74 38.46
CA THR A 993 7.05 54.60 39.90
C THR A 993 8.40 53.93 40.05
N ASP A 994 9.30 54.54 40.82
CA ASP A 994 10.65 54.02 41.03
C ASP A 994 10.61 52.91 42.09
N LYS A 995 9.81 51.87 41.80
CA LYS A 995 9.61 50.68 42.63
C LYS A 995 10.98 50.05 42.87
N ILE A 996 11.22 49.68 44.12
CA ILE A 996 12.44 48.99 44.53
C ILE A 996 12.55 47.69 43.73
N LYS A 997 13.48 47.63 42.76
CA LYS A 997 13.73 46.46 41.88
C LYS A 997 14.48 45.34 42.61
N ILE A 998 14.13 45.06 43.86
CA ILE A 998 14.56 43.84 44.54
C ILE A 998 13.47 42.81 44.27
N PHE A 999 13.73 41.86 43.38
CA PHE A 999 12.79 40.77 43.07
C PHE A 999 12.31 40.11 44.37
N GLY A 1000 10.99 40.16 44.62
CA GLY A 1000 10.37 39.54 45.80
C GLY A 1000 10.18 40.45 47.03
N ALA A 1001 10.54 41.73 46.98
CA ALA A 1001 10.27 42.66 48.08
C ALA A 1001 8.76 42.95 48.20
N ARG A 1002 8.09 42.29 49.15
CA ARG A 1002 6.71 42.60 49.57
C ARG A 1002 6.75 43.51 50.79
N VAL A 1003 6.33 44.76 50.64
CA VAL A 1003 6.21 45.68 51.77
C VAL A 1003 4.92 45.36 52.51
N ARG A 1004 5.04 44.81 53.73
CA ARG A 1004 3.91 44.63 54.66
C ARG A 1004 3.88 45.84 55.59
N VAL A 1005 2.73 46.50 55.66
CA VAL A 1005 2.49 47.65 56.53
C VAL A 1005 1.52 47.25 57.64
N ASP A 1006 1.88 47.57 58.88
CA ASP A 1006 1.09 47.24 60.08
C ASP A 1006 -0.13 48.17 60.27
N ALA A 1007 -0.15 49.32 59.58
CA ALA A 1007 -1.23 50.31 59.65
C ALA A 1007 -1.38 51.10 58.35
N THR A 1008 -2.60 51.58 58.06
CA THR A 1008 -2.93 52.37 56.86
C THR A 1008 -2.17 53.70 56.77
N GLY A 1009 -1.84 54.32 57.92
CA GLY A 1009 -1.01 55.54 57.96
C GLY A 1009 0.40 55.34 57.39
N LYS A 1010 0.99 54.16 57.60
CA LYS A 1010 2.31 53.82 57.03
C LYS A 1010 2.26 53.58 55.52
N LEU A 1011 1.12 53.12 55.00
CA LEU A 1011 0.90 53.03 53.56
C LEU A 1011 0.89 54.42 52.91
N ALA A 1012 0.24 55.40 53.55
CA ALA A 1012 0.22 56.79 53.06
C ALA A 1012 1.60 57.47 53.12
N GLU A 1013 2.42 57.17 54.13
CA GLU A 1013 3.82 57.62 54.20
C GLU A 1013 4.66 57.04 53.05
N LEU A 1014 4.47 55.75 52.73
CA LEU A 1014 5.16 55.09 51.62
C LEU A 1014 4.73 55.68 50.26
N GLU A 1015 3.43 55.89 50.03
CA GLU A 1015 2.93 56.51 48.81
C GLU A 1015 3.51 57.93 48.63
N ARG A 1016 3.60 58.71 49.71
CA ARG A 1016 4.23 60.04 49.68
C ARG A 1016 5.73 59.93 49.36
N ALA A 1017 6.46 59.00 49.98
CA ALA A 1017 7.88 58.79 49.73
C ALA A 1017 8.16 58.39 48.27
N GLU A 1018 7.31 57.57 47.65
CA GLU A 1018 7.42 57.24 46.22
C GLU A 1018 7.23 58.47 45.32
N ARG A 1019 6.26 59.33 45.63
CA ARG A 1019 6.01 60.58 44.90
C ARG A 1019 7.14 61.59 45.06
N ASP A 1020 7.72 61.71 46.26
CA ASP A 1020 8.84 62.59 46.55
C ASP A 1020 10.12 62.14 45.85
N LYS A 1021 10.40 60.83 45.83
CA LYS A 1021 11.53 60.26 45.09
C LYS A 1021 11.43 60.53 43.59
N MET A 1022 10.22 60.42 43.03
CA MET A 1022 9.99 60.75 41.63
C MET A 1022 10.17 62.25 41.35
N LYS A 1023 9.73 63.12 42.27
CA LYS A 1023 9.97 64.56 42.20
C LYS A 1023 11.47 64.87 42.21
N GLU A 1024 12.25 64.27 43.12
CA GLU A 1024 13.71 64.44 43.17
C GLU A 1024 14.38 64.05 41.85
N LYS A 1025 13.96 62.95 41.25
CA LYS A 1025 14.47 62.51 39.94
C LYS A 1025 14.18 63.53 38.83
N VAL A 1026 12.98 64.09 38.81
CA VAL A 1026 12.61 65.16 37.86
C VAL A 1026 13.42 66.43 38.11
N GLU A 1027 13.68 66.80 39.36
CA GLU A 1027 14.56 67.94 39.69
C GLU A 1027 16.01 67.71 39.22
N LYS A 1028 16.53 66.48 39.33
CA LYS A 1028 17.83 66.12 38.75
C LYS A 1028 17.86 66.32 37.24
N ILE A 1029 16.78 65.97 36.52
CA ILE A 1029 16.65 66.19 35.07
C ILE A 1029 16.60 67.69 34.75
N LYS A 1030 15.87 68.50 35.54
CA LYS A 1030 15.80 69.96 35.37
C LYS A 1030 17.17 70.63 35.53
N ALA A 1031 18.03 70.10 36.40
CA ALA A 1031 19.37 70.64 36.63
C ALA A 1031 20.25 70.67 35.35
N HIS A 1032 19.91 69.89 34.32
CA HIS A 1032 20.59 69.90 33.01
C HIS A 1032 20.24 71.14 32.15
N GLY A 1033 19.26 71.96 32.55
CA GLY A 1033 18.90 73.19 31.84
C GLY A 1033 18.29 72.95 30.45
N ILE A 1034 17.47 71.91 30.34
CA ILE A 1034 16.83 71.45 29.09
C ILE A 1034 15.46 72.12 28.89
N ASN A 1035 15.00 72.20 27.65
CA ASN A 1035 13.64 72.64 27.32
C ASN A 1035 12.78 71.54 26.67
N CYS A 1036 13.41 70.44 26.25
CA CYS A 1036 12.75 69.25 25.74
C CYS A 1036 13.36 68.00 26.38
N PHE A 1037 12.52 67.13 26.93
CA PHE A 1037 12.88 65.85 27.50
C PHE A 1037 12.22 64.74 26.68
N VAL A 1038 13.04 63.89 26.05
CA VAL A 1038 12.58 62.74 25.27
C VAL A 1038 12.94 61.48 26.01
N ASN A 1039 11.95 60.68 26.38
CA ASN A 1039 12.18 59.43 27.10
C ASN A 1039 11.72 58.21 26.30
N ARG A 1040 12.50 57.13 26.41
CA ARG A 1040 12.15 55.85 25.79
C ARG A 1040 10.90 55.25 26.41
N GLN A 1041 10.85 55.34 27.74
CA GLN A 1041 9.78 54.77 28.53
C GLN A 1041 8.65 55.78 28.68
N LEU A 1042 7.49 55.28 29.11
CA LEU A 1042 6.33 56.10 29.43
C LEU A 1042 6.67 57.09 30.56
N ILE A 1043 6.06 58.26 30.50
CA ILE A 1043 6.13 59.32 31.50
C ILE A 1043 4.74 59.41 32.11
N TYR A 1044 4.58 58.93 33.35
CA TYR A 1044 3.28 58.96 34.01
C TYR A 1044 2.84 60.38 34.37
N ASN A 1045 1.54 60.53 34.61
CA ASN A 1045 0.87 61.81 34.86
C ASN A 1045 1.57 62.70 35.89
N TRP A 1046 2.14 62.12 36.95
CA TRP A 1046 2.80 62.91 38.02
C TRP A 1046 4.12 63.55 37.52
N PRO A 1047 5.11 62.80 37.00
CA PRO A 1047 6.26 63.40 36.29
C PRO A 1047 5.89 64.34 35.14
N GLU A 1048 4.89 63.99 34.34
CA GLU A 1048 4.45 64.80 33.20
C GLU A 1048 3.97 66.18 33.65
N GLN A 1049 3.18 66.23 34.73
CA GLN A 1049 2.75 67.47 35.36
C GLN A 1049 3.94 68.32 35.84
N LEU A 1050 4.94 67.69 36.48
CA LEU A 1050 6.13 68.41 36.97
C LEU A 1050 6.97 69.02 35.84
N PHE A 1051 7.02 68.37 34.66
CA PHE A 1051 7.64 68.92 33.46
C PHE A 1051 6.82 70.09 32.89
N ALA A 1052 5.49 69.93 32.80
CA ALA A 1052 4.58 70.97 32.32
C ALA A 1052 4.64 72.25 33.19
N ASP A 1053 4.62 72.10 34.52
CA ASP A 1053 4.76 73.20 35.48
C ASP A 1053 6.09 73.96 35.33
N SER A 1054 7.12 73.30 34.79
CA SER A 1054 8.45 73.86 34.57
C SER A 1054 8.67 74.34 33.13
N GLY A 1055 7.65 74.27 32.27
CA GLY A 1055 7.73 74.66 30.87
C GLY A 1055 8.62 73.76 30.00
N ILE A 1056 8.95 72.54 30.45
CA ILE A 1056 9.73 71.56 29.69
C ILE A 1056 8.75 70.68 28.90
N MET A 1057 8.95 70.58 27.58
CA MET A 1057 8.19 69.65 26.75
C MET A 1057 8.67 68.23 27.01
N SER A 1058 7.77 67.33 27.38
CA SER A 1058 8.05 65.90 27.53
C SER A 1058 7.48 65.12 26.35
N ILE A 1059 8.32 64.34 25.70
CA ILE A 1059 7.94 63.37 24.66
C ILE A 1059 8.21 61.98 25.24
N GLU A 1060 7.16 61.19 25.41
CA GLU A 1060 7.25 59.85 25.98
C GLU A 1060 7.20 58.75 24.91
N HIS A 1061 7.56 57.54 25.34
CA HIS A 1061 7.38 56.32 24.57
C HIS A 1061 8.01 56.37 23.17
N ALA A 1062 9.17 57.02 23.03
CA ALA A 1062 9.97 56.89 21.82
C ALA A 1062 10.61 55.50 21.82
N ASP A 1063 10.35 54.71 20.78
CA ASP A 1063 10.94 53.38 20.65
C ASP A 1063 12.47 53.45 20.59
N PHE A 1064 13.16 52.34 20.82
CA PHE A 1064 14.63 52.32 20.90
C PHE A 1064 15.28 52.96 19.67
N ASP A 1065 14.85 52.53 18.47
CA ASP A 1065 15.31 53.07 17.19
C ASP A 1065 14.97 54.56 17.05
N GLY A 1066 13.81 54.99 17.58
CA GLY A 1066 13.39 56.39 17.56
C GLY A 1066 14.34 57.29 18.35
N ILE A 1067 14.83 56.80 19.47
CA ILE A 1067 15.79 57.50 20.33
C ILE A 1067 17.20 57.51 19.77
N GLU A 1068 17.67 56.40 19.20
CA GLU A 1068 18.95 56.37 18.50
C GLU A 1068 18.98 57.34 17.32
N ARG A 1069 17.93 57.32 16.48
CA ARG A 1069 17.78 58.30 15.38
C ARG A 1069 17.81 59.73 15.91
N LEU A 1070 17.09 60.01 16.98
CA LEU A 1070 17.02 61.36 17.55
C LEU A 1070 18.38 61.80 18.13
N ALA A 1071 19.11 60.89 18.78
CA ALA A 1071 20.48 61.12 19.24
C ALA A 1071 21.41 61.45 18.06
N LEU A 1072 21.36 60.69 16.97
CA LEU A 1072 22.16 60.91 15.75
C LEU A 1072 21.80 62.22 15.02
N VAL A 1073 20.52 62.58 14.98
CA VAL A 1073 20.05 63.82 14.33
C VAL A 1073 20.45 65.05 15.14
N THR A 1074 20.21 65.03 16.45
CA THR A 1074 20.41 66.16 17.36
C THR A 1074 21.84 66.26 17.89
N GLY A 1075 22.63 65.20 17.75
CA GLY A 1075 24.00 65.08 18.24
C GLY A 1075 24.13 64.81 19.75
N GLY A 1076 23.02 64.51 20.44
CA GLY A 1076 22.96 64.20 21.86
C GLY A 1076 23.25 62.73 22.17
N GLU A 1077 23.51 62.43 23.45
CA GLU A 1077 23.74 61.08 23.94
C GLU A 1077 22.51 60.54 24.69
N ILE A 1078 22.32 59.22 24.67
CA ILE A 1078 21.22 58.55 25.39
C ILE A 1078 21.62 58.40 26.86
N ALA A 1079 21.02 59.19 27.74
CA ALA A 1079 21.31 59.17 29.17
C ALA A 1079 20.38 58.21 29.93
N SER A 1080 20.93 57.46 30.90
CA SER A 1080 20.14 56.66 31.85
C SER A 1080 20.28 57.14 33.30
N THR A 1081 21.37 57.84 33.61
CA THR A 1081 21.68 58.45 34.91
C THR A 1081 21.70 59.98 34.77
N PHE A 1082 21.30 60.69 35.83
CA PHE A 1082 21.11 62.15 35.79
C PHE A 1082 21.86 62.91 36.90
N ASP A 1083 22.66 62.21 37.70
CA ASP A 1083 23.34 62.80 38.88
C ASP A 1083 24.46 63.79 38.50
N HIS A 1084 25.06 63.63 37.31
CA HIS A 1084 26.20 64.42 36.83
C HIS A 1084 25.88 65.10 35.48
N PRO A 1085 25.35 66.33 35.49
CA PRO A 1085 25.00 67.06 34.26
C PRO A 1085 26.16 67.32 33.30
N GLU A 1086 27.37 67.49 33.84
CA GLU A 1086 28.58 67.77 33.07
C GLU A 1086 29.03 66.62 32.15
N LEU A 1087 28.60 65.38 32.41
CA LEU A 1087 29.02 64.21 31.65
C LEU A 1087 28.08 63.89 30.47
N VAL A 1088 26.89 64.51 30.40
CA VAL A 1088 25.87 64.17 29.41
C VAL A 1088 25.87 65.18 28.27
N LYS A 1089 26.09 64.70 27.05
CA LYS A 1089 26.00 65.54 25.84
C LYS A 1089 24.53 65.76 25.46
N LEU A 1090 24.05 66.99 25.60
CA LEU A 1090 22.69 67.38 25.18
C LEU A 1090 22.58 67.49 23.65
N GLY A 1091 21.42 67.12 23.11
CA GLY A 1091 21.06 67.32 21.71
C GLY A 1091 20.59 68.74 21.44
N TYR A 1092 20.78 69.21 20.19
CA TYR A 1092 20.36 70.55 19.77
C TYR A 1092 19.51 70.51 18.49
N CYS A 1093 18.45 71.32 18.46
CA CYS A 1093 17.54 71.49 17.31
C CYS A 1093 17.00 72.93 17.29
N ASP A 1094 16.93 73.58 16.12
CA ASP A 1094 16.46 74.97 16.02
C ASP A 1094 14.95 75.12 16.23
N LEU A 1095 14.15 74.15 15.80
CA LEU A 1095 12.69 74.19 15.91
C LEU A 1095 12.10 72.78 16.12
N ILE A 1096 11.28 72.64 17.15
CA ILE A 1096 10.40 71.47 17.37
C ILE A 1096 8.96 71.96 17.28
N GLU A 1097 8.15 71.37 16.40
CA GLU A 1097 6.74 71.73 16.26
C GLU A 1097 5.85 70.50 16.05
N GLU A 1098 4.63 70.54 16.62
CA GLU A 1098 3.56 69.60 16.29
C GLU A 1098 2.96 69.99 14.93
N VAL A 1099 3.03 69.09 13.96
CA VAL A 1099 2.41 69.23 12.63
C VAL A 1099 1.35 68.16 12.44
N ILE A 1100 0.34 68.49 11.64
CA ILE A 1100 -0.78 67.60 11.33
C ILE A 1100 -0.63 67.13 9.90
N ILE A 1101 -0.66 65.82 9.70
CA ILE A 1101 -0.55 65.21 8.39
C ILE A 1101 -1.57 64.10 8.23
N GLY A 1102 -2.46 64.28 7.24
CA GLY A 1102 -3.69 63.50 7.19
C GLY A 1102 -4.54 63.82 8.41
N GLU A 1103 -4.83 62.80 9.22
CA GLU A 1103 -5.58 62.91 10.48
C GLU A 1103 -4.69 62.83 11.73
N ASP A 1104 -3.41 62.47 11.56
CA ASP A 1104 -2.49 62.22 12.65
C ASP A 1104 -1.71 63.48 13.05
N LYS A 1105 -1.48 63.62 14.36
CA LYS A 1105 -0.62 64.65 14.95
C LYS A 1105 0.74 64.04 15.23
N LEU A 1106 1.78 64.68 14.74
CA LEU A 1106 3.11 64.15 14.83
C LEU A 1106 4.09 65.32 15.14
N ILE A 1107 5.33 65.03 15.58
CA ILE A 1107 6.35 66.04 15.94
C ILE A 1107 7.46 66.16 14.88
N LYS A 1108 7.73 67.37 14.39
CA LYS A 1108 8.79 67.66 13.42
C LYS A 1108 9.96 68.40 14.08
N PHE A 1109 11.16 67.88 13.87
CA PHE A 1109 12.43 68.48 14.28
C PHE A 1109 13.10 69.13 13.06
N SER A 1110 13.42 70.43 13.12
CA SER A 1110 14.00 71.20 12.03
C SER A 1110 15.25 71.98 12.49
N GLY A 1111 16.27 72.08 11.62
CA GLY A 1111 17.53 72.77 11.95
C GLY A 1111 18.35 71.99 12.99
N VAL A 1112 18.75 70.78 12.60
CA VAL A 1112 19.38 69.78 13.47
C VAL A 1112 20.91 69.81 13.32
N ALA A 1113 21.65 69.57 14.41
CA ALA A 1113 23.09 69.85 14.45
C ALA A 1113 23.98 68.88 13.64
N ALA A 1114 23.67 67.58 13.63
CA ALA A 1114 24.53 66.55 13.01
C ALA A 1114 23.92 65.97 11.71
N GLY A 1115 22.60 65.74 11.70
CA GLY A 1115 21.84 65.37 10.51
C GLY A 1115 22.12 63.97 9.94
N GLU A 1116 22.60 63.03 10.75
CA GLU A 1116 23.09 61.70 10.33
C GLU A 1116 22.00 60.61 10.29
N ALA A 1117 20.76 61.00 10.55
CA ALA A 1117 19.57 60.20 10.35
C ALA A 1117 18.49 61.06 9.69
N CYS A 1118 17.53 60.43 9.03
CA CYS A 1118 16.43 61.14 8.39
C CYS A 1118 15.17 60.29 8.42
N THR A 1119 14.02 60.93 8.32
CA THR A 1119 12.76 60.24 8.02
C THR A 1119 12.39 60.49 6.55
N ILE A 1120 11.72 59.54 5.92
CA ILE A 1120 11.09 59.70 4.62
C ILE A 1120 9.62 59.39 4.84
N VAL A 1121 8.74 60.22 4.28
CA VAL A 1121 7.31 59.92 4.34
C VAL A 1121 6.68 59.72 3.00
N LEU A 1122 6.10 58.54 2.90
CA LEU A 1122 5.43 58.02 1.74
C LEU A 1122 3.94 58.26 1.88
N ARG A 1123 3.36 58.77 0.81
CA ARG A 1123 1.93 59.03 0.65
C ARG A 1123 1.39 58.20 -0.49
N GLY A 1124 0.21 57.63 -0.29
CA GLY A 1124 -0.47 56.81 -1.28
C GLY A 1124 -1.96 56.79 -1.03
N ALA A 1125 -2.71 56.41 -2.06
CA ALA A 1125 -4.17 56.32 -2.00
C ALA A 1125 -4.65 55.08 -1.24
N THR A 1126 -3.84 54.03 -1.20
CA THR A 1126 -4.14 52.74 -0.55
C THR A 1126 -2.94 52.24 0.24
N ASN A 1127 -3.20 51.41 1.25
CA ASN A 1127 -2.13 50.81 2.07
C ASN A 1127 -1.24 49.87 1.24
N GLN A 1128 -1.81 49.13 0.30
CA GLN A 1128 -1.03 48.23 -0.58
C GLN A 1128 -0.03 49.00 -1.43
N LEU A 1129 -0.43 50.17 -1.95
CA LEU A 1129 0.47 51.05 -2.70
C LEU A 1129 1.59 51.60 -1.81
N LEU A 1130 1.28 51.98 -0.57
CA LEU A 1130 2.25 52.46 0.41
C LEU A 1130 3.24 51.38 0.82
N ASP A 1131 2.76 50.16 1.05
CA ASP A 1131 3.60 49.01 1.41
C ASP A 1131 4.54 48.63 0.27
N GLU A 1132 4.10 48.74 -0.98
CA GLU A 1132 4.97 48.51 -2.14
C GLU A 1132 5.92 49.68 -2.41
N ALA A 1133 5.49 50.92 -2.19
CA ALA A 1133 6.35 52.09 -2.29
C ALA A 1133 7.47 52.07 -1.23
N GLU A 1134 7.17 51.65 0.00
CA GLU A 1134 8.15 51.47 1.07
C GLU A 1134 9.21 50.45 0.67
N ARG A 1135 8.79 49.27 0.21
CA ARG A 1135 9.71 48.23 -0.27
C ARG A 1135 10.53 48.70 -1.45
N SER A 1136 9.89 49.33 -2.43
CA SER A 1136 10.56 49.89 -3.61
C SER A 1136 11.66 50.89 -3.25
N LEU A 1137 11.39 51.74 -2.26
CA LEU A 1137 12.34 52.73 -1.78
C LEU A 1137 13.44 52.08 -0.94
N HIS A 1138 13.09 51.11 -0.09
CA HIS A 1138 14.06 50.34 0.68
C HIS A 1138 15.12 49.72 -0.22
N ASP A 1139 14.72 49.06 -1.30
CA ASP A 1139 15.66 48.43 -2.24
C ASP A 1139 16.58 49.46 -2.90
N ALA A 1140 16.05 50.63 -3.27
CA ALA A 1140 16.87 51.73 -3.78
C ALA A 1140 17.88 52.22 -2.73
N LEU A 1141 17.47 52.40 -1.47
CA LEU A 1141 18.36 52.80 -0.38
C LEU A 1141 19.43 51.73 -0.10
N SER A 1142 19.08 50.45 -0.15
CA SER A 1142 20.01 49.33 0.03
C SER A 1142 21.09 49.32 -1.03
N VAL A 1143 20.73 49.41 -2.32
CA VAL A 1143 21.72 49.46 -3.41
C VAL A 1143 22.62 50.68 -3.28
N LEU A 1144 22.04 51.85 -2.98
CA LEU A 1144 22.80 53.09 -2.84
C LEU A 1144 23.79 53.04 -1.67
N THR A 1145 23.37 52.57 -0.49
CA THR A 1145 24.25 52.45 0.68
C THR A 1145 25.41 51.50 0.42
N GLN A 1146 25.17 50.39 -0.29
CA GLN A 1146 26.23 49.48 -0.71
C GLN A 1146 27.15 50.10 -1.77
N THR A 1147 26.60 50.91 -2.67
CA THR A 1147 27.39 51.61 -3.71
C THR A 1147 28.25 52.73 -3.13
N VAL A 1148 27.86 53.33 -2.00
CA VAL A 1148 28.74 54.25 -1.25
C VAL A 1148 29.97 53.54 -0.68
N LYS A 1149 29.86 52.25 -0.33
CA LYS A 1149 31.02 51.42 0.07
C LYS A 1149 31.81 50.90 -1.14
N GLU A 1150 31.12 50.46 -2.17
CA GLU A 1150 31.69 49.94 -3.43
C GLU A 1150 31.31 50.86 -4.58
N THR A 1151 32.20 51.80 -4.90
CA THR A 1151 31.92 52.94 -5.80
C THR A 1151 31.90 52.58 -7.28
N ARG A 1152 32.29 51.34 -7.63
CA ARG A 1152 32.28 50.84 -9.01
C ARG A 1152 30.86 50.63 -9.54
N THR A 1153 30.66 51.03 -10.78
CA THR A 1153 29.39 50.91 -11.50
C THR A 1153 29.57 50.14 -12.81
N VAL A 1154 28.50 49.52 -13.29
CA VAL A 1154 28.44 48.78 -14.55
C VAL A 1154 27.20 49.18 -15.34
N LEU A 1155 27.19 48.87 -16.64
CA LEU A 1155 26.08 49.21 -17.53
C LEU A 1155 24.97 48.15 -17.44
N GLY A 1156 23.74 48.60 -17.20
CA GLY A 1156 22.58 47.72 -17.04
C GLY A 1156 21.88 47.36 -18.35
N GLY A 1157 20.57 47.07 -18.28
CA GLY A 1157 19.74 46.86 -19.47
C GLY A 1157 20.15 45.66 -20.33
N GLY A 1158 20.71 44.61 -19.71
CA GLY A 1158 21.21 43.42 -20.41
C GLY A 1158 22.60 43.57 -21.05
N CYS A 1159 23.23 44.74 -20.94
CA CYS A 1159 24.56 45.00 -21.48
C CYS A 1159 25.64 44.16 -20.78
N SER A 1160 25.65 44.17 -19.44
CA SER A 1160 26.61 43.41 -18.63
C SER A 1160 26.50 41.90 -18.89
N GLU A 1161 25.27 41.38 -18.99
CA GLU A 1161 25.01 39.97 -19.23
C GLU A 1161 25.44 39.53 -20.64
N MET A 1162 25.23 40.37 -21.65
CA MET A 1162 25.71 40.11 -23.01
C MET A 1162 27.24 40.17 -23.10
N LEU A 1163 27.87 41.11 -22.39
CA LEU A 1163 29.32 41.24 -22.31
C LEU A 1163 29.94 40.00 -21.66
N MET A 1164 29.38 39.54 -20.55
CA MET A 1164 29.78 38.29 -19.89
C MET A 1164 29.56 37.08 -20.81
N SER A 1165 28.42 37.02 -21.51
CA SER A 1165 28.11 35.95 -22.46
C SER A 1165 29.16 35.84 -23.58
N LYS A 1166 29.58 36.98 -24.15
CA LYS A 1166 30.64 37.03 -25.17
C LYS A 1166 31.96 36.47 -24.63
N ALA A 1167 32.40 36.92 -23.46
CA ALA A 1167 33.65 36.45 -22.84
C ALA A 1167 33.61 34.94 -22.54
N VAL A 1168 32.46 34.43 -22.09
CA VAL A 1168 32.25 33.00 -21.86
C VAL A 1168 32.27 32.20 -23.17
N GLU A 1169 31.63 32.67 -24.25
CA GLU A 1169 31.68 32.02 -25.57
C GLU A 1169 33.11 31.99 -26.14
N GLU A 1170 33.90 33.05 -25.97
CA GLU A 1170 35.31 33.07 -26.35
C GLU A 1170 36.14 32.08 -25.52
N LYS A 1171 35.86 31.96 -24.21
CA LYS A 1171 36.50 30.96 -23.36
C LYS A 1171 36.13 29.54 -23.75
N ALA A 1172 34.89 29.29 -24.15
CA ALA A 1172 34.42 27.98 -24.62
C ALA A 1172 35.24 27.48 -25.80
N LYS A 1173 35.57 28.35 -26.78
CA LYS A 1173 36.40 28.00 -27.96
C LYS A 1173 37.79 27.48 -27.59
N THR A 1174 38.35 27.94 -26.47
CA THR A 1174 39.69 27.53 -25.98
C THR A 1174 39.64 26.33 -25.03
N THR A 1175 38.45 25.94 -24.56
CA THR A 1175 38.27 24.86 -23.59
C THR A 1175 38.12 23.54 -24.34
N ALA A 1176 38.84 22.49 -23.93
CA ALA A 1176 38.78 21.19 -24.60
C ALA A 1176 37.69 20.27 -24.04
N GLY A 1177 37.12 19.43 -24.91
CA GLY A 1177 36.22 18.33 -24.55
C GLY A 1177 34.82 18.76 -24.14
N LYS A 1178 34.12 17.86 -23.41
CA LYS A 1178 32.70 18.04 -23.01
C LYS A 1178 32.47 19.28 -22.13
N LYS A 1179 33.50 19.76 -21.41
CA LYS A 1179 33.44 20.98 -20.60
C LYS A 1179 33.15 22.23 -21.45
N ALA A 1180 33.60 22.26 -22.71
CA ALA A 1180 33.36 23.39 -23.61
C ALA A 1180 31.86 23.63 -23.86
N ILE A 1181 31.09 22.54 -23.99
CA ILE A 1181 29.64 22.57 -24.21
C ILE A 1181 28.93 23.15 -22.98
N ALA A 1182 29.38 22.80 -21.77
CA ALA A 1182 28.87 23.37 -20.53
C ALA A 1182 29.25 24.85 -20.36
N VAL A 1183 30.46 25.25 -20.77
CA VAL A 1183 30.83 26.68 -20.81
C VAL A 1183 29.91 27.45 -21.77
N GLU A 1184 29.63 26.90 -22.96
CA GLU A 1184 28.73 27.52 -23.93
C GLU A 1184 27.28 27.63 -23.41
N SER A 1185 26.80 26.64 -22.66
CA SER A 1185 25.45 26.66 -22.10
C SER A 1185 25.30 27.72 -21.00
N PHE A 1186 26.36 28.01 -20.23
CA PHE A 1186 26.39 29.14 -19.30
C PHE A 1186 26.22 30.49 -20.03
N ALA A 1187 26.87 30.67 -21.19
CA ALA A 1187 26.66 31.85 -22.02
C ALA A 1187 25.24 31.95 -22.60
N LYS A 1188 24.57 30.81 -22.87
CA LYS A 1188 23.15 30.78 -23.26
C LYS A 1188 22.26 31.26 -22.11
N ALA A 1189 22.48 30.75 -20.89
CA ALA A 1189 21.72 31.17 -19.71
C ALA A 1189 21.87 32.68 -19.43
N LEU A 1190 23.09 33.24 -19.53
CA LEU A 1190 23.31 34.68 -19.38
C LEU A 1190 22.49 35.52 -20.38
N ARG A 1191 22.33 35.05 -21.62
CA ARG A 1191 21.51 35.74 -22.63
C ARG A 1191 20.02 35.69 -22.34
N GLN A 1192 19.56 34.76 -21.51
CA GLN A 1192 18.14 34.70 -21.18
C GLN A 1192 17.70 35.90 -20.35
N ILE A 1193 18.58 36.55 -19.60
CA ILE A 1193 18.25 37.77 -18.86
C ILE A 1193 17.77 38.89 -19.80
N PRO A 1194 18.54 39.32 -20.83
CA PRO A 1194 18.03 40.28 -21.81
C PRO A 1194 16.83 39.75 -22.61
N THR A 1195 16.73 38.45 -22.89
CA THR A 1195 15.53 37.87 -23.55
C THR A 1195 14.28 38.13 -22.71
N ILE A 1196 14.33 37.82 -21.42
CA ILE A 1196 13.22 37.98 -20.49
C ILE A 1196 12.85 39.45 -20.30
N LEU A 1197 13.84 40.34 -20.25
CA LEU A 1197 13.61 41.79 -20.22
C LEU A 1197 12.80 42.26 -21.44
N ALA A 1198 13.14 41.76 -22.63
CA ALA A 1198 12.41 42.07 -23.87
C ALA A 1198 11.01 41.43 -23.92
N ASP A 1199 10.88 40.17 -23.47
CA ASP A 1199 9.61 39.44 -23.41
C ASP A 1199 8.60 40.14 -22.49
N ASN A 1200 9.02 40.55 -21.29
CA ASN A 1200 8.16 41.23 -20.33
C ASN A 1200 7.67 42.60 -20.84
N ALA A 1201 8.39 43.23 -21.79
CA ALA A 1201 7.93 44.44 -22.45
C ALA A 1201 7.03 44.19 -23.68
N GLY A 1202 6.85 42.93 -24.08
CA GLY A 1202 6.03 42.55 -25.23
C GLY A 1202 6.71 42.77 -26.59
N TYR A 1203 8.03 42.86 -26.63
CA TYR A 1203 8.80 43.01 -27.87
C TYR A 1203 9.28 41.64 -28.40
N ASP A 1204 9.71 41.60 -29.66
CA ASP A 1204 10.37 40.41 -30.23
C ASP A 1204 11.76 40.25 -29.63
N SER A 1205 11.83 39.47 -28.55
CA SER A 1205 13.06 39.20 -27.81
C SER A 1205 14.10 38.47 -28.65
N ALA A 1206 13.69 37.59 -29.56
CA ALA A 1206 14.60 36.82 -30.39
C ALA A 1206 15.41 37.73 -31.34
N ASP A 1207 14.74 38.68 -31.99
CA ASP A 1207 15.37 39.64 -32.89
C ASP A 1207 16.22 40.68 -32.14
N LEU A 1208 15.68 41.28 -31.06
CA LEU A 1208 16.40 42.28 -30.29
C LEU A 1208 17.68 41.73 -29.65
N VAL A 1209 17.63 40.55 -29.03
CA VAL A 1209 18.80 39.94 -28.39
C VAL A 1209 19.80 39.47 -29.44
N ALA A 1210 19.36 39.00 -30.61
CA ALA A 1210 20.26 38.67 -31.72
C ALA A 1210 21.02 39.90 -32.24
N ARG A 1211 20.33 41.05 -32.41
CA ARG A 1211 20.97 42.32 -32.79
C ARG A 1211 21.92 42.82 -31.70
N LEU A 1212 21.52 42.71 -30.43
CA LEU A 1212 22.37 43.07 -29.29
C LEU A 1212 23.66 42.24 -29.27
N ARG A 1213 23.52 40.92 -29.46
CA ARG A 1213 24.66 40.01 -29.56
C ARG A 1213 25.59 40.42 -30.71
N ALA A 1214 25.05 40.68 -31.90
CA ALA A 1214 25.85 41.11 -33.04
C ALA A 1214 26.63 42.40 -32.74
N ALA A 1215 26.00 43.40 -32.12
CA ALA A 1215 26.66 44.66 -31.74
C ALA A 1215 27.83 44.45 -30.76
N HIS A 1216 27.67 43.59 -29.76
CA HIS A 1216 28.75 43.25 -28.81
C HIS A 1216 29.91 42.52 -29.50
N TYR A 1217 29.63 41.67 -30.49
CA TYR A 1217 30.65 41.01 -31.31
C TYR A 1217 31.38 41.98 -32.25
N GLU A 1218 30.72 43.03 -32.74
CA GLU A 1218 31.33 44.14 -33.48
C GLU A 1218 32.19 45.08 -32.61
N GLY A 1219 32.23 44.85 -31.29
CA GLY A 1219 33.02 45.65 -30.35
C GLY A 1219 32.25 46.79 -29.65
N LYS A 1220 30.94 46.90 -29.86
CA LYS A 1220 30.07 47.87 -29.16
C LYS A 1220 29.65 47.33 -27.79
N SER A 1221 30.58 47.27 -26.85
CA SER A 1221 30.39 46.68 -25.52
C SER A 1221 29.53 47.50 -24.56
N THR A 1222 29.11 48.71 -24.95
CA THR A 1222 28.25 49.62 -24.16
C THR A 1222 26.76 49.52 -24.51
N TYR A 1223 26.42 48.75 -25.54
CA TYR A 1223 25.04 48.65 -26.03
C TYR A 1223 24.20 47.73 -25.14
N GLY A 1224 22.95 48.09 -24.90
CA GLY A 1224 21.96 47.29 -24.18
C GLY A 1224 20.58 47.43 -24.81
N LEU A 1225 19.55 46.98 -24.09
CA LEU A 1225 18.16 47.09 -24.53
C LEU A 1225 17.57 48.45 -24.10
N ASP A 1226 17.21 49.28 -25.08
CA ASP A 1226 16.41 50.49 -24.85
C ASP A 1226 14.92 50.13 -24.92
N MET A 1227 14.35 49.93 -23.73
CA MET A 1227 12.95 49.54 -23.55
C MET A 1227 11.95 50.66 -23.83
N ALA A 1228 12.40 51.92 -24.01
CA ALA A 1228 11.51 53.03 -24.35
C ALA A 1228 11.33 53.15 -25.86
N ASN A 1229 12.41 52.95 -26.63
CA ASN A 1229 12.41 53.11 -28.08
C ASN A 1229 12.32 51.78 -28.85
N ASN A 1230 12.23 50.64 -28.16
CA ASN A 1230 12.19 49.31 -28.79
C ASN A 1230 13.40 49.05 -29.72
N THR A 1231 14.60 49.45 -29.29
CA THR A 1231 15.84 49.28 -30.06
C THR A 1231 17.01 48.92 -29.15
N ILE A 1232 18.16 48.61 -29.74
CA ILE A 1232 19.43 48.56 -29.00
C ILE A 1232 20.07 49.95 -29.00
N GLY A 1233 20.58 50.38 -27.84
CA GLY A 1233 21.17 51.71 -27.67
C GLY A 1233 22.32 51.70 -26.67
N ASP A 1234 23.10 52.78 -26.61
CA ASP A 1234 24.21 52.90 -25.67
C ASP A 1234 23.69 53.19 -24.25
N MET A 1235 23.91 52.26 -23.32
CA MET A 1235 23.42 52.36 -21.95
C MET A 1235 24.11 53.48 -21.16
N ARG A 1236 25.32 53.88 -21.55
CA ARG A 1236 26.07 54.96 -20.91
C ARG A 1236 25.45 56.32 -21.26
N GLU A 1237 25.03 56.51 -22.51
CA GLU A 1237 24.38 57.74 -22.95
C GLU A 1237 22.96 57.88 -22.37
N ILE A 1238 22.22 56.76 -22.32
CA ILE A 1238 20.87 56.71 -21.76
C ILE A 1238 20.90 56.84 -20.22
N GLY A 1239 22.03 56.51 -19.59
CA GLY A 1239 22.22 56.59 -18.14
C GLY A 1239 21.61 55.42 -17.38
N ILE A 1240 21.61 54.22 -17.97
CA ILE A 1240 21.18 52.97 -17.33
C ILE A 1240 22.42 52.30 -16.71
N THR A 1241 22.67 52.62 -15.45
CA THR A 1241 23.80 52.10 -14.68
C THR A 1241 23.30 51.30 -13.48
N GLU A 1242 24.00 50.23 -13.16
CA GLU A 1242 23.76 49.39 -11.99
C GLU A 1242 25.04 49.29 -11.14
N SER A 1243 24.88 48.90 -9.87
CA SER A 1243 26.03 48.69 -8.98
C SER A 1243 26.87 47.50 -9.45
N TYR A 1244 28.21 47.62 -9.41
CA TYR A 1244 29.10 46.49 -9.68
C TYR A 1244 28.91 45.35 -8.67
N LYS A 1245 28.75 45.69 -7.37
CA LYS A 1245 28.50 44.70 -6.30
C LYS A 1245 27.26 43.87 -6.60
N LEU A 1246 26.19 44.50 -7.10
CA LEU A 1246 24.93 43.86 -7.47
C LEU A 1246 25.15 42.77 -8.52
N LYS A 1247 25.71 43.11 -9.69
CA LYS A 1247 25.93 42.15 -10.78
C LYS A 1247 26.92 41.06 -10.42
N ARG A 1248 27.98 41.40 -9.67
CA ARG A 1248 28.92 40.42 -9.14
C ARG A 1248 28.21 39.39 -8.27
N GLN A 1249 27.40 39.85 -7.31
CA GLN A 1249 26.71 38.94 -6.39
C GLN A 1249 25.69 38.07 -7.12
N VAL A 1250 24.92 38.64 -8.06
CA VAL A 1250 23.97 37.88 -8.87
C VAL A 1250 24.66 36.74 -9.63
N LEU A 1251 25.79 37.02 -10.28
CA LEU A 1251 26.56 36.00 -11.02
C LEU A 1251 27.06 34.88 -10.11
N LEU A 1252 27.70 35.24 -9.00
CA LEU A 1252 28.31 34.28 -8.08
C LEU A 1252 27.25 33.46 -7.35
N SER A 1253 26.26 34.11 -6.74
CA SER A 1253 25.17 33.44 -6.01
C SER A 1253 24.37 32.50 -6.93
N ALA A 1254 24.09 32.91 -8.17
CA ALA A 1254 23.37 32.05 -9.11
C ALA A 1254 24.20 30.83 -9.55
N SER A 1255 25.51 31.04 -9.78
CA SER A 1255 26.44 29.95 -10.12
C SER A 1255 26.58 28.96 -8.96
N GLU A 1256 26.68 29.45 -7.72
CA GLU A 1256 26.75 28.62 -6.52
C GLU A 1256 25.45 27.82 -6.31
N ALA A 1257 24.29 28.46 -6.48
CA ALA A 1257 23.00 27.79 -6.37
C ALA A 1257 22.85 26.67 -7.41
N ALA A 1258 23.22 26.94 -8.66
CA ALA A 1258 23.18 25.96 -9.74
C ALA A 1258 24.13 24.78 -9.45
N GLU A 1259 25.34 25.06 -8.95
CA GLU A 1259 26.30 24.02 -8.56
C GLU A 1259 25.79 23.17 -7.39
N MET A 1260 25.22 23.79 -6.35
CA MET A 1260 24.65 23.08 -5.20
C MET A 1260 23.55 22.11 -5.64
N ILE A 1261 22.64 22.55 -6.51
CA ILE A 1261 21.52 21.74 -6.99
C ILE A 1261 22.00 20.63 -7.94
N LEU A 1262 22.95 20.91 -8.83
CA LEU A 1262 23.49 19.92 -9.77
C LEU A 1262 24.24 18.76 -9.10
N ARG A 1263 24.73 18.96 -7.88
CA ARG A 1263 25.38 17.92 -7.08
C ARG A 1263 24.40 16.95 -6.43
N VAL A 1264 23.12 17.30 -6.36
CA VAL A 1264 22.10 16.45 -5.73
C VAL A 1264 21.75 15.30 -6.67
N ASP A 1265 22.03 14.08 -6.22
CA ASP A 1265 21.65 12.84 -6.89
C ASP A 1265 20.61 12.03 -6.13
N ASP A 1266 20.28 12.37 -4.89
CA ASP A 1266 19.25 11.73 -4.08
C ASP A 1266 18.49 12.74 -3.22
N ILE A 1267 17.17 12.63 -3.14
CA ILE A 1267 16.32 13.44 -2.26
C ILE A 1267 15.55 12.51 -1.34
N ILE A 1268 15.93 12.52 -0.06
CA ILE A 1268 15.27 11.75 0.99
C ILE A 1268 14.39 12.70 1.81
N ARG A 1269 13.07 12.48 1.80
CA ARG A 1269 12.12 13.18 2.67
C ARG A 1269 11.75 12.27 3.84
N CYS A 1270 11.98 12.75 5.05
CA CYS A 1270 11.55 12.07 6.26
C CYS A 1270 10.02 12.06 6.35
N ALA A 1271 9.47 11.04 7.03
CA ALA A 1271 8.06 10.97 7.35
C ALA A 1271 7.60 12.26 8.06
N PRO A 1272 6.51 12.91 7.61
CA PRO A 1272 6.02 14.13 8.22
C PRO A 1272 5.62 13.86 9.68
N ARG A 1273 5.89 14.83 10.57
CA ARG A 1273 5.49 14.70 11.97
C ARG A 1273 3.96 14.57 12.07
N LYS A 1274 3.48 13.44 12.56
CA LYS A 1274 2.07 13.25 12.93
C LYS A 1274 1.72 14.29 13.99
N ARG A 1275 0.93 15.30 13.63
CA ARG A 1275 0.34 16.21 14.62
C ARG A 1275 -0.65 15.37 15.42
N GLY A 1276 -0.36 15.18 16.71
CA GLY A 1276 -1.33 14.56 17.62
C GLY A 1276 -2.65 15.33 17.51
N GLN A 1277 -3.71 14.62 17.16
CA GLN A 1277 -5.07 15.15 17.25
C GLN A 1277 -5.47 15.30 18.71
#